data_AF-A0A9P5QS11-F1
#
_entry.id   AF-A0A9P5QS11-F1
#
_cell.length_a   1.000
_cell.length_b   1.000
_cell.length_c   1.000
_cell.angle_alpha   90.00
_cell.angle_beta   90.00
_cell.angle_gamma   90.00
#
_symmetry.space_group_name_H-M   'P 1'
#
loop_
_entity.id
_entity.type
_entity.pdbx_description
1 polymer ?
#
loop_
_entity_poly.entity_id
_entity_poly.type
_entity_poly.pdbx_seq_one_letter_code
_entity_poly.pdbx_strand_id
1 'polypeptide(L)'
;MTEVPGQILDHSPSSGRNTFLGAAYKCNEHCAYIDVEPNSRRDVDTGLDRLHHDTRSIVEDLPTPSSLEDLDIALKSYYKQYLAIQRISGDPMDLKACNINLAVIETPEQREKEIKEPKTQDPIFHRMLSYEEVAATNIQAPILFEDLFNARKLRDGKNAEPGTILVRGRAGIGKTTLCKKLVHAYQNGLWKERFDAVIWLPLRQLKYFWARTLKGLLNEKYFARHPKQEREELVASLVGRIRDDKVLFILDGLDEIMADFQAERDIALEAFLRHLFQQKYVIITSRPSGVGMSILPKLDLELETLGFSSENIRDYLANVLEPEAAREVQDYIQKAPLVQDLANVPVQLDALCHTWRGTPLTAGNLTIAQLYQTMTNTLYHKDSARLQTTGTPGTRENLIYQRWIEGSAEVTLEYLGYLAYKSFMNGHQIEFDESTLKDAMQEYNRHRVEIGRVQLSHLFLDRLKQMSFLQATEADIDDGKDDVQHAWHFLHLTFQEYFVAAWLSQHLRYAQLGLTRPSSLEQTIEKTTAFIQEHKYDPRYEMIWYMVAGLLEGDELGLFFNILRKEPLDIIGVRHHRLLSGCLKEARPRMRHSVMALEAELMNWLQFEMTLVGYWHRGDILGEKYVFPEDLLVRSLDNAALDQENWNYSKKCVANTIRVLAGRRQLSSYTIKSLLCTFHKADVDIKALVLKALSTQSKLPVHTIETIAAQLQDTAPRIRANAAHALGAQSTLPESTILTLIDALRNEHPHTRSIAAKALAAQSSVPESAYLALVDTLNDPENCVKSSAYEALSSQSTLPESVVLALIKTLFNIRKSLVQVPAILPYYKGIDVERSAAGILKKQTNLPKSAVLTLIGALRHHNSFAQRTASQALGDLTTVPAYVIQAFNVILNGKDQITKLSASQILCAQSSLPVHATLALVTALGDENGLEATRVLCARPTLLESAVLMLITASQHSNCDARYSAIQVLSAQATLSEPTIQFLVDSLYDEEFNAKTTATRAFYTKSRLPDPIIQALIANLRSKDEEVRLWASYALIDQAQMSESIIAALANIFRGNDSSLKKLAAKILASVFSESATQLLIIALQDNDSDVRLSAIRAIGLDRTLCEPVIHALSIALQDNIPASILSAATALDSQKVLCGFAIQALIGALQVKDLTVQYVVVCVLSSQLRFSEAASQALVGALQDNDPSRRMKSAAALGSRYVLSDSVFQALIGTLETDDRSYAYHTSLWGICTYMVVRKSFRYTLKMIDSVFTRNAAQDERIP
;
A
#
# COMPACT_ATOMS: atom_id res chain seq x y z
N MET A 1 -24.59 60.13 19.87
CA MET A 1 -25.92 60.40 20.45
C MET A 1 -26.56 59.04 20.65
N THR A 2 -26.80 58.56 21.87
CA THR A 2 -27.28 59.30 23.04
C THR A 2 -26.68 58.68 24.31
N GLU A 3 -25.52 59.21 24.75
CA GLU A 3 -25.30 59.97 26.01
C GLU A 3 -25.08 59.03 27.22
N VAL A 4 -23.87 58.72 27.74
CA VAL A 4 -22.66 59.53 28.14
C VAL A 4 -23.03 60.55 29.23
N PRO A 5 -22.32 60.72 30.39
CA PRO A 5 -20.85 60.76 30.55
C PRO A 5 -20.23 60.23 31.88
N GLY A 6 -18.89 60.15 31.91
CA GLY A 6 -18.05 60.23 33.12
C GLY A 6 -16.94 59.16 33.18
N GLN A 7 -15.82 59.31 32.47
CA GLN A 7 -14.57 60.05 32.80
C GLN A 7 -13.48 59.23 33.55
N ILE A 8 -12.40 58.98 32.78
CA ILE A 8 -10.95 59.08 33.07
C ILE A 8 -10.34 58.14 34.14
N LEU A 9 -9.39 57.27 33.72
CA LEU A 9 -7.96 57.38 34.04
C LEU A 9 -7.09 56.29 33.38
N ASP A 10 -5.89 56.73 33.05
CA ASP A 10 -4.78 56.09 32.35
C ASP A 10 -3.87 55.25 33.28
N HIS A 11 -3.00 54.45 32.63
CA HIS A 11 -1.69 53.93 33.06
C HIS A 11 -1.52 52.51 33.68
N SER A 12 -0.60 51.78 33.01
CA SER A 12 0.21 50.59 33.36
C SER A 12 1.10 50.75 34.64
N PRO A 13 2.01 49.83 35.07
CA PRO A 13 2.42 48.48 34.58
C PRO A 13 2.69 47.41 35.72
N SER A 14 3.29 46.27 35.33
CA SER A 14 4.19 45.34 36.07
C SER A 14 3.68 44.12 36.89
N SER A 15 4.24 42.97 36.49
CA SER A 15 4.60 41.70 37.19
C SER A 15 3.99 41.30 38.55
N GLY A 16 3.50 40.05 38.59
CA GLY A 16 3.81 39.09 39.68
C GLY A 16 2.65 38.56 40.52
N ARG A 17 2.61 37.21 40.65
CA ARG A 17 2.04 36.37 41.72
C ARG A 17 0.53 36.39 42.05
N ASN A 18 0.04 35.16 42.20
CA ASN A 18 -0.93 34.65 43.18
C ASN A 18 -2.43 35.03 43.13
N THR A 19 -3.21 33.94 43.19
CA THR A 19 -4.44 33.71 43.99
C THR A 19 -5.70 34.48 43.59
N PHE A 20 -6.71 33.79 43.05
CA PHE A 20 -7.70 32.92 43.70
C PHE A 20 -8.88 33.67 44.36
N LEU A 21 -10.07 33.26 43.90
CA LEU A 21 -11.33 33.03 44.62
C LEU A 21 -12.29 34.18 44.93
N GLY A 22 -13.55 33.90 44.57
CA GLY A 22 -14.76 34.36 45.26
C GLY A 22 -15.83 34.80 44.27
N ALA A 23 -17.04 34.27 44.22
CA ALA A 23 -17.67 33.28 45.06
C ALA A 23 -18.92 32.76 44.33
N ALA A 24 -19.18 31.47 44.49
CA ALA A 24 -20.47 30.85 44.31
C ALA A 24 -21.37 31.11 45.52
N TYR A 25 -22.69 31.06 45.31
CA TYR A 25 -23.76 30.62 46.22
C TYR A 25 -25.08 30.85 45.43
N LYS A 26 -26.13 30.03 45.45
CA LYS A 26 -26.63 29.03 46.40
C LYS A 26 -27.76 28.28 45.66
N CYS A 27 -27.78 26.94 45.70
CA CYS A 27 -29.00 26.15 45.50
C CYS A 27 -29.34 25.45 46.82
N ASN A 28 -30.64 25.41 47.12
CA ASN A 28 -31.22 25.04 48.41
C ASN A 28 -31.17 23.54 48.71
N GLU A 29 -30.87 23.24 49.97
CA GLU A 29 -31.19 22.01 50.68
C GLU A 29 -32.54 22.14 51.42
N HIS A 30 -33.26 21.02 51.54
CA HIS A 30 -34.00 20.61 52.74
C HIS A 30 -34.00 19.07 52.77
N CYS A 31 -33.00 18.49 53.44
CA CYS A 31 -33.07 17.16 54.04
C CYS A 31 -33.13 17.35 55.56
N ALA A 32 -33.93 16.53 56.23
CA ALA A 32 -33.96 16.44 57.68
C ALA A 32 -32.79 15.56 58.18
N TYR A 33 -31.86 16.21 58.87
CA TYR A 33 -31.20 15.89 60.15
C TYR A 33 -30.58 14.50 60.48
N ILE A 34 -29.33 14.64 60.98
CA ILE A 34 -28.54 13.90 62.01
C ILE A 34 -27.24 13.30 61.41
N ASP A 35 -26.02 13.59 61.89
CA ASP A 35 -25.47 14.67 62.72
C ASP A 35 -23.93 14.68 62.56
N VAL A 36 -23.37 15.89 62.51
CA VAL A 36 -22.11 16.37 63.13
C VAL A 36 -20.81 15.56 62.93
N GLU A 37 -20.06 16.06 61.94
CA GLU A 37 -18.67 16.58 62.02
C GLU A 37 -17.42 15.69 62.24
N PRO A 38 -16.26 16.19 61.73
CA PRO A 38 -15.19 15.38 61.16
C PRO A 38 -13.82 15.59 61.85
N ASN A 39 -12.79 14.85 61.41
CA ASN A 39 -11.44 15.41 61.40
C ASN A 39 -10.47 14.82 60.37
N SER A 40 -9.70 15.76 59.80
CA SER A 40 -8.39 15.67 59.14
C SER A 40 -8.23 14.96 57.78
N ARG A 41 -7.99 15.80 56.77
CA ARG A 41 -7.23 15.55 55.53
C ARG A 41 -5.76 15.20 55.83
N ARG A 42 -5.30 14.06 55.31
CA ARG A 42 -3.96 13.76 54.73
C ARG A 42 -4.10 12.42 53.97
N ASP A 43 -3.31 12.22 52.93
CA ASP A 43 -3.20 11.02 52.09
C ASP A 43 -4.13 10.92 50.86
N VAL A 44 -3.78 11.62 49.78
CA VAL A 44 -4.27 11.35 48.41
C VAL A 44 -3.13 10.88 47.49
N ASP A 45 -2.00 10.45 48.07
CA ASP A 45 -0.80 10.01 47.33
C ASP A 45 -0.51 8.50 47.46
N THR A 46 -1.51 7.67 47.82
CA THR A 46 -1.30 6.20 48.03
C THR A 46 -2.22 5.30 47.19
N GLY A 47 -2.93 5.84 46.20
CA GLY A 47 -3.86 5.08 45.34
C GLY A 47 -3.21 4.35 44.16
N LEU A 48 -2.11 4.86 43.60
CA LEU A 48 -1.43 4.22 42.45
C LEU A 48 -0.44 3.13 42.87
N ASP A 49 0.14 3.23 44.06
CA ASP A 49 1.10 2.22 44.56
C ASP A 49 0.42 0.95 45.09
N ARG A 50 -0.86 1.01 45.49
CA ARG A 50 -1.61 -0.18 45.94
C ARG A 50 -1.97 -1.13 44.79
N LEU A 51 -2.18 -0.64 43.57
CA LEU A 51 -2.43 -1.51 42.41
C LEU A 51 -1.15 -2.24 41.94
N HIS A 52 0.02 -1.68 42.21
CA HIS A 52 1.31 -2.32 41.93
C HIS A 52 1.79 -3.26 43.04
N HIS A 53 1.28 -3.13 44.27
CA HIS A 53 1.69 -3.96 45.40
C HIS A 53 0.90 -5.28 45.54
N ASP A 54 -0.40 -5.29 45.17
CA ASP A 54 -1.27 -6.47 45.35
C ASP A 54 -1.00 -7.63 44.38
N THR A 55 -0.14 -7.45 43.36
CA THR A 55 0.32 -8.55 42.50
C THR A 55 1.66 -9.16 42.93
N ARG A 56 2.34 -8.56 43.93
CA ARG A 56 3.63 -9.07 44.43
C ARG A 56 3.58 -9.77 45.79
N SER A 57 2.53 -9.64 46.60
CA SER A 57 2.52 -10.23 47.96
C SER A 57 1.53 -11.39 48.20
N ILE A 58 0.95 -12.00 47.17
CA ILE A 58 0.08 -13.21 47.33
C ILE A 58 0.61 -14.37 46.47
N VAL A 59 1.92 -14.64 46.50
CA VAL A 59 2.51 -15.79 45.77
C VAL A 59 3.61 -16.52 46.58
N GLU A 60 3.51 -16.57 47.91
CA GLU A 60 4.42 -17.42 48.70
C GLU A 60 3.79 -18.73 49.21
N ASP A 61 2.51 -19.02 48.95
CA ASP A 61 1.91 -20.32 49.26
C ASP A 61 0.88 -20.75 48.20
N LEU A 62 1.34 -21.26 47.06
CA LEU A 62 0.46 -21.98 46.11
C LEU A 62 1.00 -23.39 45.85
N PRO A 63 0.13 -24.42 45.84
CA PRO A 63 0.51 -25.81 45.63
C PRO A 63 1.06 -26.03 44.21
N THR A 64 1.85 -27.09 44.09
CA THR A 64 2.53 -27.57 42.87
C THR A 64 1.63 -27.51 41.62
N PRO A 65 2.17 -27.12 40.46
CA PRO A 65 1.38 -26.95 39.24
C PRO A 65 0.74 -28.27 38.81
N SER A 66 -0.55 -28.22 38.48
CA SER A 66 -1.22 -29.24 37.69
C SER A 66 -0.44 -29.49 36.39
N SER A 67 -0.46 -30.73 35.89
CA SER A 67 0.33 -31.11 34.73
C SER A 67 -0.11 -30.30 33.50
N LEU A 68 0.81 -30.07 32.55
CA LEU A 68 0.48 -29.39 31.29
C LEU A 68 -0.62 -30.15 30.51
N GLU A 69 -0.72 -31.46 30.73
CA GLU A 69 -1.76 -32.32 30.17
C GLU A 69 -3.15 -31.98 30.75
N ASP A 70 -3.27 -31.77 32.06
CA ASP A 70 -4.53 -31.42 32.72
C ASP A 70 -5.08 -30.08 32.21
N LEU A 71 -4.18 -29.09 32.03
CA LEU A 71 -4.53 -27.78 31.47
C LEU A 71 -5.00 -27.88 30.01
N ASP A 72 -4.33 -28.68 29.18
CA ASP A 72 -4.70 -28.90 27.79
C ASP A 72 -6.05 -29.63 27.67
N ILE A 73 -6.32 -30.62 28.54
CA ILE A 73 -7.60 -31.34 28.61
C ILE A 73 -8.74 -30.38 29.01
N ALA A 74 -8.53 -29.55 30.03
CA ALA A 74 -9.52 -28.57 30.50
C ALA A 74 -9.88 -27.56 29.39
N LEU A 75 -8.87 -26.99 28.72
CA LEU A 75 -9.09 -26.06 27.61
C LEU A 75 -9.72 -26.75 26.39
N LYS A 76 -9.33 -27.98 26.04
CA LYS A 76 -9.97 -28.77 24.97
C LYS A 76 -11.44 -29.03 25.25
N SER A 77 -11.78 -29.39 26.49
CA SER A 77 -13.15 -29.59 26.95
C SER A 77 -13.97 -28.30 26.82
N TYR A 78 -13.41 -27.16 27.26
CA TYR A 78 -14.03 -25.84 27.13
C TYR A 78 -14.31 -25.48 25.67
N TYR A 79 -13.32 -25.59 24.77
CA TYR A 79 -13.48 -25.16 23.38
C TYR A 79 -14.37 -26.08 22.53
N LYS A 80 -14.60 -27.34 22.94
CA LYS A 80 -15.39 -28.31 22.17
C LYS A 80 -16.78 -27.79 21.78
N GLN A 81 -17.40 -26.97 22.64
CA GLN A 81 -18.73 -26.39 22.38
C GLN A 81 -18.71 -25.13 21.51
N TYR A 82 -17.57 -24.43 21.40
CA TYR A 82 -17.46 -23.16 20.67
C TYR A 82 -16.82 -23.30 19.26
N LEU A 83 -16.15 -24.42 18.99
CA LEU A 83 -15.51 -24.70 17.70
C LEU A 83 -16.46 -25.24 16.63
N ALA A 84 -17.72 -25.53 16.97
CA ALA A 84 -18.71 -25.91 15.97
C ALA A 84 -19.06 -24.72 15.06
N ILE A 85 -19.10 -24.97 13.74
CA ILE A 85 -19.62 -24.02 12.76
C ILE A 85 -20.83 -24.67 12.09
N GLN A 86 -21.95 -23.97 12.10
CA GLN A 86 -23.16 -24.36 11.40
C GLN A 86 -23.31 -23.51 10.14
N ARG A 87 -23.59 -24.16 9.00
CA ARG A 87 -23.96 -23.46 7.77
C ARG A 87 -25.32 -22.82 7.91
N ILE A 88 -25.63 -21.88 7.01
CA ILE A 88 -26.98 -21.32 6.89
C ILE A 88 -28.00 -22.42 6.57
N SER A 89 -27.62 -23.50 5.89
CA SER A 89 -28.47 -24.67 5.68
C SER A 89 -28.88 -25.40 6.96
N GLY A 90 -28.14 -25.20 8.07
CA GLY A 90 -28.26 -25.96 9.30
C GLY A 90 -27.29 -27.15 9.41
N ASP A 91 -26.56 -27.46 8.33
CA ASP A 91 -25.57 -28.55 8.31
C ASP A 91 -24.31 -28.17 9.10
N PRO A 92 -23.69 -29.10 9.85
CA PRO A 92 -22.39 -28.85 10.47
C PRO A 92 -21.31 -28.71 9.38
N MET A 93 -20.37 -27.76 9.58
CA MET A 93 -19.24 -27.55 8.68
C MET A 93 -17.93 -27.90 9.38
N ASP A 94 -17.10 -28.71 8.72
CA ASP A 94 -15.74 -28.99 9.18
C ASP A 94 -14.86 -27.74 9.06
N LEU A 95 -14.19 -27.38 10.16
CA LEU A 95 -13.21 -26.29 10.23
C LEU A 95 -12.04 -26.49 9.26
N LYS A 96 -11.69 -27.75 8.92
CA LYS A 96 -10.64 -28.04 7.93
C LYS A 96 -11.02 -27.61 6.52
N ALA A 97 -12.31 -27.69 6.18
CA ALA A 97 -12.85 -27.30 4.89
C ALA A 97 -13.10 -25.78 4.76
N CYS A 98 -12.89 -25.00 5.83
CA CYS A 98 -13.05 -23.54 5.81
C CYS A 98 -11.82 -22.86 5.20
N ASN A 99 -11.96 -22.33 3.98
CA ASN A 99 -10.90 -21.55 3.34
C ASN A 99 -10.83 -20.14 3.93
N ILE A 100 -9.64 -19.69 4.31
CA ILE A 100 -9.40 -18.34 4.82
C ILE A 100 -8.02 -17.92 4.31
N ASN A 101 -7.95 -16.79 3.63
CA ASN A 101 -6.72 -16.28 3.06
C ASN A 101 -6.25 -15.06 3.84
N LEU A 102 -4.95 -14.97 4.13
CA LEU A 102 -4.34 -13.82 4.81
C LEU A 102 -3.29 -13.18 3.92
N ALA A 103 -3.26 -11.86 3.86
CA ALA A 103 -2.19 -11.10 3.21
C ALA A 103 -1.65 -10.00 4.13
N VAL A 104 -0.38 -9.64 3.97
CA VAL A 104 0.23 -8.54 4.75
C VAL A 104 -0.29 -7.21 4.23
N ILE A 105 -0.78 -6.37 5.14
CA ILE A 105 -1.02 -4.96 4.86
C ILE A 105 0.30 -4.21 5.10
N GLU A 106 0.96 -3.89 3.98
CA GLU A 106 2.06 -2.92 3.79
C GLU A 106 3.53 -3.38 3.88
N THR A 107 4.27 -3.04 2.81
CA THR A 107 5.63 -2.46 2.87
C THR A 107 5.55 -0.94 3.06
N PRO A 108 6.43 -0.31 3.86
CA PRO A 108 6.42 1.13 4.14
C PRO A 108 6.46 2.05 2.89
N GLU A 109 6.98 1.59 1.75
CA GLU A 109 7.04 2.40 0.52
C GLU A 109 5.67 2.62 -0.17
N GLN A 110 4.73 1.70 -0.03
CA GLN A 110 3.39 1.80 -0.63
C GLN A 110 2.51 2.79 0.12
N ARG A 111 2.61 2.83 1.46
CA ARG A 111 1.88 3.78 2.30
C ARG A 111 2.38 5.21 2.10
N GLU A 112 3.69 5.41 1.92
CA GLU A 112 4.20 6.72 1.52
C GLU A 112 3.69 7.17 0.16
N LYS A 113 3.49 6.24 -0.79
CA LYS A 113 2.84 6.55 -2.07
C LYS A 113 1.36 6.89 -1.91
N GLU A 114 0.62 6.16 -1.09
CA GLU A 114 -0.82 6.41 -0.85
C GLU A 114 -1.10 7.62 0.04
N ILE A 115 -0.14 8.04 0.88
CA ILE A 115 -0.19 9.29 1.64
C ILE A 115 0.22 10.49 0.76
N LYS A 116 1.10 10.29 -0.22
CA LYS A 116 1.58 11.35 -1.15
C LYS A 116 0.69 11.52 -2.37
N GLU A 117 -0.02 10.49 -2.82
CA GLU A 117 -1.06 10.57 -3.84
C GLU A 117 -2.43 10.61 -3.16
N PRO A 118 -3.16 11.73 -3.17
CA PRO A 118 -4.58 11.67 -2.88
C PRO A 118 -5.21 10.93 -4.07
N LYS A 119 -5.27 9.59 -4.00
CA LYS A 119 -6.12 8.85 -4.92
C LYS A 119 -7.53 9.37 -4.68
N THR A 120 -8.02 10.15 -5.63
CA THR A 120 -9.42 10.53 -5.83
C THR A 120 -10.25 9.29 -6.21
N GLN A 121 -10.04 8.16 -5.53
CA GLN A 121 -10.77 6.94 -5.80
C GLN A 121 -11.95 6.83 -4.84
N ASP A 122 -13.14 6.90 -5.45
CA ASP A 122 -14.43 6.89 -4.81
C ASP A 122 -14.61 5.81 -3.70
N PRO A 123 -15.27 6.16 -2.57
CA PRO A 123 -15.55 5.32 -1.41
C PRO A 123 -16.65 4.28 -1.67
N ILE A 124 -16.89 3.89 -2.92
CA ILE A 124 -18.14 3.22 -3.29
C ILE A 124 -18.10 1.72 -3.04
N PHE A 125 -16.93 1.11 -2.93
CA PHE A 125 -16.80 -0.22 -2.32
C PHE A 125 -15.42 -0.41 -1.69
N HIS A 126 -14.81 0.63 -1.12
CA HIS A 126 -13.72 0.40 -0.16
C HIS A 126 -14.30 -0.02 1.20
N ARG A 127 -14.92 -1.19 1.18
CA ARG A 127 -14.82 -2.12 2.29
C ARG A 127 -13.46 -2.85 2.27
N MET A 128 -12.38 -2.47 1.56
CA MET A 128 -11.08 -3.21 1.37
C MET A 128 -10.93 -3.90 0.01
N LEU A 129 -9.73 -3.98 -0.55
CA LEU A 129 -9.50 -4.57 -1.88
C LEU A 129 -10.03 -6.02 -1.96
N SER A 130 -10.66 -6.40 -3.07
CA SER A 130 -10.96 -7.82 -3.35
C SER A 130 -9.66 -8.62 -3.44
N TYR A 131 -9.72 -9.94 -3.22
CA TYR A 131 -8.54 -10.83 -3.36
C TYR A 131 -7.79 -10.58 -4.68
N GLU A 132 -8.53 -10.35 -5.76
CA GLU A 132 -7.99 -10.13 -7.10
C GLU A 132 -7.33 -8.75 -7.27
N GLU A 133 -7.81 -7.72 -6.57
CA GLU A 133 -7.21 -6.40 -6.56
C GLU A 133 -5.92 -6.37 -5.73
N VAL A 134 -5.88 -7.08 -4.60
CA VAL A 134 -4.66 -7.27 -3.80
C VAL A 134 -3.64 -8.10 -4.58
N ALA A 135 -4.07 -9.21 -5.20
CA ALA A 135 -3.19 -10.07 -5.99
C ALA A 135 -2.63 -9.37 -7.24
N ALA A 136 -3.38 -8.43 -7.84
CA ALA A 136 -2.92 -7.66 -9.00
C ALA A 136 -1.96 -6.50 -8.62
N THR A 137 -2.04 -5.99 -7.39
CA THR A 137 -1.25 -4.82 -6.94
C THR A 137 -0.09 -5.19 -6.03
N ASN A 138 -0.07 -6.39 -5.46
CA ASN A 138 0.87 -6.80 -4.43
C ASN A 138 1.63 -8.07 -4.85
N ILE A 139 2.96 -7.97 -4.89
CA ILE A 139 3.88 -9.03 -5.34
C ILE A 139 4.03 -10.14 -4.27
N GLN A 140 3.52 -9.94 -3.06
CA GLN A 140 3.66 -10.90 -1.95
C GLN A 140 2.50 -11.90 -1.90
N ALA A 141 2.85 -13.18 -1.88
CA ALA A 141 1.94 -14.32 -1.76
C ALA A 141 1.15 -14.29 -0.42
N PRO A 142 -0.04 -14.93 -0.36
CA PRO A 142 -0.78 -15.10 0.89
C PRO A 142 0.06 -15.83 1.95
N ILE A 143 -0.09 -15.45 3.22
CA ILE A 143 0.59 -16.08 4.36
C ILE A 143 -0.23 -17.28 4.84
N LEU A 144 0.44 -18.43 4.98
CA LEU A 144 -0.10 -19.60 5.64
C LEU A 144 -0.11 -19.41 7.16
N PHE A 145 -1.08 -20.03 7.85
CA PHE A 145 -1.18 -19.93 9.31
C PHE A 145 0.09 -20.40 10.01
N GLU A 146 0.69 -21.48 9.52
CA GLU A 146 1.92 -22.07 10.06
C GLU A 146 3.06 -21.05 10.16
N ASP A 147 3.09 -20.09 9.23
CA ASP A 147 4.16 -19.12 9.12
C ASP A 147 3.94 -17.84 9.93
N LEU A 148 2.78 -17.63 10.56
CA LEU A 148 2.40 -16.36 11.19
C LEU A 148 3.47 -15.79 12.14
N PHE A 149 4.16 -16.65 12.89
CA PHE A 149 5.20 -16.27 13.86
C PHE A 149 6.64 -16.42 13.33
N ASN A 150 6.84 -16.76 12.06
CA ASN A 150 8.18 -16.86 11.47
C ASN A 150 8.85 -15.48 11.36
N ALA A 151 10.16 -15.45 11.60
CA ALA A 151 10.99 -14.26 11.56
C ALA A 151 10.86 -13.54 10.20
N ARG A 152 10.53 -12.25 10.25
CA ARG A 152 10.28 -11.41 9.08
C ARG A 152 10.62 -9.97 9.37
N LYS A 153 10.68 -9.15 8.31
CA LYS A 153 10.89 -7.71 8.46
C LYS A 153 9.64 -7.08 9.09
N LEU A 154 9.76 -6.64 10.33
CA LEU A 154 8.69 -5.97 11.08
C LEU A 154 8.57 -4.50 10.67
N ARG A 155 7.53 -3.83 11.19
CA ARG A 155 7.27 -2.40 10.94
C ARG A 155 8.39 -1.46 11.37
N ASP A 156 9.19 -1.84 12.36
CA ASP A 156 10.36 -1.08 12.82
C ASP A 156 11.60 -1.29 11.93
N GLY A 157 11.48 -2.08 10.86
CA GLY A 157 12.54 -2.40 9.92
C GLY A 157 13.47 -3.53 10.35
N LYS A 158 13.30 -4.08 11.56
CA LYS A 158 14.11 -5.19 12.07
C LYS A 158 13.55 -6.53 11.60
N ASN A 159 14.45 -7.49 11.38
CA ASN A 159 14.05 -8.88 11.19
C ASN A 159 13.86 -9.53 12.56
N ALA A 160 12.62 -9.78 12.94
CA ALA A 160 12.27 -10.42 14.21
C ALA A 160 10.97 -11.21 14.06
N GLU A 161 10.66 -12.03 15.07
CA GLU A 161 9.38 -12.74 15.15
C GLU A 161 8.27 -11.77 15.61
N PRO A 162 7.11 -11.73 14.93
CA PRO A 162 6.02 -10.83 15.31
C PRO A 162 5.35 -11.30 16.60
N GLY A 163 5.23 -10.43 17.60
CA GLY A 163 4.53 -10.70 18.85
C GLY A 163 3.07 -10.27 18.80
N THR A 164 2.81 -9.03 18.39
CA THR A 164 1.46 -8.47 18.27
C THR A 164 1.03 -8.40 16.81
N ILE A 165 -0.01 -9.15 16.46
CA ILE A 165 -0.55 -9.26 15.10
C ILE A 165 -1.99 -8.71 15.07
N LEU A 166 -2.25 -7.71 14.22
CA LEU A 166 -3.60 -7.19 13.97
C LEU A 166 -4.13 -7.76 12.65
N VAL A 167 -5.24 -8.49 12.70
CA VAL A 167 -5.94 -9.04 11.54
C VAL A 167 -7.19 -8.22 11.26
N ARG A 168 -7.22 -7.56 10.09
CA ARG A 168 -8.35 -6.75 9.65
C ARG A 168 -9.20 -7.48 8.62
N GLY A 169 -10.48 -7.13 8.55
CA GLY A 169 -11.38 -7.72 7.56
C GLY A 169 -12.80 -7.16 7.57
N ARG A 170 -13.46 -7.25 6.42
CA ARG A 170 -14.89 -6.92 6.23
C ARG A 170 -15.81 -7.70 7.18
N ALA A 171 -17.02 -7.21 7.40
CA ALA A 171 -18.07 -8.00 8.04
C ALA A 171 -18.35 -9.28 7.23
N GLY A 172 -18.61 -10.40 7.92
CA GLY A 172 -18.92 -11.69 7.27
C GLY A 172 -17.74 -12.42 6.59
N ILE A 173 -16.54 -11.83 6.55
CA ILE A 173 -15.38 -12.38 5.81
C ILE A 173 -14.73 -13.61 6.48
N GLY A 174 -15.10 -13.92 7.73
CA GLY A 174 -14.58 -15.08 8.46
C GLY A 174 -13.54 -14.78 9.54
N LYS A 175 -13.49 -13.58 10.13
CA LYS A 175 -12.56 -13.25 11.25
C LYS A 175 -12.74 -14.16 12.48
N THR A 176 -13.97 -14.34 12.96
CA THR A 176 -14.25 -15.27 14.06
C THR A 176 -14.01 -16.72 13.64
N THR A 177 -14.30 -17.08 12.38
CA THR A 177 -13.98 -18.39 11.80
C THR A 177 -12.46 -18.64 11.78
N LEU A 178 -11.65 -17.60 11.55
CA LEU A 178 -10.20 -17.66 11.66
C LEU A 178 -9.78 -17.96 13.09
N CYS A 179 -10.32 -17.25 14.09
CA CYS A 179 -10.05 -17.52 15.50
C CYS A 179 -10.37 -18.97 15.88
N LYS A 180 -11.55 -19.46 15.50
CA LYS A 180 -11.94 -20.88 15.70
C LYS A 180 -10.96 -21.84 15.02
N LYS A 181 -10.57 -21.56 13.77
CA LYS A 181 -9.61 -22.39 13.02
C LYS A 181 -8.23 -22.42 13.66
N LEU A 182 -7.75 -21.30 14.20
CA LEU A 182 -6.46 -21.22 14.91
C LEU A 182 -6.47 -22.06 16.20
N VAL A 183 -7.52 -21.94 17.02
CA VAL A 183 -7.68 -22.76 18.24
C VAL A 183 -7.75 -24.25 17.89
N HIS A 184 -8.54 -24.61 16.87
CA HIS A 184 -8.63 -25.99 16.41
C HIS A 184 -7.30 -26.52 15.85
N ALA A 185 -6.56 -25.72 15.09
CA ALA A 185 -5.25 -26.12 14.57
C ALA A 185 -4.23 -26.36 15.71
N TYR A 186 -4.24 -25.49 16.74
CA TYR A 186 -3.41 -25.68 17.94
C TYR A 186 -3.73 -26.98 18.68
N GLN A 187 -5.01 -27.32 18.84
CA GLN A 187 -5.44 -28.59 19.45
C GLN A 187 -4.97 -29.82 18.67
N ASN A 188 -4.72 -29.67 17.37
CA ASN A 188 -4.22 -30.71 16.47
C ASN A 188 -2.68 -30.65 16.26
N GLY A 189 -1.96 -29.88 17.06
CA GLY A 189 -0.48 -29.90 17.10
C GLY A 189 0.21 -28.64 16.58
N LEU A 190 -0.51 -27.68 15.98
CA LEU A 190 0.09 -26.44 15.48
C LEU A 190 0.67 -25.62 16.64
N TRP A 191 1.94 -25.20 16.54
CA TRP A 191 2.65 -24.37 17.53
C TRP A 191 2.81 -24.95 18.95
N LYS A 192 2.59 -26.25 19.16
CA LYS A 192 2.80 -26.91 20.47
C LYS A 192 4.25 -26.82 20.98
N GLU A 193 5.21 -26.61 20.09
CA GLU A 193 6.62 -26.35 20.45
C GLU A 193 6.86 -24.92 20.95
N ARG A 194 5.96 -23.99 20.63
CA ARG A 194 6.09 -22.55 20.92
C ARG A 194 5.24 -22.11 22.11
N PHE A 195 3.99 -22.56 22.17
CA PHE A 195 3.02 -22.17 23.20
C PHE A 195 2.54 -23.39 23.98
N ASP A 196 2.41 -23.22 25.29
CA ASP A 196 1.87 -24.23 26.21
C ASP A 196 0.34 -24.14 26.27
N ALA A 197 -0.25 -22.97 25.99
CA ALA A 197 -1.70 -22.76 25.94
C ALA A 197 -2.11 -21.66 24.95
N VAL A 198 -3.34 -21.76 24.44
CA VAL A 198 -4.01 -20.73 23.62
C VAL A 198 -5.30 -20.30 24.30
N ILE A 199 -5.45 -18.99 24.52
CA ILE A 199 -6.63 -18.37 25.14
C ILE A 199 -7.36 -17.53 24.08
N TRP A 200 -8.52 -18.01 23.63
CA TRP A 200 -9.37 -17.29 22.69
C TRP A 200 -10.50 -16.55 23.42
N LEU A 201 -10.44 -15.23 23.39
CA LEU A 201 -11.34 -14.31 24.06
C LEU A 201 -12.11 -13.46 23.05
N PRO A 202 -13.40 -13.72 22.84
CA PRO A 202 -14.30 -12.78 22.16
C PRO A 202 -14.46 -11.51 23.01
N LEU A 203 -13.86 -10.40 22.55
CA LEU A 203 -13.77 -9.14 23.29
C LEU A 203 -15.14 -8.56 23.62
N ARG A 204 -16.12 -8.78 22.76
CA ARG A 204 -17.53 -8.47 22.98
C ARG A 204 -18.09 -8.99 24.31
N GLN A 205 -17.66 -10.17 24.74
CA GLN A 205 -18.15 -10.77 26.00
C GLN A 205 -17.69 -9.97 27.22
N LEU A 206 -16.64 -9.15 27.07
CA LEU A 206 -16.20 -8.30 28.15
C LEU A 206 -17.24 -7.24 28.51
N LYS A 207 -18.13 -6.79 27.62
CA LYS A 207 -19.14 -5.76 27.96
C LYS A 207 -19.93 -6.09 29.23
N TYR A 208 -20.23 -7.36 29.43
CA TYR A 208 -21.06 -7.86 30.53
C TYR A 208 -20.24 -8.53 31.66
N PHE A 209 -18.91 -8.52 31.57
CA PHE A 209 -18.02 -9.17 32.54
C PHE A 209 -17.49 -8.19 33.59
N TRP A 210 -18.01 -8.29 34.82
CA TRP A 210 -17.78 -7.33 35.91
C TRP A 210 -16.44 -7.51 36.67
N ALA A 211 -15.85 -8.71 36.70
CA ALA A 211 -14.66 -8.95 37.51
C ALA A 211 -13.37 -8.34 36.94
N ARG A 212 -13.40 -7.82 35.69
CA ARG A 212 -12.37 -6.99 35.00
C ARG A 212 -10.90 -7.42 35.23
N THR A 213 -10.65 -8.70 35.47
CA THR A 213 -9.32 -9.27 35.79
C THR A 213 -9.14 -10.61 35.10
N LEU A 214 -7.88 -10.93 34.77
CA LEU A 214 -7.56 -12.21 34.09
C LEU A 214 -7.84 -13.41 35.01
N LYS A 215 -7.51 -13.31 36.30
CA LYS A 215 -7.81 -14.35 37.30
C LYS A 215 -9.31 -14.58 37.44
N GLY A 216 -10.11 -13.51 37.44
CA GLY A 216 -11.58 -13.61 37.44
C GLY A 216 -12.08 -14.31 36.18
N LEU A 217 -11.61 -13.88 35.01
CA LEU A 217 -12.01 -14.45 33.71
C LEU A 217 -11.72 -15.96 33.63
N LEU A 218 -10.54 -16.39 34.08
CA LEU A 218 -10.19 -17.81 34.07
C LEU A 218 -11.03 -18.64 35.06
N ASN A 219 -11.29 -18.11 36.25
CA ASN A 219 -12.07 -18.81 37.29
C ASN A 219 -13.56 -18.92 36.97
N GLU A 220 -14.14 -17.83 36.46
CA GLU A 220 -15.58 -17.67 36.25
C GLU A 220 -16.01 -18.14 34.86
N LYS A 221 -15.07 -18.24 33.90
CA LYS A 221 -15.39 -18.61 32.51
C LYS A 221 -14.71 -19.89 32.04
N TYR A 222 -13.38 -19.91 31.98
CA TYR A 222 -12.65 -21.03 31.35
C TYR A 222 -12.68 -22.30 32.19
N PHE A 223 -12.60 -22.17 33.52
CA PHE A 223 -12.55 -23.30 34.46
C PHE A 223 -13.76 -23.38 35.38
N ALA A 224 -14.85 -22.68 35.06
CA ALA A 224 -16.04 -22.59 35.90
C ALA A 224 -16.67 -23.95 36.24
N ARG A 225 -16.57 -24.91 35.30
CA ARG A 225 -17.11 -26.26 35.42
C ARG A 225 -16.25 -27.20 36.27
N HIS A 226 -15.06 -26.76 36.70
CA HIS A 226 -14.16 -27.57 37.53
C HIS A 226 -14.41 -27.32 39.03
N PRO A 227 -14.24 -28.35 39.89
CA PRO A 227 -14.24 -28.20 41.34
C PRO A 227 -13.31 -27.09 41.80
N LYS A 228 -13.66 -26.41 42.91
CA LYS A 228 -12.94 -25.21 43.38
C LYS A 228 -11.43 -25.42 43.53
N GLN A 229 -10.99 -26.55 44.10
CA GLN A 229 -9.57 -26.87 44.27
C GLN A 229 -8.86 -27.05 42.92
N GLU A 230 -9.40 -27.88 42.03
CA GLU A 230 -8.85 -28.14 40.70
C GLU A 230 -8.80 -26.86 39.85
N ARG A 231 -9.83 -26.02 39.93
CA ARG A 231 -9.87 -24.72 39.27
C ARG A 231 -8.77 -23.78 39.75
N GLU A 232 -8.54 -23.67 41.06
CA GLU A 232 -7.48 -22.81 41.61
C GLU A 232 -6.10 -23.27 41.14
N GLU A 233 -5.86 -24.57 41.05
CA GLU A 233 -4.64 -25.18 40.50
C GLU A 233 -4.48 -24.89 38.99
N LEU A 234 -5.53 -25.08 38.18
CA LEU A 234 -5.53 -24.77 36.74
C LEU A 234 -5.26 -23.28 36.47
N VAL A 235 -5.86 -22.39 37.27
CA VAL A 235 -5.63 -20.94 37.15
C VAL A 235 -4.20 -20.58 37.55
N ALA A 236 -3.67 -21.12 38.65
CA ALA A 236 -2.29 -20.88 39.06
C ALA A 236 -1.30 -21.37 37.98
N SER A 237 -1.56 -22.55 37.43
CA SER A 237 -0.79 -23.20 36.36
C SER A 237 -0.77 -22.35 35.07
N LEU A 238 -1.91 -21.78 34.67
CA LEU A 238 -2.00 -20.90 33.49
C LEU A 238 -1.38 -19.52 33.73
N VAL A 239 -1.58 -18.92 34.91
CA VAL A 239 -0.99 -17.61 35.28
C VAL A 239 0.54 -17.68 35.32
N GLY A 240 1.11 -18.80 35.80
CA GLY A 240 2.56 -19.04 35.72
C GLY A 240 3.07 -18.99 34.29
N ARG A 241 2.41 -19.70 33.37
CA ARG A 241 2.80 -19.75 31.94
C ARG A 241 2.61 -18.42 31.21
N ILE A 242 1.65 -17.60 31.63
CA ILE A 242 1.49 -16.23 31.10
C ILE A 242 2.72 -15.39 31.45
N ARG A 243 3.29 -15.55 32.65
CA ARG A 243 4.53 -14.84 33.05
C ARG A 243 5.76 -15.31 32.27
N ASP A 244 5.78 -16.58 31.88
CA ASP A 244 6.87 -17.20 31.10
C ASP A 244 6.76 -16.94 29.58
N ASP A 245 5.83 -16.09 29.14
CA ASP A 245 5.56 -15.80 27.73
C ASP A 245 5.16 -17.06 26.91
N LYS A 246 4.56 -18.07 27.54
CA LYS A 246 4.20 -19.36 26.93
C LYS A 246 2.75 -19.46 26.48
N VAL A 247 2.00 -18.35 26.52
CA VAL A 247 0.57 -18.31 26.20
C VAL A 247 0.29 -17.36 25.04
N LEU A 248 -0.48 -17.84 24.07
CA LEU A 248 -1.00 -17.02 22.96
C LEU A 248 -2.41 -16.53 23.28
N PHE A 249 -2.63 -15.22 23.20
CA PHE A 249 -3.95 -14.61 23.32
C PHE A 249 -4.54 -14.33 21.92
N ILE A 250 -5.76 -14.80 21.67
CA ILE A 250 -6.55 -14.48 20.49
C ILE A 250 -7.71 -13.60 20.93
N LEU A 251 -7.64 -12.31 20.62
CA LEU A 251 -8.63 -11.30 20.99
C LEU A 251 -9.54 -11.03 19.79
N ASP A 252 -10.76 -11.56 19.83
CA ASP A 252 -11.68 -11.53 18.69
C ASP A 252 -12.69 -10.37 18.82
N GLY A 253 -12.76 -9.48 17.81
CA GLY A 253 -13.79 -8.43 17.72
C GLY A 253 -13.46 -7.14 18.47
N LEU A 254 -12.28 -6.55 18.26
CA LEU A 254 -11.90 -5.30 18.92
C LEU A 254 -12.85 -4.13 18.59
N ASP A 255 -13.30 -4.03 17.34
CA ASP A 255 -14.22 -2.97 16.90
C ASP A 255 -15.56 -2.96 17.67
N GLU A 256 -15.94 -4.11 18.22
CA GLU A 256 -17.25 -4.34 18.83
C GLU A 256 -17.36 -3.70 20.22
N ILE A 257 -16.23 -3.40 20.85
CA ILE A 257 -16.13 -2.76 22.18
C ILE A 257 -15.57 -1.34 22.11
N MET A 258 -15.18 -0.85 20.93
CA MET A 258 -14.52 0.46 20.78
C MET A 258 -15.46 1.64 20.95
N ALA A 259 -16.74 1.51 20.59
CA ALA A 259 -17.73 2.54 20.84
C ALA A 259 -17.96 2.73 22.35
N ASP A 260 -18.09 1.65 23.11
CA ASP A 260 -18.25 1.70 24.58
C ASP A 260 -16.97 2.18 25.27
N PHE A 261 -15.81 1.81 24.72
CA PHE A 261 -14.49 2.31 25.15
C PHE A 261 -14.34 3.83 24.96
N GLN A 262 -15.00 4.42 23.95
CA GLN A 262 -14.91 5.86 23.64
C GLN A 262 -16.07 6.68 24.21
N ALA A 263 -17.23 6.07 24.43
CA ALA A 263 -18.46 6.78 24.79
C ALA A 263 -18.63 7.04 26.29
N GLU A 264 -18.11 6.21 27.20
CA GLU A 264 -18.30 6.40 28.65
C GLU A 264 -17.18 5.77 29.53
N ARG A 265 -16.93 6.36 30.70
CA ARG A 265 -15.76 6.17 31.59
C ARG A 265 -15.67 4.78 32.29
N ASP A 266 -15.46 3.67 31.58
CA ASP A 266 -15.05 2.39 32.21
C ASP A 266 -13.51 2.23 32.23
N ILE A 267 -12.89 2.93 33.20
CA ILE A 267 -11.44 2.93 33.43
C ILE A 267 -10.92 1.50 33.71
N ALA A 268 -11.75 0.65 34.33
CA ALA A 268 -11.37 -0.72 34.67
C ALA A 268 -11.31 -1.61 33.42
N LEU A 269 -12.27 -1.49 32.49
CA LEU A 269 -12.23 -2.16 31.20
C LEU A 269 -11.04 -1.68 30.35
N GLU A 270 -10.78 -0.37 30.33
CA GLU A 270 -9.61 0.18 29.62
C GLU A 270 -8.30 -0.39 30.17
N ALA A 271 -8.11 -0.36 31.50
CA ALA A 271 -6.91 -0.89 32.14
C ALA A 271 -6.73 -2.39 31.85
N PHE A 272 -7.82 -3.16 31.88
CA PHE A 272 -7.82 -4.58 31.57
C PHE A 272 -7.45 -4.86 30.10
N LEU A 273 -8.01 -4.13 29.14
CA LEU A 273 -7.68 -4.27 27.72
C LEU A 273 -6.23 -3.88 27.43
N ARG A 274 -5.73 -2.80 28.05
CA ARG A 274 -4.31 -2.41 27.96
C ARG A 274 -3.39 -3.50 28.48
N HIS A 275 -3.78 -4.18 29.57
CA HIS A 275 -3.04 -5.33 30.10
C HIS A 275 -3.02 -6.51 29.11
N LEU A 276 -4.13 -6.79 28.41
CA LEU A 276 -4.20 -7.83 27.38
C LEU A 276 -3.36 -7.48 26.13
N PHE A 277 -3.34 -6.22 25.69
CA PHE A 277 -2.55 -5.78 24.53
C PHE A 277 -1.03 -5.73 24.80
N GLN A 278 -0.61 -5.70 26.07
CA GLN A 278 0.79 -5.69 26.47
C GLN A 278 1.44 -7.08 26.53
N GLN A 279 0.65 -8.15 26.41
CA GLN A 279 1.18 -9.52 26.37
C GLN A 279 2.11 -9.70 25.16
N LYS A 280 3.08 -10.61 25.26
CA LYS A 280 4.09 -10.77 24.20
C LYS A 280 3.53 -11.34 22.89
N TYR A 281 2.59 -12.28 22.99
CA TYR A 281 1.99 -12.94 21.83
C TYR A 281 0.48 -12.72 21.81
N VAL A 282 0.02 -11.87 20.90
CA VAL A 282 -1.39 -11.46 20.79
C VAL A 282 -1.81 -11.38 19.33
N ILE A 283 -2.89 -12.06 18.99
CA ILE A 283 -3.60 -11.90 17.72
C ILE A 283 -4.88 -11.13 18.01
N ILE A 284 -5.09 -10.02 17.31
CA ILE A 284 -6.26 -9.14 17.49
C ILE A 284 -7.04 -9.11 16.19
N THR A 285 -8.34 -9.38 16.21
CA THR A 285 -9.19 -9.20 15.01
C THR A 285 -10.02 -7.93 15.10
N SER A 286 -10.18 -7.22 13.97
CA SER A 286 -11.02 -6.01 13.94
C SER A 286 -11.56 -5.65 12.54
N ARG A 287 -12.62 -4.83 12.49
CA ARG A 287 -13.08 -4.14 11.27
C ARG A 287 -12.22 -2.88 10.98
N PRO A 288 -12.09 -2.46 9.70
CA PRO A 288 -11.22 -1.34 9.32
C PRO A 288 -11.62 0.02 9.92
N SER A 289 -12.91 0.23 10.19
CA SER A 289 -13.47 1.52 10.61
C SER A 289 -13.47 1.76 12.13
N GLY A 290 -12.95 0.83 12.94
CA GLY A 290 -13.16 0.84 14.40
C GLY A 290 -11.94 1.05 15.30
N VAL A 291 -10.71 1.05 14.78
CA VAL A 291 -9.49 1.06 15.63
C VAL A 291 -8.51 2.14 15.23
N GLY A 292 -8.36 3.15 16.09
CA GLY A 292 -7.28 4.13 15.99
C GLY A 292 -5.94 3.53 16.41
N MET A 293 -4.89 3.79 15.65
CA MET A 293 -3.51 3.31 15.94
C MET A 293 -2.97 3.77 17.31
N SER A 294 -3.59 4.78 17.93
CA SER A 294 -3.26 5.27 19.27
C SER A 294 -3.53 4.27 20.40
N ILE A 295 -4.41 3.29 20.18
CA ILE A 295 -4.80 2.29 21.20
C ILE A 295 -3.85 1.08 21.20
N LEU A 296 -3.16 0.83 20.09
CA LEU A 296 -2.21 -0.28 19.91
C LEU A 296 -0.78 0.27 19.68
N PRO A 297 -0.09 0.73 20.74
CA PRO A 297 1.23 1.35 20.63
C PRO A 297 2.34 0.38 20.18
N LYS A 298 2.15 -0.94 20.37
CA LYS A 298 3.08 -1.99 19.97
C LYS A 298 2.38 -2.94 18.98
N LEU A 299 2.57 -2.69 17.68
CA LEU A 299 2.01 -3.51 16.61
C LEU A 299 3.13 -3.95 15.66
N ASP A 300 3.41 -5.25 15.64
CA ASP A 300 4.54 -5.82 14.88
C ASP A 300 4.13 -6.18 13.44
N LEU A 301 2.91 -6.69 13.25
CA LEU A 301 2.38 -7.13 11.96
C LEU A 301 0.91 -6.75 11.78
N GLU A 302 0.55 -6.23 10.61
CA GLU A 302 -0.84 -5.98 10.21
C GLU A 302 -1.20 -6.86 9.01
N LEU A 303 -2.27 -7.63 9.13
CA LEU A 303 -2.74 -8.60 8.14
C LEU A 303 -4.17 -8.27 7.73
N GLU A 304 -4.53 -8.67 6.51
CA GLU A 304 -5.87 -8.64 5.98
C GLU A 304 -6.41 -10.04 5.75
N THR A 305 -7.64 -10.29 6.18
CA THR A 305 -8.42 -11.44 5.72
C THR A 305 -8.95 -11.17 4.33
N LEU A 306 -8.32 -11.81 3.35
CA LEU A 306 -8.83 -11.83 1.99
C LEU A 306 -9.99 -12.83 1.96
N GLY A 307 -11.10 -12.42 1.35
CA GLY A 307 -12.25 -13.30 1.12
C GLY A 307 -11.90 -14.52 0.25
N PHE A 308 -12.93 -15.23 -0.21
CA PHE A 308 -12.71 -16.32 -1.14
C PHE A 308 -12.10 -15.80 -2.45
N SER A 309 -11.04 -16.46 -2.91
CA SER A 309 -10.54 -16.27 -4.27
C SER A 309 -11.50 -16.93 -5.27
N SER A 310 -11.36 -16.58 -6.54
CA SER A 310 -12.06 -17.27 -7.63
C SER A 310 -11.86 -18.80 -7.62
N GLU A 311 -10.74 -19.31 -7.09
CA GLU A 311 -10.50 -20.74 -6.90
C GLU A 311 -11.24 -21.30 -5.68
N ASN A 312 -11.18 -20.61 -4.54
CA ASN A 312 -11.92 -21.03 -3.34
C ASN A 312 -13.43 -21.03 -3.57
N ILE A 313 -13.97 -20.10 -4.38
CA ILE A 313 -15.37 -20.11 -4.78
C ILE A 313 -15.68 -21.39 -5.57
N ARG A 314 -14.85 -21.77 -6.55
CA ARG A 314 -15.06 -23.01 -7.32
C ARG A 314 -15.03 -24.25 -6.43
N ASP A 315 -14.03 -24.36 -5.56
CA ASP A 315 -13.89 -25.48 -4.64
C ASP A 315 -15.07 -25.56 -3.67
N TYR A 316 -15.52 -24.40 -3.17
CA TYR A 316 -16.68 -24.32 -2.30
C TYR A 316 -17.95 -24.78 -3.03
N LEU A 317 -18.20 -24.27 -4.23
CA LEU A 317 -19.37 -24.65 -5.04
C LEU A 317 -19.38 -26.16 -5.33
N ALA A 318 -18.24 -26.75 -5.68
CA ALA A 318 -18.12 -28.18 -5.94
C ALA A 318 -18.40 -29.05 -4.71
N ASN A 319 -18.12 -28.54 -3.50
CA ASN A 319 -18.36 -29.26 -2.25
C ASN A 319 -19.77 -29.05 -1.67
N VAL A 320 -20.50 -28.01 -2.10
CA VAL A 320 -21.80 -27.62 -1.53
C VAL A 320 -22.96 -27.90 -2.48
N LEU A 321 -22.77 -27.85 -3.79
CA LEU A 321 -23.83 -27.99 -4.79
C LEU A 321 -23.58 -29.17 -5.73
N GLU A 322 -24.65 -29.68 -6.32
CA GLU A 322 -24.56 -30.65 -7.42
C GLU A 322 -23.81 -30.04 -8.63
N PRO A 323 -23.08 -30.84 -9.45
CA PRO A 323 -22.20 -30.33 -10.51
C PRO A 323 -22.86 -29.42 -11.55
N GLU A 324 -24.17 -29.55 -11.77
CA GLU A 324 -24.94 -28.72 -12.68
C GLU A 324 -25.27 -27.36 -12.05
N ALA A 325 -25.82 -27.36 -10.83
CA ALA A 325 -26.10 -26.14 -10.07
C ALA A 325 -24.81 -25.35 -9.75
N ALA A 326 -23.70 -26.04 -9.44
CA ALA A 326 -22.41 -25.41 -9.23
C ALA A 326 -21.93 -24.62 -10.47
N ARG A 327 -22.11 -25.19 -11.67
CA ARG A 327 -21.77 -24.54 -12.95
C ARG A 327 -22.65 -23.31 -13.22
N GLU A 328 -23.95 -23.40 -12.94
CA GLU A 328 -24.88 -22.28 -13.11
C GLU A 328 -24.55 -21.11 -12.19
N VAL A 329 -24.32 -21.37 -10.90
CA VAL A 329 -23.95 -20.34 -9.92
C VAL A 329 -22.62 -19.70 -10.29
N GLN A 330 -21.64 -20.51 -10.73
CA GLN A 330 -20.35 -19.99 -11.16
C GLN A 330 -20.47 -19.08 -12.39
N ASP A 331 -21.25 -19.48 -13.39
CA ASP A 331 -21.51 -18.66 -14.59
C ASP A 331 -22.25 -17.35 -14.24
N TYR A 332 -23.18 -17.40 -13.29
CA TYR A 332 -23.86 -16.21 -12.77
C TYR A 332 -22.90 -15.24 -12.07
N ILE A 333 -22.05 -15.73 -11.16
CA ILE A 333 -21.04 -14.93 -10.46
C ILE A 333 -20.09 -14.25 -11.45
N GLN A 334 -19.66 -14.97 -12.50
CA GLN A 334 -18.75 -14.42 -13.52
C GLN A 334 -19.39 -13.32 -14.38
N LYS A 335 -20.70 -13.36 -14.60
CA LYS A 335 -21.43 -12.37 -15.42
C LYS A 335 -21.79 -11.09 -14.65
N ALA A 336 -21.77 -11.12 -13.32
CA ALA A 336 -22.22 -10.01 -12.47
C ALA A 336 -21.12 -9.58 -11.47
N PRO A 337 -20.30 -8.55 -11.78
CA PRO A 337 -19.21 -8.10 -10.92
C PRO A 337 -19.62 -7.76 -9.48
N LEU A 338 -20.81 -7.16 -9.31
CA LEU A 338 -21.39 -6.89 -7.98
C LEU A 338 -21.61 -8.17 -7.17
N VAL A 339 -22.06 -9.24 -7.82
CA VAL A 339 -22.30 -10.54 -7.18
C VAL A 339 -20.98 -11.24 -6.91
N GLN A 340 -19.95 -11.04 -7.74
CA GLN A 340 -18.60 -11.52 -7.48
C GLN A 340 -18.04 -10.94 -6.17
N ASP A 341 -18.17 -9.64 -5.94
CA ASP A 341 -17.73 -9.01 -4.70
C ASP A 341 -18.50 -9.54 -3.47
N LEU A 342 -19.78 -9.88 -3.64
CA LEU A 342 -20.59 -10.51 -2.60
C LEU A 342 -20.16 -11.97 -2.36
N ALA A 343 -19.93 -12.74 -3.42
CA ALA A 343 -19.53 -14.15 -3.37
C ALA A 343 -18.14 -14.35 -2.74
N ASN A 344 -17.29 -13.32 -2.75
CA ASN A 344 -16.02 -13.31 -2.02
C ASN A 344 -16.24 -13.36 -0.49
N VAL A 345 -17.44 -13.01 0.01
CA VAL A 345 -17.80 -13.09 1.43
C VAL A 345 -18.44 -14.46 1.72
N PRO A 346 -17.82 -15.34 2.53
CA PRO A 346 -18.26 -16.72 2.71
C PRO A 346 -19.72 -16.89 3.15
N VAL A 347 -20.20 -16.06 4.09
CA VAL A 347 -21.60 -16.12 4.57
C VAL A 347 -22.61 -15.77 3.48
N GLN A 348 -22.24 -14.89 2.53
CA GLN A 348 -23.10 -14.50 1.42
C GLN A 348 -23.09 -15.57 0.32
N LEU A 349 -21.94 -16.20 0.07
CA LEU A 349 -21.84 -17.34 -0.84
C LEU A 349 -22.65 -18.54 -0.33
N ASP A 350 -22.62 -18.84 0.97
CA ASP A 350 -23.41 -19.91 1.57
C ASP A 350 -24.93 -19.63 1.44
N ALA A 351 -25.34 -18.38 1.69
CA ALA A 351 -26.74 -17.95 1.49
C ALA A 351 -27.18 -18.08 0.01
N LEU A 352 -26.30 -17.72 -0.92
CA LEU A 352 -26.52 -17.88 -2.36
C LEU A 352 -26.69 -19.35 -2.75
N CYS A 353 -25.78 -20.21 -2.27
CA CYS A 353 -25.82 -21.66 -2.54
C CYS A 353 -27.10 -22.29 -1.98
N HIS A 354 -27.47 -21.96 -0.74
CA HIS A 354 -28.69 -22.48 -0.14
C HIS A 354 -29.95 -22.09 -0.93
N THR A 355 -30.01 -20.84 -1.39
CA THR A 355 -31.12 -20.34 -2.21
C THR A 355 -31.24 -21.11 -3.53
N TRP A 356 -30.10 -21.46 -4.14
CA TRP A 356 -30.07 -22.20 -5.41
C TRP A 356 -30.51 -23.67 -5.29
N ARG A 357 -30.43 -24.28 -4.10
CA ARG A 357 -30.87 -25.67 -3.87
C ARG A 357 -32.40 -25.85 -3.93
N GLY A 358 -33.16 -24.83 -3.54
CA GLY A 358 -34.62 -24.92 -3.35
C GLY A 358 -35.46 -24.53 -4.58
N THR A 359 -34.93 -23.64 -5.43
CA THR A 359 -35.56 -23.21 -6.68
C THR A 359 -34.45 -22.97 -7.70
N PRO A 360 -34.39 -23.73 -8.81
CA PRO A 360 -33.54 -23.38 -9.93
C PRO A 360 -33.99 -22.02 -10.42
N LEU A 361 -33.21 -20.98 -10.10
CA LEU A 361 -33.46 -19.62 -10.58
C LEU A 361 -33.29 -19.69 -12.09
N THR A 362 -34.39 -19.83 -12.81
CA THR A 362 -34.37 -20.03 -14.26
C THR A 362 -33.68 -18.83 -14.90
N ALA A 363 -32.51 -19.11 -15.47
CA ALA A 363 -31.63 -18.29 -16.29
C ALA A 363 -32.18 -16.90 -16.68
N GLY A 364 -31.76 -15.87 -15.93
CA GLY A 364 -32.00 -14.47 -16.28
C GLY A 364 -31.26 -13.53 -15.33
N ASN A 365 -30.79 -12.37 -15.83
CA ASN A 365 -30.07 -11.34 -15.07
C ASN A 365 -30.89 -10.85 -13.86
N LEU A 366 -30.81 -11.55 -12.72
CA LEU A 366 -31.40 -11.10 -11.47
C LEU A 366 -30.69 -9.84 -11.00
N THR A 367 -31.46 -8.85 -10.60
CA THR A 367 -30.92 -7.65 -9.96
C THR A 367 -30.54 -7.96 -8.51
N ILE A 368 -29.69 -7.14 -7.87
CA ILE A 368 -29.31 -7.36 -6.47
C ILE A 368 -30.55 -7.38 -5.57
N ALA A 369 -31.50 -6.48 -5.82
CA ALA A 369 -32.77 -6.44 -5.09
C ALA A 369 -33.54 -7.77 -5.17
N GLN A 370 -33.65 -8.35 -6.37
CA GLN A 370 -34.35 -9.62 -6.61
C GLN A 370 -33.62 -10.80 -5.97
N LEU A 371 -32.28 -10.78 -6.01
CA LEU A 371 -31.46 -11.81 -5.39
C LEU A 371 -31.71 -11.87 -3.88
N TYR A 372 -31.63 -10.73 -3.20
CA TYR A 372 -31.88 -10.65 -1.76
C TYR A 372 -33.34 -10.93 -1.41
N GLN A 373 -34.29 -10.51 -2.24
CA GLN A 373 -35.70 -10.90 -2.08
C GLN A 373 -35.87 -12.41 -2.11
N THR A 374 -35.25 -13.09 -3.06
CA THR A 374 -35.29 -14.55 -3.17
C THR A 374 -34.60 -15.23 -1.97
N MET A 375 -33.42 -14.74 -1.57
CA MET A 375 -32.69 -15.25 -0.41
C MET A 375 -33.53 -15.13 0.87
N THR A 376 -34.12 -13.96 1.12
CA THR A 376 -34.95 -13.74 2.32
C THR A 376 -36.19 -14.62 2.32
N ASN A 377 -36.90 -14.75 1.21
CA ASN A 377 -38.05 -15.67 1.14
C ASN A 377 -37.65 -17.12 1.41
N THR A 378 -36.55 -17.58 0.82
CA THR A 378 -36.06 -18.96 0.99
C THR A 378 -35.66 -19.24 2.44
N LEU A 379 -34.92 -18.32 3.06
CA LEU A 379 -34.51 -18.45 4.46
C LEU A 379 -35.71 -18.44 5.41
N TYR A 380 -36.71 -17.59 5.16
CA TYR A 380 -37.94 -17.56 5.94
C TYR A 380 -38.69 -18.91 5.85
N HIS A 381 -38.86 -19.46 4.65
CA HIS A 381 -39.54 -20.75 4.48
C HIS A 381 -38.81 -21.89 5.19
N LYS A 382 -37.48 -21.92 5.10
CA LYS A 382 -36.63 -22.88 5.82
C LYS A 382 -36.84 -22.80 7.33
N ASP A 383 -36.73 -21.61 7.90
CA ASP A 383 -36.84 -21.42 9.36
C ASP A 383 -38.26 -21.65 9.86
N SER A 384 -39.27 -21.25 9.09
CA SER A 384 -40.69 -21.50 9.41
C SER A 384 -40.97 -23.00 9.47
N ALA A 385 -40.52 -23.78 8.48
CA ALA A 385 -40.68 -25.24 8.48
C ALA A 385 -39.99 -25.90 9.68
N ARG A 386 -38.76 -25.46 10.03
CA ARG A 386 -38.04 -25.94 11.21
C ARG A 386 -38.82 -25.68 12.50
N LEU A 387 -39.32 -24.46 12.70
CA LEU A 387 -40.06 -24.05 13.90
C LEU A 387 -41.43 -24.72 14.03
N GLN A 388 -42.01 -25.22 12.95
CA GLN A 388 -43.25 -26.01 12.99
C GLN A 388 -43.03 -27.44 13.51
N THR A 389 -41.84 -28.03 13.26
CA THR A 389 -41.54 -29.42 13.61
C THR A 389 -41.13 -29.66 15.07
N THR A 390 -40.81 -28.60 15.83
CA THR A 390 -40.30 -28.68 17.20
C THR A 390 -41.37 -28.60 18.31
N GLY A 391 -42.65 -28.45 17.95
CA GLY A 391 -43.76 -28.37 18.92
C GLY A 391 -44.32 -29.73 19.36
N THR A 392 -44.61 -29.92 20.65
CA THR A 392 -45.31 -31.11 21.17
C THR A 392 -46.74 -31.20 20.62
N PRO A 393 -47.16 -32.32 20.00
CA PRO A 393 -48.49 -32.44 19.41
C PRO A 393 -49.59 -32.53 20.49
N GLY A 394 -50.62 -31.67 20.44
CA GLY A 394 -51.93 -31.98 21.06
C GLY A 394 -52.48 -31.06 22.16
N THR A 395 -51.87 -29.92 22.51
CA THR A 395 -52.50 -28.95 23.43
C THR A 395 -53.64 -28.16 22.77
N ARG A 396 -54.68 -27.80 23.54
CA ARG A 396 -55.88 -27.10 23.05
C ARG A 396 -55.59 -25.67 22.56
N GLU A 397 -54.52 -25.07 23.09
CA GLU A 397 -53.92 -23.82 22.60
C GLU A 397 -53.27 -23.99 21.21
N ASN A 398 -52.72 -25.17 20.92
CA ASN A 398 -52.07 -25.50 19.63
C ASN A 398 -53.07 -25.50 18.46
N LEU A 399 -54.35 -25.84 18.67
CA LEU A 399 -55.38 -25.85 17.62
C LEU A 399 -55.99 -24.48 17.31
N ILE A 400 -55.99 -23.56 18.29
CA ILE A 400 -56.46 -22.18 18.12
C ILE A 400 -55.33 -21.29 17.56
N TYR A 401 -54.06 -21.62 17.89
CA TYR A 401 -52.85 -20.99 17.34
C TYR A 401 -52.45 -21.50 15.95
N GLN A 402 -52.64 -22.79 15.63
CA GLN A 402 -52.39 -23.32 14.27
C GLN A 402 -53.31 -22.73 13.20
N ARG A 403 -54.47 -22.17 13.59
CA ARG A 403 -55.43 -21.53 12.68
C ARG A 403 -55.28 -20.01 12.56
N TRP A 404 -54.51 -19.35 13.42
CA TRP A 404 -54.36 -17.89 13.42
C TRP A 404 -53.12 -17.40 12.68
N ILE A 405 -52.79 -18.09 11.57
CA ILE A 405 -51.81 -17.72 10.57
C ILE A 405 -50.37 -17.78 11.12
N GLU A 406 -49.63 -18.80 10.67
CA GLU A 406 -48.19 -18.73 10.43
C GLU A 406 -47.81 -17.29 10.11
N GLY A 407 -47.25 -16.52 11.06
CA GLY A 407 -47.14 -15.06 10.94
C GLY A 407 -46.57 -14.70 9.58
N SER A 408 -47.43 -14.21 8.67
CA SER A 408 -47.17 -14.23 7.23
C SER A 408 -45.77 -13.71 6.94
N ALA A 409 -45.06 -14.29 5.98
CA ALA A 409 -43.74 -13.80 5.55
C ALA A 409 -43.71 -12.27 5.44
N GLU A 410 -44.79 -11.69 4.89
CA GLU A 410 -45.00 -10.25 4.81
C GLU A 410 -44.86 -9.52 6.16
N VAL A 411 -45.58 -9.93 7.21
CA VAL A 411 -45.53 -9.29 8.54
C VAL A 411 -44.16 -9.44 9.21
N THR A 412 -43.52 -10.60 9.07
CA THR A 412 -42.17 -10.83 9.63
C THR A 412 -41.13 -9.97 8.94
N LEU A 413 -41.14 -9.94 7.60
CA LEU A 413 -40.23 -9.14 6.80
C LEU A 413 -40.50 -7.63 6.97
N GLU A 414 -41.77 -7.22 7.14
CA GLU A 414 -42.18 -5.84 7.43
C GLU A 414 -41.62 -5.38 8.79
N TYR A 415 -41.70 -6.21 9.83
CA TYR A 415 -41.09 -5.90 11.13
C TYR A 415 -39.56 -5.85 11.08
N LEU A 416 -38.91 -6.80 10.38
CA LEU A 416 -37.45 -6.77 10.18
C LEU A 416 -37.02 -5.51 9.40
N GLY A 417 -37.82 -5.08 8.43
CA GLY A 417 -37.66 -3.82 7.70
C GLY A 417 -37.74 -2.60 8.62
N TYR A 418 -38.76 -2.52 9.46
CA TYR A 418 -38.92 -1.45 10.44
C TYR A 418 -37.75 -1.41 11.44
N LEU A 419 -37.38 -2.58 11.99
CA LEU A 419 -36.27 -2.72 12.92
C LEU A 419 -34.99 -2.19 12.26
N ALA A 420 -34.66 -2.66 11.06
CA ALA A 420 -33.49 -2.22 10.31
C ALA A 420 -33.51 -0.70 10.03
N TYR A 421 -34.64 -0.14 9.60
CA TYR A 421 -34.79 1.30 9.37
C TYR A 421 -34.54 2.11 10.64
N LYS A 422 -35.11 1.71 11.77
CA LYS A 422 -34.90 2.36 13.07
C LYS A 422 -33.42 2.31 13.50
N SER A 423 -32.74 1.20 13.25
CA SER A 423 -31.29 1.07 13.49
C SER A 423 -30.47 2.09 12.69
N PHE A 424 -30.83 2.32 11.42
CA PHE A 424 -30.15 3.29 10.57
C PHE A 424 -30.41 4.74 11.03
N MET A 425 -31.64 5.06 11.44
CA MET A 425 -31.99 6.38 12.00
C MET A 425 -31.22 6.70 13.30
N ASN A 426 -30.93 5.69 14.12
CA ASN A 426 -30.20 5.83 15.38
C ASN A 426 -28.68 5.72 15.22
N GLY A 427 -28.11 6.14 14.08
CA GLY A 427 -26.67 6.17 13.87
C GLY A 427 -26.06 4.84 13.38
N HIS A 428 -26.81 4.05 12.61
CA HIS A 428 -26.38 2.73 12.10
C HIS A 428 -26.04 1.72 13.21
N GLN A 429 -26.94 1.57 14.18
CA GLN A 429 -26.79 0.54 15.20
C GLN A 429 -26.71 -0.84 14.55
N ILE A 430 -25.63 -1.56 14.83
CA ILE A 430 -25.38 -2.92 14.32
C ILE A 430 -26.02 -3.96 15.25
N GLU A 431 -26.27 -3.60 16.51
CA GLU A 431 -26.70 -4.50 17.58
C GLU A 431 -27.88 -3.92 18.36
N PHE A 432 -28.74 -4.81 18.84
CA PHE A 432 -29.96 -4.50 19.58
C PHE A 432 -30.04 -5.39 20.81
N ASP A 433 -30.25 -4.82 21.99
CA ASP A 433 -30.55 -5.59 23.18
C ASP A 433 -32.04 -5.98 23.24
N GLU A 434 -32.41 -6.76 24.25
CA GLU A 434 -33.79 -7.25 24.38
C GLU A 434 -34.78 -6.10 24.61
N SER A 435 -34.35 -5.05 25.32
CA SER A 435 -35.16 -3.85 25.55
C SER A 435 -35.45 -3.13 24.23
N THR A 436 -34.44 -2.94 23.38
CA THR A 436 -34.59 -2.31 22.07
C THR A 436 -35.53 -3.09 21.15
N LEU A 437 -35.45 -4.43 21.14
CA LEU A 437 -36.38 -5.27 20.37
C LEU A 437 -37.83 -5.13 20.85
N LYS A 438 -38.04 -5.15 22.18
CA LYS A 438 -39.37 -4.97 22.78
C LYS A 438 -39.93 -3.57 22.49
N ASP A 439 -39.12 -2.53 22.64
CA ASP A 439 -39.50 -1.14 22.39
C ASP A 439 -39.83 -0.90 20.93
N ALA A 440 -39.03 -1.45 20.00
CA ALA A 440 -39.33 -1.43 18.58
C ALA A 440 -40.64 -2.16 18.26
N MET A 441 -40.91 -3.31 18.90
CA MET A 441 -42.19 -4.02 18.72
C MET A 441 -43.38 -3.21 19.26
N GLN A 442 -43.24 -2.54 20.40
CA GLN A 442 -44.31 -1.70 20.97
C GLN A 442 -44.62 -0.50 20.08
N GLU A 443 -43.59 0.17 19.55
CA GLU A 443 -43.77 1.28 18.60
C GLU A 443 -44.42 0.81 17.30
N TYR A 444 -43.94 -0.31 16.75
CA TYR A 444 -44.52 -0.93 15.57
C TYR A 444 -45.98 -1.36 15.80
N ASN A 445 -46.31 -1.95 16.95
CA ASN A 445 -47.67 -2.33 17.32
C ASN A 445 -48.60 -1.13 17.44
N ARG A 446 -48.14 0.02 17.95
CA ARG A 446 -48.93 1.27 17.95
C ARG A 446 -49.33 1.64 16.53
N HIS A 447 -48.37 1.62 15.60
CA HIS A 447 -48.65 1.90 14.20
C HIS A 447 -49.62 0.88 13.57
N ARG A 448 -49.47 -0.43 13.86
CA ARG A 448 -50.38 -1.48 13.38
C ARG A 448 -51.82 -1.28 13.87
N VAL A 449 -52.00 -0.89 15.13
CA VAL A 449 -53.33 -0.65 15.73
C VAL A 449 -54.01 0.54 15.07
N GLU A 450 -53.26 1.62 14.80
CA GLU A 450 -53.78 2.81 14.11
C GLU A 450 -54.35 2.50 12.72
N ILE A 451 -53.74 1.54 12.01
CA ILE A 451 -54.21 1.07 10.69
C ILE A 451 -55.19 -0.11 10.77
N GLY A 452 -55.66 -0.47 11.96
CA GLY A 452 -56.65 -1.54 12.19
C GLY A 452 -56.11 -2.96 12.04
N ARG A 453 -54.79 -3.16 12.11
CA ARG A 453 -54.13 -4.48 12.10
C ARG A 453 -53.94 -5.01 13.53
N VAL A 454 -53.82 -6.33 13.67
CA VAL A 454 -53.65 -6.97 14.97
C VAL A 454 -52.23 -6.79 15.50
N GLN A 455 -52.13 -6.60 16.83
CA GLN A 455 -50.89 -6.48 17.56
C GLN A 455 -50.11 -7.80 17.57
N LEU A 456 -48.78 -7.69 17.48
CA LEU A 456 -47.85 -8.79 17.63
C LEU A 456 -47.64 -9.11 19.12
N SER A 457 -47.70 -10.40 19.46
CA SER A 457 -47.48 -10.93 20.81
C SER A 457 -45.99 -11.18 21.10
N HIS A 458 -45.61 -11.34 22.37
CA HIS A 458 -44.24 -11.77 22.74
C HIS A 458 -43.77 -13.08 22.07
N LEU A 459 -44.69 -14.03 21.83
CA LEU A 459 -44.43 -15.27 21.07
C LEU A 459 -43.95 -15.03 19.63
N PHE A 460 -44.17 -13.84 19.06
CA PHE A 460 -43.62 -13.46 17.77
C PHE A 460 -42.11 -13.16 17.88
N LEU A 461 -41.69 -12.40 18.89
CA LEU A 461 -40.28 -12.10 19.13
C LEU A 461 -39.49 -13.37 19.46
N ASP A 462 -40.05 -14.28 20.25
CA ASP A 462 -39.36 -15.54 20.59
C ASP A 462 -39.11 -16.42 19.37
N ARG A 463 -40.04 -16.41 18.40
CA ARG A 463 -39.86 -17.08 17.10
C ARG A 463 -38.86 -16.33 16.21
N LEU A 464 -38.91 -15.00 16.18
CA LEU A 464 -38.00 -14.18 15.39
C LEU A 464 -36.53 -14.35 15.84
N LYS A 465 -36.29 -14.43 17.15
CA LYS A 465 -34.97 -14.71 17.74
C LYS A 465 -34.40 -16.07 17.32
N GLN A 466 -35.26 -16.99 16.87
CA GLN A 466 -34.87 -18.32 16.38
C GLN A 466 -34.79 -18.40 14.84
N MET A 467 -34.99 -17.29 14.11
CA MET A 467 -34.82 -17.25 12.65
C MET A 467 -33.38 -16.88 12.24
N SER A 468 -32.97 -17.27 11.05
CA SER A 468 -31.62 -17.08 10.49
C SER A 468 -31.27 -15.61 10.21
N PHE A 469 -32.25 -14.70 10.23
CA PHE A 469 -32.04 -13.28 9.97
C PHE A 469 -31.38 -12.55 11.13
N LEU A 470 -31.64 -13.00 12.37
CA LEU A 470 -31.07 -12.44 13.58
C LEU A 470 -30.14 -13.46 14.21
N GLN A 471 -28.90 -13.05 14.45
CA GLN A 471 -27.95 -13.84 15.21
C GLN A 471 -27.87 -13.26 16.61
N ALA A 472 -28.07 -14.11 17.61
CA ALA A 472 -27.74 -13.77 18.98
C ALA A 472 -26.22 -13.68 19.10
N THR A 473 -25.74 -12.63 19.76
CA THR A 473 -24.37 -12.63 20.26
C THR A 473 -24.25 -13.75 21.27
N GLU A 474 -23.26 -14.63 21.09
CA GLU A 474 -22.98 -15.76 21.98
C GLU A 474 -22.65 -15.24 23.39
N ALA A 475 -23.68 -14.97 24.19
CA ALA A 475 -23.61 -14.89 25.64
C ALA A 475 -23.96 -16.28 26.19
N ASP A 476 -23.18 -16.69 27.19
CA ASP A 476 -22.99 -18.07 27.61
C ASP A 476 -24.28 -18.89 27.76
N ILE A 477 -24.32 -20.04 27.09
CA ILE A 477 -25.23 -21.15 27.43
C ILE A 477 -24.64 -21.81 28.67
N ASP A 478 -24.99 -21.31 29.84
CA ASP A 478 -25.06 -22.01 31.14
C ASP A 478 -24.81 -21.02 32.28
N ASP A 479 -25.88 -20.41 32.76
CA ASP A 479 -26.20 -20.49 34.18
C ASP A 479 -27.72 -20.28 34.23
N GLY A 480 -28.44 -21.10 35.00
CA GLY A 480 -29.89 -20.99 35.20
C GLY A 480 -30.31 -19.72 35.96
N LYS A 481 -29.68 -18.58 35.66
CA LYS A 481 -30.08 -17.23 36.02
C LYS A 481 -30.75 -16.63 34.78
N ASP A 482 -32.06 -16.45 34.85
CA ASP A 482 -32.95 -15.93 33.80
C ASP A 482 -32.66 -14.48 33.32
N ASP A 483 -31.44 -13.95 33.53
CA ASP A 483 -31.13 -12.52 33.39
C ASP A 483 -29.86 -12.22 32.57
N VAL A 484 -29.49 -13.11 31.63
CA VAL A 484 -28.40 -12.84 30.68
C VAL A 484 -28.95 -11.99 29.52
N GLN A 485 -28.58 -10.70 29.49
CA GLN A 485 -28.91 -9.79 28.38
C GLN A 485 -28.20 -10.24 27.10
N HIS A 486 -28.94 -10.87 26.20
CA HIS A 486 -28.47 -11.13 24.83
C HIS A 486 -28.58 -9.86 23.99
N ALA A 487 -27.59 -9.59 23.15
CA ALA A 487 -27.71 -8.64 22.04
C ALA A 487 -27.88 -9.40 20.72
N TRP A 488 -28.67 -8.88 19.79
CA TRP A 488 -28.92 -9.45 18.47
C TRP A 488 -28.42 -8.54 17.37
N HIS A 489 -27.92 -9.12 16.28
CA HIS A 489 -27.59 -8.39 15.06
C HIS A 489 -28.11 -9.11 13.81
N PHE A 490 -28.21 -8.40 12.70
CA PHE A 490 -28.58 -9.02 11.42
C PHE A 490 -27.47 -9.96 10.92
N LEU A 491 -27.84 -11.00 10.17
CA LEU A 491 -26.94 -11.99 9.57
C LEU A 491 -25.73 -11.36 8.84
N HIS A 492 -25.99 -10.28 8.09
CA HIS A 492 -24.95 -9.47 7.46
C HIS A 492 -25.52 -8.07 7.15
N LEU A 493 -24.65 -7.04 7.10
CA LEU A 493 -25.06 -5.65 6.85
C LEU A 493 -25.87 -5.49 5.56
N THR A 494 -25.54 -6.23 4.49
CA THR A 494 -26.31 -6.19 3.24
C THR A 494 -27.73 -6.79 3.34
N PHE A 495 -27.99 -7.71 4.29
CA PHE A 495 -29.37 -8.10 4.61
C PHE A 495 -30.10 -6.98 5.35
N GLN A 496 -29.41 -6.25 6.25
CA GLN A 496 -29.97 -5.08 6.92
C GLN A 496 -30.30 -3.97 5.90
N GLU A 497 -29.38 -3.67 4.98
CA GLU A 497 -29.58 -2.72 3.86
C GLU A 497 -30.80 -3.12 3.01
N TYR A 498 -30.94 -4.41 2.68
CA TYR A 498 -32.12 -4.93 1.98
C TYR A 498 -33.42 -4.74 2.77
N PHE A 499 -33.42 -5.02 4.08
CA PHE A 499 -34.60 -4.82 4.92
C PHE A 499 -35.01 -3.34 4.99
N VAL A 500 -34.05 -2.42 5.07
CA VAL A 500 -34.32 -0.97 4.96
C VAL A 500 -34.93 -0.64 3.59
N ALA A 501 -34.33 -1.14 2.51
CA ALA A 501 -34.82 -0.90 1.16
C ALA A 501 -36.26 -1.43 0.97
N ALA A 502 -36.56 -2.61 1.49
CA ALA A 502 -37.90 -3.21 1.46
C ALA A 502 -38.91 -2.34 2.23
N TRP A 503 -38.53 -1.88 3.43
CA TRP A 503 -39.35 -0.97 4.23
C TRP A 503 -39.66 0.33 3.50
N LEU A 504 -38.64 1.02 2.98
CA LEU A 504 -38.81 2.29 2.25
C LEU A 504 -39.65 2.11 0.98
N SER A 505 -39.44 1.01 0.25
CA SER A 505 -40.20 0.69 -0.95
C SER A 505 -41.68 0.50 -0.65
N GLN A 506 -42.01 -0.17 0.45
CA GLN A 506 -43.40 -0.36 0.90
C GLN A 506 -44.07 0.98 1.25
N HIS A 507 -43.34 1.90 1.88
CA HIS A 507 -43.86 3.23 2.22
C HIS A 507 -44.10 4.11 0.99
N LEU A 508 -43.21 4.03 -0.01
CA LEU A 508 -43.40 4.70 -1.30
C LEU A 508 -44.60 4.14 -2.08
N ARG A 509 -44.86 2.82 -2.01
CA ARG A 509 -46.09 2.18 -2.53
C ARG A 509 -47.36 2.72 -1.90
N TYR A 510 -47.40 2.82 -0.58
CA TYR A 510 -48.56 3.37 0.11
C TYR A 510 -48.78 4.86 -0.20
N ALA A 511 -47.70 5.64 -0.38
CA ALA A 511 -47.77 7.05 -0.75
C ALA A 511 -48.49 7.28 -2.08
N GLN A 512 -48.27 6.40 -3.05
CA GLN A 512 -48.74 6.56 -4.42
C GLN A 512 -50.19 6.12 -4.63
N LEU A 513 -50.66 5.11 -3.88
CA LEU A 513 -52.00 4.55 -4.02
C LEU A 513 -53.13 5.44 -3.47
N GLY A 514 -52.82 6.55 -2.79
CA GLY A 514 -53.82 7.50 -2.27
C GLY A 514 -54.86 6.85 -1.33
N LEU A 515 -54.58 5.66 -0.81
CA LEU A 515 -55.48 4.91 0.06
C LEU A 515 -55.59 5.66 1.39
N THR A 516 -56.70 6.37 1.56
CA THR A 516 -57.01 7.13 2.79
C THR A 516 -57.07 6.21 4.01
N ARG A 517 -56.15 6.44 4.97
CA ARG A 517 -56.30 6.32 6.45
C ARG A 517 -54.98 6.78 7.12
N PRO A 518 -55.01 7.17 8.40
CA PRO A 518 -55.20 8.53 8.95
C PRO A 518 -53.98 9.48 8.76
N SER A 519 -54.07 10.70 9.31
CA SER A 519 -53.11 11.83 9.25
C SER A 519 -51.61 11.56 9.57
N SER A 520 -51.25 10.36 10.02
CA SER A 520 -49.86 9.96 10.32
C SER A 520 -49.06 9.55 9.06
N LEU A 521 -49.72 9.19 7.95
CA LEU A 521 -49.04 8.70 6.75
C LEU A 521 -48.42 9.82 5.91
N GLU A 522 -49.06 11.00 5.80
CA GLU A 522 -48.48 12.19 5.14
C GLU A 522 -47.17 12.61 5.83
N GLN A 523 -47.16 12.64 7.16
CA GLN A 523 -45.93 12.85 7.94
C GLN A 523 -44.87 11.77 7.67
N THR A 524 -45.29 10.53 7.39
CA THR A 524 -44.37 9.42 7.11
C THR A 524 -43.75 9.53 5.72
N ILE A 525 -44.50 10.01 4.72
CA ILE A 525 -44.01 10.28 3.37
C ILE A 525 -43.05 11.48 3.36
N GLU A 526 -43.38 12.55 4.08
CA GLU A 526 -42.48 13.68 4.27
C GLU A 526 -41.18 13.26 4.96
N LYS A 527 -41.27 12.45 6.03
CA LYS A 527 -40.10 11.87 6.70
C LYS A 527 -39.27 10.99 5.77
N THR A 528 -39.92 10.13 4.99
CA THR A 528 -39.24 9.24 4.03
C THR A 528 -38.54 10.05 2.93
N THR A 529 -39.21 11.09 2.41
CA THR A 529 -38.67 11.99 1.40
C THR A 529 -37.48 12.78 1.95
N ALA A 530 -37.61 13.34 3.16
CA ALA A 530 -36.55 14.06 3.84
C ALA A 530 -35.34 13.15 4.09
N PHE A 531 -35.56 11.91 4.55
CA PHE A 531 -34.51 10.92 4.76
C PHE A 531 -33.75 10.59 3.47
N ILE A 532 -34.45 10.36 2.37
CA ILE A 532 -33.81 10.13 1.06
C ILE A 532 -33.02 11.38 0.64
N GLN A 533 -33.58 12.59 0.78
CA GLN A 533 -32.91 13.83 0.38
C GLN A 533 -31.67 14.14 1.22
N GLU A 534 -31.70 13.81 2.52
CA GLU A 534 -30.59 14.00 3.45
C GLU A 534 -29.43 13.04 3.16
N HIS A 535 -29.73 11.77 2.88
CA HIS A 535 -28.73 10.70 2.80
C HIS A 535 -28.40 10.19 1.39
N LYS A 536 -29.04 10.70 0.33
CA LYS A 536 -28.84 10.19 -1.05
C LYS A 536 -27.41 10.21 -1.58
N TYR A 537 -26.55 11.11 -1.10
CA TYR A 537 -25.14 11.18 -1.53
C TYR A 537 -24.16 10.56 -0.51
N ASP A 538 -24.67 10.03 0.60
CA ASP A 538 -23.85 9.30 1.56
C ASP A 538 -23.57 7.89 1.02
N PRO A 539 -22.30 7.52 0.79
CA PRO A 539 -21.93 6.21 0.26
C PRO A 539 -22.46 5.03 1.08
N ARG A 540 -22.74 5.22 2.38
CA ARG A 540 -23.28 4.17 3.27
C ARG A 540 -24.69 3.71 2.87
N TYR A 541 -25.46 4.56 2.18
CA TYR A 541 -26.84 4.30 1.80
C TYR A 541 -26.99 3.93 0.32
N GLU A 542 -25.91 3.97 -0.46
CA GLU A 542 -25.95 3.77 -1.91
C GLU A 542 -26.61 2.44 -2.33
N MET A 543 -26.27 1.34 -1.64
CA MET A 543 -26.86 0.02 -1.90
C MET A 543 -28.36 -0.02 -1.54
N ILE A 544 -28.79 0.73 -0.51
CA ILE A 544 -30.20 0.85 -0.15
C ILE A 544 -30.96 1.49 -1.31
N TRP A 545 -30.42 2.55 -1.91
CA TRP A 545 -31.06 3.22 -3.05
C TRP A 545 -31.15 2.33 -4.29
N TYR A 546 -30.11 1.54 -4.56
CA TYR A 546 -30.10 0.55 -5.65
C TYR A 546 -31.19 -0.50 -5.42
N MET A 547 -31.28 -1.04 -4.21
CA MET A 547 -32.30 -2.03 -3.86
C MET A 547 -33.72 -1.43 -3.87
N VAL A 548 -33.93 -0.20 -3.39
CA VAL A 548 -35.23 0.49 -3.48
C VAL A 548 -35.66 0.61 -4.93
N ALA A 549 -34.77 1.06 -5.83
CA ALA A 549 -35.06 1.16 -7.25
C ALA A 549 -35.41 -0.20 -7.88
N GLY A 550 -34.76 -1.28 -7.45
CA GLY A 550 -35.03 -2.64 -7.93
C GLY A 550 -36.29 -3.28 -7.35
N LEU A 551 -36.81 -2.79 -6.22
CA LEU A 551 -38.03 -3.29 -5.59
C LEU A 551 -39.29 -2.55 -6.05
N LEU A 552 -39.18 -1.33 -6.57
CA LEU A 552 -40.33 -0.53 -7.02
C LEU A 552 -40.71 -0.80 -8.48
N GLU A 553 -41.98 -0.60 -8.82
CA GLU A 553 -42.51 -0.76 -10.18
C GLU A 553 -43.46 0.39 -10.55
N GLY A 554 -43.69 0.61 -11.85
CA GLY A 554 -44.67 1.59 -12.32
C GLY A 554 -44.45 3.03 -11.82
N ASP A 555 -45.52 3.62 -11.29
CA ASP A 555 -45.58 5.03 -10.87
C ASP A 555 -44.83 5.29 -9.55
N GLU A 556 -44.76 4.32 -8.63
CA GLU A 556 -43.97 4.40 -7.39
C GLU A 556 -42.50 4.67 -7.68
N LEU A 557 -41.99 3.95 -8.68
CA LEU A 557 -40.62 4.07 -9.14
C LEU A 557 -40.38 5.44 -9.76
N GLY A 558 -41.37 5.99 -10.48
CA GLY A 558 -41.37 7.38 -10.96
C GLY A 558 -41.28 8.39 -9.81
N LEU A 559 -42.06 8.19 -8.73
CA LEU A 559 -42.00 9.01 -7.53
C LEU A 559 -40.60 8.99 -6.89
N PHE A 560 -39.99 7.81 -6.77
CA PHE A 560 -38.64 7.67 -6.21
C PHE A 560 -37.58 8.45 -7.00
N PHE A 561 -37.55 8.32 -8.33
CA PHE A 561 -36.62 9.09 -9.17
C PHE A 561 -36.88 10.61 -9.10
N ASN A 562 -38.13 11.04 -8.94
CA ASN A 562 -38.46 12.44 -8.72
C ASN A 562 -37.92 12.96 -7.39
N ILE A 563 -37.94 12.14 -6.32
CA ILE A 563 -37.35 12.49 -5.02
C ILE A 563 -35.83 12.61 -5.14
N LEU A 564 -35.16 11.67 -5.81
CA LEU A 564 -33.70 11.71 -6.00
C LEU A 564 -33.23 12.98 -6.73
N ARG A 565 -34.00 13.47 -7.70
CA ARG A 565 -33.71 14.67 -8.50
C ARG A 565 -33.97 16.01 -7.80
N LYS A 566 -34.73 16.04 -6.70
CA LYS A 566 -34.98 17.28 -5.94
C LYS A 566 -33.72 17.73 -5.19
N GLU A 567 -33.69 18.97 -4.73
CA GLU A 567 -32.59 19.46 -3.87
C GLU A 567 -32.44 18.59 -2.59
N PRO A 568 -31.22 18.43 -2.04
CA PRO A 568 -29.94 19.03 -2.46
C PRO A 568 -29.33 18.38 -3.71
N LEU A 569 -28.59 19.14 -4.52
CA LEU A 569 -27.89 18.66 -5.72
C LEU A 569 -26.39 18.54 -5.45
N ASP A 570 -25.75 17.53 -6.06
CA ASP A 570 -24.28 17.45 -6.09
C ASP A 570 -23.72 18.57 -6.97
N ILE A 571 -22.81 19.39 -6.44
CA ILE A 571 -22.27 20.60 -7.09
C ILE A 571 -21.55 20.26 -8.40
N ILE A 572 -20.91 19.10 -8.47
CA ILE A 572 -20.16 18.62 -9.66
C ILE A 572 -21.02 17.66 -10.49
N GLY A 573 -22.04 17.05 -9.87
CA GLY A 573 -22.97 16.10 -10.51
C GLY A 573 -22.51 14.63 -10.47
N VAL A 574 -21.22 14.35 -10.35
CA VAL A 574 -20.63 12.99 -10.46
C VAL A 574 -21.29 11.96 -9.52
N ARG A 575 -21.54 12.32 -8.25
CA ARG A 575 -22.21 11.44 -7.27
C ARG A 575 -23.67 11.23 -7.60
N HIS A 576 -24.31 12.29 -8.09
CA HIS A 576 -25.69 12.23 -8.53
C HIS A 576 -25.86 11.27 -9.71
N HIS A 577 -25.00 11.36 -10.72
CA HIS A 577 -25.07 10.47 -11.89
C HIS A 577 -24.74 9.03 -11.54
N ARG A 578 -23.77 8.82 -10.64
CA ARG A 578 -23.43 7.48 -10.16
C ARG A 578 -24.60 6.81 -9.44
N LEU A 579 -25.24 7.54 -8.53
CA LEU A 579 -26.45 7.10 -7.86
C LEU A 579 -27.56 6.74 -8.86
N LEU A 580 -27.87 7.66 -9.79
CA LEU A 580 -28.89 7.44 -10.80
C LEU A 580 -28.58 6.23 -11.69
N SER A 581 -27.31 6.06 -12.08
CA SER A 581 -26.85 4.96 -12.91
C SER A 581 -27.06 3.61 -12.24
N GLY A 582 -26.74 3.48 -10.95
CA GLY A 582 -26.94 2.23 -10.22
C GLY A 582 -28.40 1.94 -9.94
N CYS A 583 -29.19 2.96 -9.56
CA CYS A 583 -30.64 2.83 -9.43
C CYS A 583 -31.30 2.41 -10.76
N LEU A 584 -30.87 3.01 -11.88
CA LEU A 584 -31.39 2.68 -13.20
C LEU A 584 -31.07 1.23 -13.57
N LYS A 585 -29.86 0.74 -13.29
CA LYS A 585 -29.47 -0.65 -13.56
C LYS A 585 -30.39 -1.67 -12.88
N GLU A 586 -30.77 -1.42 -11.63
CA GLU A 586 -31.70 -2.27 -10.86
C GLU A 586 -33.17 -2.11 -11.30
N ALA A 587 -33.58 -0.88 -11.64
CA ALA A 587 -34.94 -0.57 -12.07
C ALA A 587 -35.26 -0.99 -13.52
N ARG A 588 -34.24 -1.12 -14.37
CA ARG A 588 -34.38 -1.23 -15.83
C ARG A 588 -35.32 -2.32 -16.32
N PRO A 589 -35.29 -3.57 -15.78
CA PRO A 589 -36.18 -4.64 -16.25
C PRO A 589 -37.66 -4.32 -16.08
N ARG A 590 -38.01 -3.35 -15.22
CA ARG A 590 -39.37 -3.04 -14.78
C ARG A 590 -39.94 -1.74 -15.34
N MET A 591 -39.10 -0.87 -15.88
CA MET A 591 -39.52 0.42 -16.41
C MET A 591 -39.92 0.31 -17.90
N ARG A 592 -41.14 0.75 -18.25
CA ARG A 592 -41.66 0.69 -19.63
C ARG A 592 -41.60 2.00 -20.43
N HIS A 593 -41.69 3.18 -19.79
CA HIS A 593 -41.81 4.49 -20.50
C HIS A 593 -40.89 5.62 -19.99
N SER A 594 -40.45 5.60 -18.72
CA SER A 594 -39.60 6.64 -18.10
C SER A 594 -38.09 6.42 -18.26
N VAL A 595 -37.68 5.24 -18.75
CA VAL A 595 -36.26 4.85 -18.95
C VAL A 595 -35.54 5.77 -19.93
N MET A 596 -36.18 6.08 -21.06
CA MET A 596 -35.52 6.79 -22.16
C MET A 596 -35.07 8.20 -21.75
N ALA A 597 -35.83 8.89 -20.91
CA ALA A 597 -35.45 10.22 -20.41
C ALA A 597 -34.25 10.16 -19.45
N LEU A 598 -34.22 9.17 -18.55
CA LEU A 598 -33.09 8.92 -17.62
C LEU A 598 -31.83 8.47 -18.39
N GLU A 599 -31.98 7.58 -19.36
CA GLU A 599 -30.88 7.13 -20.23
C GLU A 599 -30.32 8.29 -21.06
N ALA A 600 -31.18 9.16 -21.62
CA ALA A 600 -30.76 10.34 -22.35
C ALA A 600 -30.02 11.34 -21.45
N GLU A 601 -30.52 11.57 -20.23
CA GLU A 601 -29.86 12.40 -19.23
C GLU A 601 -28.45 11.88 -18.89
N LEU A 602 -28.32 10.60 -18.58
CA LEU A 602 -27.02 9.96 -18.31
C LEU A 602 -26.07 10.04 -19.51
N MET A 603 -26.59 9.88 -20.73
CA MET A 603 -25.79 9.99 -21.95
C MET A 603 -25.31 11.42 -22.22
N ASN A 604 -26.15 12.44 -21.99
CA ASN A 604 -25.74 13.83 -22.12
C ASN A 604 -24.61 14.18 -21.14
N TRP A 605 -24.70 13.68 -19.91
CA TRP A 605 -23.66 13.87 -18.90
C TRP A 605 -22.38 13.13 -19.22
N LEU A 606 -22.47 11.89 -19.68
CA LEU A 606 -21.30 11.15 -20.15
C LEU A 606 -20.62 11.89 -21.31
N GLN A 607 -21.39 12.43 -22.26
CA GLN A 607 -20.85 13.24 -23.35
C GLN A 607 -20.15 14.50 -22.82
N PHE A 608 -20.75 15.21 -21.86
CA PHE A 608 -20.13 16.34 -21.18
C PHE A 608 -18.79 15.95 -20.51
N GLU A 609 -18.75 14.89 -19.71
CA GLU A 609 -17.51 14.38 -19.11
C GLU A 609 -16.46 14.09 -20.19
N MET A 610 -16.84 13.39 -21.26
CA MET A 610 -15.95 13.05 -22.38
C MET A 610 -15.39 14.26 -23.13
N THR A 611 -16.08 15.42 -23.11
CA THR A 611 -15.52 16.67 -23.66
C THR A 611 -14.41 17.24 -22.79
N LEU A 612 -14.46 17.01 -21.48
CA LEU A 612 -13.50 17.53 -20.52
C LEU A 612 -12.21 16.68 -20.43
N VAL A 613 -12.29 15.39 -20.77
CA VAL A 613 -11.24 14.34 -20.63
C VAL A 613 -9.90 14.63 -21.34
N GLY A 614 -9.78 15.72 -22.11
CA GLY A 614 -8.47 16.23 -22.55
C GLY A 614 -7.52 16.63 -21.41
N TYR A 615 -8.05 16.88 -20.20
CA TYR A 615 -7.34 17.46 -19.06
C TYR A 615 -7.43 16.66 -17.74
N TRP A 616 -8.17 15.56 -17.71
CA TRP A 616 -8.34 14.72 -16.50
C TRP A 616 -7.45 13.48 -16.56
N HIS A 617 -6.95 13.04 -15.40
CA HIS A 617 -6.29 11.75 -15.26
C HIS A 617 -7.27 10.63 -15.67
N ARG A 618 -6.80 9.65 -16.46
CA ARG A 618 -7.57 8.43 -16.78
C ARG A 618 -7.91 7.71 -15.47
N GLY A 619 -9.20 7.45 -15.21
CA GLY A 619 -9.63 6.61 -14.08
C GLY A 619 -10.99 6.94 -13.45
N ASP A 620 -11.53 8.16 -13.67
CA ASP A 620 -12.73 8.64 -12.96
C ASP A 620 -13.91 9.02 -13.86
N ILE A 621 -13.91 8.59 -15.13
CA ILE A 621 -15.06 8.79 -16.03
C ILE A 621 -16.18 7.82 -15.62
N LEU A 622 -17.41 8.31 -15.49
CA LEU A 622 -18.56 7.51 -15.06
C LEU A 622 -18.75 6.25 -15.93
N GLY A 623 -18.59 6.40 -17.24
CA GLY A 623 -18.75 5.31 -18.21
C GLY A 623 -17.73 4.18 -18.08
N GLU A 624 -16.56 4.41 -17.44
CA GLU A 624 -15.56 3.37 -17.16
C GLU A 624 -15.99 2.46 -16.00
N LYS A 625 -16.91 2.92 -15.14
CA LYS A 625 -17.42 2.14 -14.00
C LYS A 625 -18.47 1.13 -14.45
N TYR A 626 -18.49 -0.06 -13.83
CA TYR A 626 -19.46 -1.14 -14.13
C TYR A 626 -20.94 -0.76 -13.84
N VAL A 627 -21.13 0.29 -13.03
CA VAL A 627 -22.45 0.81 -12.66
C VAL A 627 -23.12 1.47 -13.87
N PHE A 628 -22.34 2.03 -14.81
CA PHE A 628 -22.86 2.63 -16.02
C PHE A 628 -23.34 1.57 -17.02
N PRO A 629 -24.57 1.67 -17.55
CA PRO A 629 -25.11 0.69 -18.48
C PRO A 629 -24.23 0.54 -19.74
N GLU A 630 -23.70 -0.66 -19.94
CA GLU A 630 -22.78 -0.93 -21.06
C GLU A 630 -23.46 -0.79 -22.42
N ASP A 631 -24.72 -1.19 -22.51
CA ASP A 631 -25.50 -1.12 -23.74
C ASP A 631 -25.81 0.32 -24.17
N LEU A 632 -25.81 1.31 -23.25
CA LEU A 632 -25.88 2.71 -23.62
C LEU A 632 -24.62 3.16 -24.36
N LEU A 633 -23.45 2.67 -23.92
CA LEU A 633 -22.20 2.86 -24.65
C LEU A 633 -22.26 2.17 -26.01
N VAL A 634 -22.81 0.96 -26.09
CA VAL A 634 -22.97 0.26 -27.38
C VAL A 634 -23.95 0.98 -28.31
N ARG A 635 -25.10 1.43 -27.82
CA ARG A 635 -26.04 2.26 -28.61
C ARG A 635 -25.37 3.55 -29.09
N SER A 636 -24.51 4.15 -28.28
CA SER A 636 -23.73 5.32 -28.70
C SER A 636 -22.74 4.98 -29.82
N LEU A 637 -22.15 3.78 -29.85
CA LEU A 637 -21.33 3.31 -30.97
C LEU A 637 -22.19 3.05 -32.22
N ASP A 638 -23.32 2.36 -32.05
CA ASP A 638 -24.19 1.94 -33.15
C ASP A 638 -24.91 3.14 -33.82
N ASN A 639 -25.41 4.10 -33.03
CA ASN A 639 -26.10 5.30 -33.54
C ASN A 639 -25.14 6.23 -34.29
N ALA A 640 -23.91 6.40 -33.79
CA ALA A 640 -22.91 7.22 -34.43
C ALA A 640 -22.44 6.65 -35.78
N ALA A 641 -22.51 5.33 -35.96
CA ALA A 641 -22.18 4.66 -37.22
C ALA A 641 -23.22 4.87 -38.35
N LEU A 642 -24.41 5.40 -38.04
CA LEU A 642 -25.50 5.65 -38.99
C LEU A 642 -25.56 7.09 -39.51
N ASP A 643 -24.91 8.03 -38.84
CA ASP A 643 -25.04 9.47 -39.13
C ASP A 643 -23.92 9.95 -40.07
N GLN A 644 -24.14 9.81 -41.38
CA GLN A 644 -23.15 10.17 -42.42
C GLN A 644 -23.06 11.67 -42.70
N GLU A 645 -24.05 12.47 -42.31
CA GLU A 645 -24.12 13.90 -42.65
C GLU A 645 -23.16 14.78 -41.82
N ASN A 646 -22.68 14.32 -40.65
CA ASN A 646 -21.78 15.09 -39.77
C ASN A 646 -20.62 14.24 -39.18
N TRP A 647 -19.90 13.55 -40.07
CA TRP A 647 -18.87 12.54 -39.76
C TRP A 647 -17.80 12.98 -38.75
N ASN A 648 -17.36 14.24 -38.77
CA ASN A 648 -16.31 14.71 -37.84
C ASN A 648 -16.77 14.79 -36.37
N TYR A 649 -18.04 15.15 -36.13
CA TYR A 649 -18.61 15.17 -34.79
C TYR A 649 -18.87 13.74 -34.28
N SER A 650 -19.43 12.89 -35.16
CA SER A 650 -19.67 11.47 -34.88
C SER A 650 -18.38 10.71 -34.58
N LYS A 651 -17.29 10.94 -35.34
CA LYS A 651 -15.98 10.28 -35.14
C LYS A 651 -15.36 10.58 -33.77
N LYS A 652 -15.49 11.80 -33.25
CA LYS A 652 -14.98 12.17 -31.91
C LYS A 652 -15.78 11.47 -30.80
N CYS A 653 -17.09 11.39 -30.97
CA CYS A 653 -17.98 10.65 -30.06
C CYS A 653 -17.61 9.17 -30.02
N VAL A 654 -17.52 8.50 -31.18
CA VAL A 654 -17.09 7.09 -31.30
C VAL A 654 -15.72 6.87 -30.67
N ALA A 655 -14.74 7.73 -30.96
CA ALA A 655 -13.39 7.61 -30.42
C ALA A 655 -13.38 7.72 -28.89
N ASN A 656 -14.16 8.63 -28.31
CA ASN A 656 -14.28 8.77 -26.87
C ASN A 656 -15.00 7.55 -26.26
N THR A 657 -16.07 7.04 -26.89
CA THR A 657 -16.81 5.88 -26.38
C THR A 657 -15.92 4.63 -26.35
N ILE A 658 -15.09 4.42 -27.37
CA ILE A 658 -14.11 3.33 -27.38
C ILE A 658 -13.06 3.51 -26.26
N ARG A 659 -12.64 4.75 -25.96
CA ARG A 659 -11.72 5.02 -24.84
C ARG A 659 -12.33 4.68 -23.49
N VAL A 660 -13.61 5.04 -23.29
CA VAL A 660 -14.38 4.69 -22.08
C VAL A 660 -14.53 3.17 -21.95
N LEU A 661 -14.84 2.48 -23.05
CA LEU A 661 -14.89 1.01 -23.06
C LEU A 661 -13.53 0.38 -22.78
N ALA A 662 -12.43 0.97 -23.25
CA ALA A 662 -11.08 0.49 -22.96
C ALA A 662 -10.73 0.56 -21.46
N GLY A 663 -11.33 1.51 -20.72
CA GLY A 663 -11.18 1.64 -19.27
C GLY A 663 -11.93 0.59 -18.46
N ARG A 664 -12.81 -0.21 -19.08
CA ARG A 664 -13.55 -1.27 -18.38
C ARG A 664 -12.71 -2.54 -18.24
N ARG A 665 -12.73 -3.13 -17.04
CA ARG A 665 -12.02 -4.38 -16.71
C ARG A 665 -12.51 -5.58 -17.53
N GLN A 666 -13.80 -5.65 -17.81
CA GLN A 666 -14.42 -6.71 -18.61
C GLN A 666 -15.50 -6.10 -19.52
N LEU A 667 -15.50 -6.53 -20.77
CA LEU A 667 -16.51 -6.20 -21.77
C LEU A 667 -17.40 -7.40 -22.06
N SER A 668 -18.70 -7.17 -22.25
CA SER A 668 -19.63 -8.21 -22.64
C SER A 668 -19.33 -8.75 -24.06
N SER A 669 -19.73 -9.99 -24.32
CA SER A 669 -19.60 -10.60 -25.66
C SER A 669 -20.34 -9.81 -26.74
N TYR A 670 -21.45 -9.15 -26.38
CA TYR A 670 -22.19 -8.25 -27.26
C TYR A 670 -21.38 -6.99 -27.60
N THR A 671 -20.74 -6.36 -26.61
CA THR A 671 -19.88 -5.19 -26.83
C THR A 671 -18.64 -5.52 -27.64
N ILE A 672 -18.00 -6.67 -27.40
CA ILE A 672 -16.90 -7.14 -28.25
C ILE A 672 -17.38 -7.30 -29.70
N LYS A 673 -18.58 -7.84 -29.92
CA LYS A 673 -19.17 -7.94 -31.28
C LYS A 673 -19.45 -6.57 -31.90
N SER A 674 -20.00 -5.60 -31.15
CA SER A 674 -20.24 -4.24 -31.67
C SER A 674 -18.93 -3.50 -31.96
N LEU A 675 -17.90 -3.66 -31.10
CA LEU A 675 -16.55 -3.15 -31.36
C LEU A 675 -15.95 -3.75 -32.64
N LEU A 676 -16.14 -5.06 -32.87
CA LEU A 676 -15.73 -5.70 -34.11
C LEU A 676 -16.54 -5.20 -35.31
N CYS A 677 -17.86 -5.00 -35.18
CA CYS A 677 -18.67 -4.41 -36.26
C CYS A 677 -18.19 -2.99 -36.61
N THR A 678 -17.86 -2.20 -35.59
CA THR A 678 -17.27 -0.86 -35.74
C THR A 678 -15.89 -0.96 -36.41
N PHE A 679 -15.05 -1.91 -36.01
CA PHE A 679 -13.72 -2.14 -36.57
C PHE A 679 -13.74 -2.36 -38.09
N HIS A 680 -14.68 -3.15 -38.60
CA HIS A 680 -14.78 -3.46 -40.04
C HIS A 680 -15.20 -2.25 -40.88
N LYS A 681 -15.96 -1.30 -40.30
CA LYS A 681 -16.47 -0.10 -40.98
C LYS A 681 -15.63 1.16 -40.74
N ALA A 682 -14.59 1.05 -39.91
CA ALA A 682 -13.83 2.17 -39.38
C ALA A 682 -12.60 2.56 -40.22
N ASP A 683 -12.17 3.82 -40.05
CA ASP A 683 -10.87 4.30 -40.53
C ASP A 683 -9.70 3.83 -39.63
N VAL A 684 -8.48 4.15 -40.04
CA VAL A 684 -7.24 3.73 -39.34
C VAL A 684 -7.20 4.20 -37.88
N ASP A 685 -7.77 5.37 -37.56
CA ASP A 685 -7.73 5.91 -36.21
C ASP A 685 -8.62 5.12 -35.25
N ILE A 686 -9.86 4.89 -35.68
CA ILE A 686 -10.86 4.15 -34.91
C ILE A 686 -10.44 2.67 -34.81
N LYS A 687 -9.94 2.05 -35.89
CA LYS A 687 -9.41 0.67 -35.84
C LYS A 687 -8.31 0.53 -34.79
N ALA A 688 -7.37 1.47 -34.73
CA ALA A 688 -6.32 1.46 -33.73
C ALA A 688 -6.83 1.63 -32.29
N LEU A 689 -7.88 2.44 -32.08
CA LEU A 689 -8.53 2.58 -30.77
C LEU A 689 -9.26 1.31 -30.36
N VAL A 690 -9.96 0.64 -31.29
CA VAL A 690 -10.62 -0.64 -31.01
C VAL A 690 -9.58 -1.70 -30.62
N LEU A 691 -8.48 -1.84 -31.35
CA LEU A 691 -7.41 -2.78 -30.98
C LEU A 691 -6.83 -2.50 -29.59
N LYS A 692 -6.71 -1.21 -29.23
CA LYS A 692 -6.29 -0.80 -27.89
C LYS A 692 -7.33 -1.10 -26.81
N ALA A 693 -8.62 -1.02 -27.12
CA ALA A 693 -9.68 -1.41 -26.19
C ALA A 693 -9.71 -2.94 -26.00
N LEU A 694 -9.48 -3.70 -27.07
CA LEU A 694 -9.39 -5.16 -27.00
C LEU A 694 -8.16 -5.63 -26.24
N SER A 695 -7.03 -4.90 -26.31
CA SER A 695 -5.81 -5.25 -25.56
C SER A 695 -5.95 -5.12 -24.04
N THR A 696 -6.97 -4.42 -23.52
CA THR A 696 -7.21 -4.35 -22.06
C THR A 696 -7.96 -5.57 -21.53
N GLN A 697 -8.46 -6.43 -22.42
CA GLN A 697 -9.23 -7.61 -22.06
C GLN A 697 -8.31 -8.82 -21.91
N SER A 698 -8.36 -9.48 -20.75
CA SER A 698 -7.50 -10.64 -20.44
C SER A 698 -7.90 -11.93 -21.16
N LYS A 699 -9.15 -12.01 -21.65
CA LYS A 699 -9.67 -13.18 -22.38
C LYS A 699 -10.56 -12.75 -23.52
N LEU A 700 -10.08 -12.95 -24.75
CA LEU A 700 -10.84 -12.70 -25.97
C LEU A 700 -11.38 -14.01 -26.59
N PRO A 701 -12.55 -13.98 -27.26
CA PRO A 701 -13.04 -15.11 -28.05
C PRO A 701 -12.05 -15.50 -29.16
N VAL A 702 -11.97 -16.79 -29.50
CA VAL A 702 -11.03 -17.31 -30.53
C VAL A 702 -11.20 -16.61 -31.87
N HIS A 703 -12.44 -16.43 -32.34
CA HIS A 703 -12.72 -15.68 -33.57
C HIS A 703 -12.19 -14.23 -33.49
N THR A 704 -12.27 -13.58 -32.33
CA THR A 704 -11.73 -12.22 -32.13
C THR A 704 -10.20 -12.24 -32.25
N ILE A 705 -9.54 -13.24 -31.67
CA ILE A 705 -8.09 -13.43 -31.77
C ILE A 705 -7.67 -13.64 -33.24
N GLU A 706 -8.37 -14.49 -33.98
CA GLU A 706 -8.13 -14.71 -35.41
C GLU A 706 -8.32 -13.43 -36.24
N THR A 707 -9.36 -12.65 -35.92
CA THR A 707 -9.62 -11.35 -36.58
C THR A 707 -8.48 -10.37 -36.32
N ILE A 708 -7.94 -10.32 -35.10
CA ILE A 708 -6.79 -9.47 -34.73
C ILE A 708 -5.52 -9.98 -35.41
N ALA A 709 -5.29 -11.30 -35.46
CA ALA A 709 -4.13 -11.92 -36.10
C ALA A 709 -4.05 -11.57 -37.59
N ALA A 710 -5.18 -11.52 -38.29
CA ALA A 710 -5.24 -11.06 -39.68
C ALA A 710 -4.74 -9.62 -39.86
N GLN A 711 -4.86 -8.76 -38.85
CA GLN A 711 -4.41 -7.36 -38.90
C GLN A 711 -2.90 -7.18 -38.74
N LEU A 712 -2.15 -8.26 -38.44
CA LEU A 712 -0.68 -8.23 -38.48
C LEU A 712 -0.14 -7.98 -39.89
N GLN A 713 -0.96 -8.18 -40.93
CA GLN A 713 -0.63 -7.92 -42.33
C GLN A 713 -1.30 -6.65 -42.89
N ASP A 714 -1.87 -5.79 -42.04
CA ASP A 714 -2.52 -4.55 -42.50
C ASP A 714 -1.50 -3.57 -43.10
N THR A 715 -1.93 -2.78 -44.10
CA THR A 715 -1.11 -1.76 -44.76
C THR A 715 -0.54 -0.71 -43.80
N ALA A 716 -1.28 -0.34 -42.74
CA ALA A 716 -0.90 0.69 -41.79
C ALA A 716 -0.02 0.14 -40.65
N PRO A 717 1.21 0.66 -40.44
CA PRO A 717 2.12 0.18 -39.39
C PRO A 717 1.54 0.27 -37.97
N ARG A 718 0.75 1.32 -37.70
CA ARG A 718 0.07 1.52 -36.41
C ARG A 718 -0.95 0.41 -36.11
N ILE A 719 -1.64 -0.12 -37.12
CA ILE A 719 -2.59 -1.22 -36.97
C ILE A 719 -1.85 -2.52 -36.66
N ARG A 720 -0.80 -2.84 -37.41
CA ARG A 720 0.03 -4.03 -37.16
C ARG A 720 0.60 -4.06 -35.74
N ALA A 721 1.13 -2.91 -35.29
CA ALA A 721 1.66 -2.73 -33.94
C ALA A 721 0.61 -2.93 -32.85
N ASN A 722 -0.57 -2.32 -32.99
CA ASN A 722 -1.65 -2.48 -32.01
C ASN A 722 -2.24 -3.90 -32.02
N ALA A 723 -2.27 -4.56 -33.18
CA ALA A 723 -2.69 -5.96 -33.29
C ALA A 723 -1.73 -6.88 -32.53
N ALA A 724 -0.42 -6.73 -32.76
CA ALA A 724 0.60 -7.48 -32.01
C ALA A 724 0.50 -7.24 -30.49
N HIS A 725 0.23 -6.00 -30.07
CA HIS A 725 0.02 -5.67 -28.66
C HIS A 725 -1.21 -6.39 -28.09
N ALA A 726 -2.35 -6.33 -28.79
CA ALA A 726 -3.59 -6.95 -28.34
C ALA A 726 -3.48 -8.47 -28.22
N LEU A 727 -2.72 -9.12 -29.12
CA LEU A 727 -2.41 -10.55 -29.02
C LEU A 727 -1.50 -10.86 -27.82
N GLY A 728 -0.45 -10.04 -27.60
CA GLY A 728 0.45 -10.20 -26.47
C GLY A 728 -0.20 -10.03 -25.10
N ALA A 729 -1.35 -9.35 -25.02
CA ALA A 729 -2.14 -9.24 -23.80
C ALA A 729 -2.88 -10.55 -23.42
N GLN A 730 -2.95 -11.52 -24.33
CA GLN A 730 -3.56 -12.83 -24.06
C GLN A 730 -2.51 -13.78 -23.48
N SER A 731 -2.87 -14.52 -22.42
CA SER A 731 -1.98 -15.48 -21.77
C SER A 731 -1.73 -16.77 -22.57
N THR A 732 -2.66 -17.08 -23.49
CA THR A 732 -2.58 -18.24 -24.38
C THR A 732 -3.07 -17.86 -25.77
N LEU A 733 -2.29 -18.21 -26.78
CA LEU A 733 -2.62 -17.99 -28.18
C LEU A 733 -2.64 -19.32 -28.95
N PRO A 734 -3.50 -19.47 -29.97
CA PRO A 734 -3.43 -20.58 -30.90
C PRO A 734 -2.06 -20.65 -31.58
N GLU A 735 -1.58 -21.87 -31.87
CA GLU A 735 -0.29 -22.09 -32.52
C GLU A 735 -0.19 -21.37 -33.88
N SER A 736 -1.28 -21.36 -34.66
CA SER A 736 -1.38 -20.60 -35.92
C SER A 736 -1.12 -19.10 -35.71
N THR A 737 -1.63 -18.51 -34.63
CA THR A 737 -1.41 -17.12 -34.28
C THR A 737 0.03 -16.87 -33.84
N ILE A 738 0.63 -17.80 -33.08
CA ILE A 738 2.06 -17.72 -32.71
C ILE A 738 2.94 -17.71 -33.95
N LEU A 739 2.65 -18.55 -34.96
CA LEU A 739 3.38 -18.54 -36.23
C LEU A 739 3.24 -17.19 -36.96
N THR A 740 2.05 -16.60 -36.99
CA THR A 740 1.87 -15.25 -37.58
C THR A 740 2.63 -14.15 -36.82
N LEU A 741 2.81 -14.29 -35.50
CA LEU A 741 3.63 -13.38 -34.70
C LEU A 741 5.13 -13.56 -34.98
N ILE A 742 5.58 -14.80 -35.22
CA ILE A 742 6.96 -15.07 -35.66
C ILE A 742 7.22 -14.41 -37.02
N ASP A 743 6.27 -14.49 -37.96
CA ASP A 743 6.38 -13.79 -39.24
C ASP A 743 6.41 -12.25 -39.05
N ALA A 744 5.67 -11.72 -38.09
CA ALA A 744 5.68 -10.30 -37.75
C ALA A 744 7.02 -9.81 -37.19
N LEU A 745 7.90 -10.69 -36.69
CA LEU A 745 9.29 -10.35 -36.34
C LEU A 745 10.12 -9.95 -37.57
N ARG A 746 9.69 -10.28 -38.79
CA ARG A 746 10.35 -9.91 -40.05
C ARG A 746 9.64 -8.77 -40.77
N ASN A 747 8.72 -8.07 -40.10
CA ASN A 747 7.97 -6.97 -40.71
C ASN A 747 8.86 -5.77 -41.06
N GLU A 748 8.52 -5.04 -42.13
CA GLU A 748 9.27 -3.85 -42.58
C GLU A 748 9.41 -2.78 -41.47
N HIS A 749 8.36 -2.60 -40.65
CA HIS A 749 8.33 -1.51 -39.67
C HIS A 749 8.93 -1.91 -38.31
N PRO A 750 9.93 -1.17 -37.78
CA PRO A 750 10.64 -1.53 -36.54
C PRO A 750 9.73 -1.69 -35.31
N HIS A 751 8.78 -0.77 -35.13
CA HIS A 751 7.86 -0.81 -34.00
C HIS A 751 6.99 -2.09 -33.97
N THR A 752 6.62 -2.62 -35.14
CA THR A 752 5.84 -3.88 -35.23
C THR A 752 6.71 -5.07 -34.81
N ARG A 753 7.96 -5.13 -35.25
CA ARG A 753 8.91 -6.18 -34.84
C ARG A 753 9.16 -6.18 -33.33
N SER A 754 9.35 -4.99 -32.74
CA SER A 754 9.55 -4.81 -31.29
C SER A 754 8.36 -5.32 -30.47
N ILE A 755 7.12 -4.97 -30.86
CA ILE A 755 5.93 -5.43 -30.15
C ILE A 755 5.69 -6.92 -30.35
N ALA A 756 5.94 -7.45 -31.56
CA ALA A 756 5.84 -8.90 -31.81
C ALA A 756 6.79 -9.70 -30.90
N ALA A 757 8.02 -9.21 -30.69
CA ALA A 757 8.96 -9.84 -29.75
C ALA A 757 8.43 -9.83 -28.30
N LYS A 758 7.84 -8.72 -27.85
CA LYS A 758 7.20 -8.62 -26.53
C LYS A 758 5.97 -9.52 -26.39
N ALA A 759 5.17 -9.64 -27.46
CA ALA A 759 3.98 -10.47 -27.47
C ALA A 759 4.32 -11.97 -27.34
N LEU A 760 5.39 -12.42 -28.02
CA LEU A 760 5.92 -13.77 -27.87
C LEU A 760 6.48 -14.02 -26.46
N ALA A 761 7.15 -13.02 -25.87
CA ALA A 761 7.67 -13.12 -24.50
C ALA A 761 6.57 -13.27 -23.43
N ALA A 762 5.37 -12.75 -23.70
CA ALA A 762 4.24 -12.80 -22.78
C ALA A 762 3.54 -14.18 -22.77
N GLN A 763 3.85 -15.06 -23.73
CA GLN A 763 3.25 -16.39 -23.80
C GLN A 763 3.90 -17.34 -22.80
N SER A 764 3.09 -18.18 -22.17
CA SER A 764 3.56 -19.19 -21.19
C SER A 764 4.38 -20.31 -21.83
N SER A 765 4.15 -20.60 -23.12
CA SER A 765 4.89 -21.58 -23.90
C SER A 765 4.99 -21.10 -25.35
N VAL A 766 6.20 -21.12 -25.90
CA VAL A 766 6.46 -20.81 -27.31
C VAL A 766 7.28 -21.93 -27.95
N PRO A 767 7.08 -22.22 -29.24
CA PRO A 767 7.84 -23.24 -29.95
C PRO A 767 9.32 -22.85 -30.04
N GLU A 768 10.21 -23.84 -30.19
CA GLU A 768 11.65 -23.61 -30.35
C GLU A 768 11.99 -22.66 -31.50
N SER A 769 11.20 -22.70 -32.58
CA SER A 769 11.30 -21.78 -33.71
C SER A 769 11.12 -20.31 -33.32
N ALA A 770 10.30 -20.00 -32.30
CA ALA A 770 10.12 -18.65 -31.79
C ALA A 770 11.37 -18.15 -31.07
N TYR A 771 12.02 -19.00 -30.26
CA TYR A 771 13.27 -18.65 -29.59
C TYR A 771 14.39 -18.39 -30.60
N LEU A 772 14.52 -19.24 -31.64
CA LEU A 772 15.50 -19.04 -32.69
C LEU A 772 15.24 -17.75 -33.49
N ALA A 773 13.97 -17.47 -33.81
CA ALA A 773 13.60 -16.21 -34.45
C ALA A 773 13.92 -15.00 -33.56
N LEU A 774 13.72 -15.08 -32.25
CA LEU A 774 14.12 -14.03 -31.32
C LEU A 774 15.64 -13.85 -31.27
N VAL A 775 16.43 -14.93 -31.32
CA VAL A 775 17.90 -14.85 -31.42
C VAL A 775 18.32 -14.15 -32.71
N ASP A 776 17.66 -14.44 -33.84
CA ASP A 776 17.91 -13.73 -35.09
C ASP A 776 17.58 -12.23 -34.98
N THR A 777 16.48 -11.86 -34.29
CA THR A 777 16.11 -10.44 -34.07
C THR A 777 17.07 -9.67 -33.15
N LEU A 778 17.99 -10.34 -32.45
CA LEU A 778 19.08 -9.62 -31.77
C LEU A 778 20.00 -8.92 -32.78
N ASN A 779 20.06 -9.40 -34.03
CA ASN A 779 20.81 -8.79 -35.14
C ASN A 779 20.01 -7.73 -35.91
N ASP A 780 18.83 -7.33 -35.45
CA ASP A 780 18.00 -6.31 -36.11
C ASP A 780 18.75 -4.96 -36.19
N PRO A 781 18.61 -4.15 -37.26
CA PRO A 781 19.23 -2.83 -37.32
C PRO A 781 18.77 -1.87 -36.20
N GLU A 782 17.57 -2.05 -35.66
CA GLU A 782 16.91 -1.08 -34.78
C GLU A 782 17.05 -1.42 -33.29
N ASN A 783 17.58 -0.47 -32.51
CA ASN A 783 17.88 -0.68 -31.09
C ASN A 783 16.62 -1.06 -30.25
N CYS A 784 15.45 -0.51 -30.57
CA CYS A 784 14.21 -0.84 -29.85
C CYS A 784 13.77 -2.30 -30.05
N VAL A 785 14.04 -2.87 -31.23
CA VAL A 785 13.76 -4.28 -31.55
C VAL A 785 14.76 -5.16 -30.80
N LYS A 786 16.05 -4.81 -30.84
CA LYS A 786 17.10 -5.51 -30.09
C LYS A 786 16.80 -5.59 -28.59
N SER A 787 16.39 -4.47 -27.97
CA SER A 787 16.02 -4.44 -26.55
C SER A 787 14.86 -5.37 -26.24
N SER A 788 13.84 -5.39 -27.11
CA SER A 788 12.64 -6.21 -26.91
C SER A 788 12.96 -7.70 -27.01
N ALA A 789 13.79 -8.09 -27.98
CA ALA A 789 14.26 -9.46 -28.13
C ALA A 789 15.16 -9.90 -26.96
N TYR A 790 16.02 -9.00 -26.47
CA TYR A 790 16.82 -9.22 -25.28
C TYR A 790 15.97 -9.42 -24.02
N GLU A 791 14.99 -8.53 -23.77
CA GLU A 791 14.04 -8.65 -22.66
C GLU A 791 13.30 -9.99 -22.71
N ALA A 792 12.82 -10.37 -23.89
CA ALA A 792 12.10 -11.62 -24.14
C ALA A 792 12.93 -12.88 -23.81
N LEU A 793 14.19 -12.92 -24.26
CA LEU A 793 15.08 -14.08 -24.03
C LEU A 793 15.65 -14.08 -22.60
N SER A 794 15.91 -12.90 -22.03
CA SER A 794 16.55 -12.76 -20.72
C SER A 794 15.59 -12.94 -19.53
N SER A 795 14.27 -12.97 -19.77
CA SER A 795 13.27 -13.33 -18.76
C SER A 795 13.20 -14.84 -18.51
N GLN A 796 13.76 -15.65 -19.43
CA GLN A 796 13.74 -17.11 -19.35
C GLN A 796 14.94 -17.60 -18.53
N SER A 797 14.67 -18.31 -17.44
CA SER A 797 15.71 -18.89 -16.57
C SER A 797 16.43 -20.08 -17.21
N THR A 798 15.77 -20.78 -18.14
CA THR A 798 16.33 -21.93 -18.86
C THR A 798 15.97 -21.86 -20.35
N LEU A 799 16.98 -21.81 -21.21
CA LEU A 799 16.84 -21.89 -22.66
C LEU A 799 17.22 -23.29 -23.19
N PRO A 800 16.63 -23.76 -24.30
CA PRO A 800 17.05 -24.99 -24.96
C PRO A 800 18.53 -24.97 -25.39
N GLU A 801 19.21 -26.13 -25.38
CA GLU A 801 20.65 -26.24 -25.70
C GLU A 801 20.98 -25.65 -27.09
N SER A 802 20.12 -25.90 -28.09
CA SER A 802 20.23 -25.35 -29.45
C SER A 802 20.25 -23.81 -29.46
N VAL A 803 19.40 -23.18 -28.64
CA VAL A 803 19.29 -21.72 -28.51
C VAL A 803 20.52 -21.15 -27.79
N VAL A 804 21.00 -21.82 -26.73
CA VAL A 804 22.25 -21.44 -26.04
C VAL A 804 23.45 -21.52 -26.98
N LEU A 805 23.54 -22.57 -27.80
CA LEU A 805 24.60 -22.71 -28.81
C LEU A 805 24.47 -21.66 -29.92
N ALA A 806 23.24 -21.32 -30.34
CA ALA A 806 23.01 -20.24 -31.29
C ALA A 806 23.46 -18.88 -30.73
N LEU A 807 23.15 -18.56 -29.47
CA LEU A 807 23.63 -17.37 -28.77
C LEU A 807 25.16 -17.35 -28.69
N ILE A 808 25.80 -18.46 -28.34
CA ILE A 808 27.26 -18.57 -28.32
C ILE A 808 27.83 -18.35 -29.74
N LYS A 809 27.19 -18.89 -30.78
CA LYS A 809 27.58 -18.65 -32.18
C LYS A 809 27.45 -17.19 -32.59
N THR A 810 26.43 -16.46 -32.09
CA THR A 810 26.32 -15.02 -32.35
C THR A 810 27.47 -14.21 -31.77
N LEU A 811 28.13 -14.67 -30.69
CA LEU A 811 29.36 -14.04 -30.16
C LEU A 811 30.55 -14.18 -31.12
N PHE A 812 30.58 -15.20 -31.98
CA PHE A 812 31.69 -15.49 -32.90
C PHE A 812 31.52 -14.86 -34.29
N ASN A 813 30.29 -14.54 -34.69
CA ASN A 813 30.00 -14.05 -36.04
C ASN A 813 30.38 -12.57 -36.21
N ILE A 814 31.64 -12.30 -36.58
CA ILE A 814 31.98 -11.08 -37.32
C ILE A 814 32.37 -11.46 -38.75
N ARG A 815 31.52 -11.06 -39.70
CA ARG A 815 31.95 -10.81 -41.08
C ARG A 815 32.89 -9.60 -41.08
N LYS A 816 34.05 -9.76 -41.73
CA LYS A 816 34.89 -8.71 -42.33
C LYS A 816 34.07 -7.48 -42.75
N SER A 817 33.97 -6.42 -41.94
CA SER A 817 33.45 -5.13 -42.40
C SER A 817 33.80 -3.95 -41.48
N LEU A 818 34.96 -3.98 -40.81
CA LEU A 818 35.54 -2.76 -40.21
C LEU A 818 37.04 -2.74 -40.49
N VAL A 819 37.38 -2.80 -41.78
CA VAL A 819 38.62 -2.21 -42.27
C VAL A 819 38.26 -0.78 -42.67
N GLN A 820 38.86 0.20 -41.98
CA GLN A 820 38.81 1.64 -42.23
C GLN A 820 37.51 2.39 -41.93
N VAL A 821 37.36 2.87 -40.69
CA VAL A 821 36.93 4.27 -40.46
C VAL A 821 37.74 4.83 -39.28
N PRO A 822 38.52 5.91 -39.47
CA PRO A 822 39.22 6.58 -38.38
C PRO A 822 38.22 7.24 -37.41
N ALA A 823 38.63 7.30 -36.14
CA ALA A 823 37.96 7.99 -35.05
C ALA A 823 37.35 9.34 -35.49
N ILE A 824 36.02 9.48 -35.37
CA ILE A 824 35.24 10.67 -34.95
C ILE A 824 33.75 10.25 -34.90
N LEU A 825 33.20 10.07 -33.70
CA LEU A 825 31.81 10.40 -33.27
C LEU A 825 31.48 9.71 -31.92
N PRO A 826 31.53 10.41 -30.77
CA PRO A 826 31.35 9.84 -29.43
C PRO A 826 29.90 9.57 -28.97
N TYR A 827 28.89 9.44 -29.85
CA TYR A 827 27.48 9.56 -29.40
C TYR A 827 26.46 8.54 -29.92
N TYR A 828 26.87 7.34 -30.34
CA TYR A 828 25.92 6.24 -30.61
C TYR A 828 26.06 5.10 -29.59
N LYS A 829 25.31 5.18 -28.48
CA LYS A 829 25.03 4.03 -27.59
C LYS A 829 24.05 3.07 -28.29
N GLY A 830 24.52 2.33 -29.28
CA GLY A 830 23.81 1.16 -29.80
C GLY A 830 23.91 -0.01 -28.82
N ILE A 831 22.85 -0.81 -28.72
CA ILE A 831 22.95 -2.11 -28.06
C ILE A 831 23.64 -3.04 -29.05
N ASP A 832 24.87 -3.42 -28.73
CA ASP A 832 25.64 -4.39 -29.50
C ASP A 832 25.02 -5.77 -29.33
N VAL A 833 24.86 -6.51 -30.43
CA VAL A 833 24.22 -7.85 -30.43
C VAL A 833 24.94 -8.79 -29.49
N GLU A 834 26.26 -8.65 -29.44
CA GLU A 834 27.16 -9.43 -28.60
C GLU A 834 26.98 -9.09 -27.12
N ARG A 835 26.66 -7.83 -26.76
CA ARG A 835 26.31 -7.46 -25.38
C ARG A 835 24.96 -8.06 -24.96
N SER A 836 23.99 -8.08 -25.87
CA SER A 836 22.70 -8.73 -25.60
C SER A 836 22.85 -10.23 -25.40
N ALA A 837 23.56 -10.92 -26.30
CA ALA A 837 23.84 -12.34 -26.17
C ALA A 837 24.60 -12.65 -24.87
N ALA A 838 25.60 -11.84 -24.51
CA ALA A 838 26.32 -11.94 -23.25
C ALA A 838 25.39 -11.82 -22.02
N GLY A 839 24.53 -10.80 -22.00
CA GLY A 839 23.60 -10.56 -20.90
C GLY A 839 22.57 -11.68 -20.73
N ILE A 840 22.12 -12.30 -21.84
CA ILE A 840 21.21 -13.45 -21.79
C ILE A 840 21.93 -14.67 -21.20
N LEU A 841 23.15 -14.97 -21.67
CA LEU A 841 23.96 -16.08 -21.16
C LEU A 841 24.29 -15.94 -19.67
N LYS A 842 24.53 -14.72 -19.18
CA LYS A 842 24.77 -14.42 -17.76
C LYS A 842 23.60 -14.82 -16.85
N LYS A 843 22.37 -14.72 -17.34
CA LYS A 843 21.17 -15.06 -16.54
C LYS A 843 20.84 -16.55 -16.54
N GLN A 844 21.52 -17.36 -17.36
CA GLN A 844 21.31 -18.80 -17.37
C GLN A 844 21.99 -19.42 -16.14
N THR A 845 21.24 -20.15 -15.33
CA THR A 845 21.72 -20.71 -14.05
C THR A 845 22.58 -21.95 -14.24
N ASN A 846 22.47 -22.65 -15.39
CA ASN A 846 23.23 -23.86 -15.67
C ASN A 846 23.60 -23.93 -17.16
N LEU A 847 24.89 -23.81 -17.47
CA LEU A 847 25.39 -23.96 -18.84
C LEU A 847 25.72 -25.42 -19.13
N PRO A 848 25.27 -25.99 -20.26
CA PRO A 848 25.61 -27.37 -20.63
C PRO A 848 27.12 -27.51 -20.84
N LYS A 849 27.66 -28.73 -20.61
CA LYS A 849 29.09 -29.04 -20.74
C LYS A 849 29.66 -28.64 -22.11
N SER A 850 28.87 -28.83 -23.17
CA SER A 850 29.16 -28.41 -24.55
C SER A 850 29.37 -26.89 -24.65
N ALA A 851 28.54 -26.09 -24.00
CA ALA A 851 28.66 -24.64 -23.94
C ALA A 851 29.90 -24.19 -23.15
N VAL A 852 30.20 -24.79 -21.98
CA VAL A 852 31.38 -24.44 -21.15
C VAL A 852 32.69 -24.70 -21.91
N LEU A 853 32.80 -25.82 -22.61
CA LEU A 853 33.99 -26.13 -23.43
C LEU A 853 34.14 -25.15 -24.60
N THR A 854 33.01 -24.76 -25.22
CA THR A 854 33.01 -23.77 -26.31
C THR A 854 33.43 -22.39 -25.81
N LEU A 855 33.03 -21.99 -24.60
CA LEU A 855 33.46 -20.74 -23.94
C LEU A 855 34.95 -20.74 -23.55
N ILE A 856 35.50 -21.88 -23.10
CA ILE A 856 36.95 -22.00 -22.85
C ILE A 856 37.73 -21.86 -24.15
N GLY A 857 37.22 -22.44 -25.25
CA GLY A 857 37.76 -22.21 -26.59
C GLY A 857 37.71 -20.74 -27.00
N ALA A 858 36.65 -20.03 -26.61
CA ALA A 858 36.47 -18.60 -26.90
C ALA A 858 37.51 -17.69 -26.23
N LEU A 859 38.07 -18.08 -25.07
CA LEU A 859 39.16 -17.34 -24.41
C LEU A 859 40.43 -17.28 -25.28
N ARG A 860 40.63 -18.24 -26.19
CA ARG A 860 41.79 -18.29 -27.09
C ARG A 860 41.55 -17.65 -28.46
N HIS A 861 40.36 -17.08 -28.68
CA HIS A 861 39.97 -16.50 -29.98
C HIS A 861 40.54 -15.08 -30.17
N HIS A 862 40.87 -14.64 -31.38
CA HIS A 862 41.46 -13.30 -31.64
C HIS A 862 40.54 -12.09 -31.38
N ASN A 863 39.28 -12.30 -30.98
CA ASN A 863 38.31 -11.22 -30.76
C ASN A 863 38.30 -10.83 -29.28
N SER A 864 38.84 -9.66 -28.95
CA SER A 864 38.93 -9.14 -27.57
C SER A 864 37.57 -8.98 -26.88
N PHE A 865 36.48 -8.78 -27.64
CA PHE A 865 35.13 -8.69 -27.06
C PHE A 865 34.62 -10.09 -26.68
N ALA A 866 34.69 -11.05 -27.59
CA ALA A 866 34.29 -12.44 -27.34
C ALA A 866 35.09 -13.06 -26.19
N GLN A 867 36.40 -12.76 -26.10
CA GLN A 867 37.26 -13.16 -24.97
C GLN A 867 36.75 -12.60 -23.63
N ARG A 868 36.44 -11.30 -23.57
CA ARG A 868 35.93 -10.65 -22.34
C ARG A 868 34.58 -11.23 -21.92
N THR A 869 33.66 -11.42 -22.87
CA THR A 869 32.34 -12.00 -22.61
C THR A 869 32.45 -13.44 -22.13
N ALA A 870 33.30 -14.26 -22.76
CA ALA A 870 33.54 -15.62 -22.31
C ALA A 870 34.16 -15.64 -20.90
N SER A 871 35.10 -14.72 -20.62
CA SER A 871 35.68 -14.56 -19.29
C SER A 871 34.65 -14.19 -18.23
N GLN A 872 33.71 -13.29 -18.55
CA GLN A 872 32.64 -12.88 -17.63
C GLN A 872 31.64 -14.02 -17.41
N ALA A 873 31.16 -14.66 -18.48
CA ALA A 873 30.21 -15.77 -18.39
C ALA A 873 30.77 -16.96 -17.60
N LEU A 874 32.08 -17.25 -17.73
CA LEU A 874 32.77 -18.28 -16.95
C LEU A 874 33.05 -17.83 -15.50
N GLY A 875 33.26 -16.53 -15.26
CA GLY A 875 33.50 -15.97 -13.93
C GLY A 875 32.24 -15.90 -13.05
N ASP A 876 31.05 -15.76 -13.65
CA ASP A 876 29.76 -15.78 -12.96
C ASP A 876 29.33 -17.21 -12.53
N LEU A 877 30.07 -18.25 -12.92
CA LEU A 877 29.84 -19.62 -12.45
C LEU A 877 30.24 -19.74 -10.97
N THR A 878 29.28 -20.13 -10.13
CA THR A 878 29.44 -20.26 -8.66
C THR A 878 30.49 -21.29 -8.25
N THR A 879 30.68 -22.35 -9.06
CA THR A 879 31.74 -23.33 -8.87
C THR A 879 32.29 -23.76 -10.21
N VAL A 880 33.57 -23.49 -10.45
CA VAL A 880 34.25 -23.95 -11.65
C VAL A 880 34.95 -25.29 -11.37
N PRO A 881 34.74 -26.34 -12.19
CA PRO A 881 35.37 -27.64 -11.97
C PRO A 881 36.91 -27.60 -11.93
N ALA A 882 37.52 -28.51 -11.16
CA ALA A 882 38.97 -28.55 -10.94
C ALA A 882 39.82 -28.62 -12.24
N TYR A 883 39.31 -29.26 -13.29
CA TYR A 883 40.01 -29.34 -14.59
C TYR A 883 40.10 -27.98 -15.30
N VAL A 884 39.19 -27.05 -15.02
CA VAL A 884 39.21 -25.70 -15.56
C VAL A 884 40.18 -24.81 -14.75
N ILE A 885 40.26 -24.99 -13.43
CA ILE A 885 41.24 -24.29 -12.57
C ILE A 885 42.67 -24.65 -12.99
N GLN A 886 42.93 -25.94 -13.28
CA GLN A 886 44.21 -26.38 -13.82
C GLN A 886 44.51 -25.74 -15.18
N ALA A 887 43.51 -25.64 -16.07
CA ALA A 887 43.68 -24.95 -17.34
C ALA A 887 44.03 -23.46 -17.17
N PHE A 888 43.45 -22.76 -16.18
CA PHE A 888 43.76 -21.35 -15.90
C PHE A 888 45.16 -21.14 -15.31
N ASN A 889 45.65 -22.03 -14.43
CA ASN A 889 47.03 -21.93 -13.93
C ASN A 889 48.07 -22.08 -15.05
N VAL A 890 47.82 -22.94 -16.03
CA VAL A 890 48.68 -23.06 -17.22
C VAL A 890 48.62 -21.78 -18.08
N ILE A 891 47.46 -21.15 -18.18
CA ILE A 891 47.29 -19.88 -18.93
C ILE A 891 48.02 -18.72 -18.22
N LEU A 892 48.03 -18.66 -16.88
CA LEU A 892 48.77 -17.65 -16.13
C LEU A 892 50.29 -17.70 -16.38
N ASN A 893 50.82 -18.89 -16.67
CA ASN A 893 52.24 -19.10 -17.04
C ASN A 893 52.52 -18.93 -18.54
N GLY A 894 51.51 -18.54 -19.35
CA GLY A 894 51.66 -18.30 -20.79
C GLY A 894 52.48 -17.05 -21.13
N LYS A 895 52.56 -16.69 -22.42
CA LYS A 895 53.18 -15.42 -22.86
C LYS A 895 52.17 -14.32 -23.20
N ASP A 896 50.90 -14.66 -23.40
CA ASP A 896 49.86 -13.71 -23.80
C ASP A 896 49.25 -12.98 -22.60
N GLN A 897 49.50 -11.67 -22.52
CA GLN A 897 49.05 -10.78 -21.44
C GLN A 897 47.52 -10.72 -21.30
N ILE A 898 46.76 -10.83 -22.41
CA ILE A 898 45.29 -10.69 -22.38
C ILE A 898 44.64 -11.93 -21.78
N THR A 899 45.06 -13.14 -22.20
CA THR A 899 44.55 -14.38 -21.62
C THR A 899 44.97 -14.57 -20.16
N LYS A 900 46.14 -14.07 -19.74
CA LYS A 900 46.52 -13.99 -18.32
C LYS A 900 45.58 -13.13 -17.50
N LEU A 901 45.24 -11.94 -18.01
CA LEU A 901 44.31 -11.03 -17.35
C LEU A 901 42.93 -11.68 -17.18
N SER A 902 42.39 -12.30 -18.22
CA SER A 902 41.11 -13.01 -18.16
C SER A 902 41.14 -14.19 -17.18
N ALA A 903 42.21 -15.00 -17.19
CA ALA A 903 42.37 -16.10 -16.25
C ALA A 903 42.45 -15.61 -14.79
N SER A 904 43.19 -14.51 -14.53
CA SER A 904 43.27 -13.90 -13.20
C SER A 904 41.90 -13.38 -12.72
N GLN A 905 41.13 -12.72 -13.59
CA GLN A 905 39.78 -12.24 -13.28
C GLN A 905 38.82 -13.37 -12.89
N ILE A 906 38.85 -14.48 -13.62
CA ILE A 906 38.00 -15.65 -13.33
C ILE A 906 38.40 -16.27 -11.98
N LEU A 907 39.71 -16.39 -11.71
CA LEU A 907 40.22 -16.93 -10.44
C LEU A 907 39.98 -15.99 -9.24
N CYS A 908 39.86 -14.67 -9.46
CA CYS A 908 39.44 -13.71 -8.43
C CYS A 908 37.95 -13.89 -8.06
N ALA A 909 37.10 -14.28 -9.01
CA ALA A 909 35.67 -14.49 -8.79
C ALA A 909 35.34 -15.78 -8.00
N GLN A 910 36.32 -16.69 -7.87
CA GLN A 910 36.13 -17.94 -7.12
C GLN A 910 36.30 -17.73 -5.61
N SER A 911 35.32 -18.20 -4.84
CA SER A 911 35.28 -18.07 -3.38
C SER A 911 36.39 -18.82 -2.64
N SER A 912 36.96 -19.87 -3.24
CA SER A 912 38.10 -20.61 -2.67
C SER A 912 39.04 -21.12 -3.76
N LEU A 913 40.34 -21.17 -3.45
CA LEU A 913 41.34 -21.85 -4.27
C LEU A 913 41.94 -23.02 -3.49
N PRO A 914 42.34 -24.10 -4.19
CA PRO A 914 43.15 -25.16 -3.58
C PRO A 914 44.45 -24.60 -3.00
N VAL A 915 44.89 -25.11 -1.84
CA VAL A 915 46.10 -24.69 -1.12
C VAL A 915 47.33 -24.62 -2.02
N HIS A 916 47.52 -25.61 -2.89
CA HIS A 916 48.63 -25.68 -3.82
C HIS A 916 48.62 -24.54 -4.87
N ALA A 917 47.44 -24.08 -5.28
CA ALA A 917 47.32 -22.95 -6.20
C ALA A 917 47.67 -21.63 -5.51
N THR A 918 47.27 -21.45 -4.24
CA THR A 918 47.60 -20.26 -3.45
C THR A 918 49.11 -20.13 -3.21
N LEU A 919 49.79 -21.22 -2.84
CA LEU A 919 51.23 -21.22 -2.64
C LEU A 919 52.02 -20.96 -3.94
N ALA A 920 51.57 -21.55 -5.06
CA ALA A 920 52.18 -21.31 -6.37
C ALA A 920 52.06 -19.84 -6.83
N LEU A 921 50.96 -19.16 -6.48
CA LEU A 921 50.79 -17.74 -6.75
C LEU A 921 51.71 -16.87 -5.88
N VAL A 922 51.94 -17.21 -4.61
CA VAL A 922 52.85 -16.45 -3.73
C VAL A 922 54.30 -16.57 -4.21
N THR A 923 54.72 -17.73 -4.69
CA THR A 923 56.06 -17.90 -5.28
C THR A 923 56.23 -17.12 -6.58
N ALA A 924 55.17 -16.98 -7.37
CA ALA A 924 55.19 -16.24 -8.63
C ALA A 924 55.28 -14.71 -8.45
N LEU A 925 55.19 -14.17 -7.22
CA LEU A 925 55.37 -12.75 -6.93
C LEU A 925 56.80 -12.25 -7.21
N GLY A 926 57.79 -13.15 -7.19
CA GLY A 926 59.19 -12.84 -7.46
C GLY A 926 59.59 -12.86 -8.94
N ASP A 927 58.71 -13.33 -9.83
CA ASP A 927 58.96 -13.47 -11.26
C ASP A 927 58.39 -12.29 -12.08
N GLU A 928 58.70 -12.23 -13.38
CA GLU A 928 58.14 -11.23 -14.33
C GLU A 928 56.58 -11.20 -14.38
N ASN A 929 55.91 -12.18 -13.77
CA ASN A 929 54.45 -12.32 -13.70
C ASN A 929 53.85 -11.91 -12.33
N GLY A 930 54.62 -11.24 -11.46
CA GLY A 930 54.20 -10.93 -10.08
C GLY A 930 52.95 -10.05 -9.97
N LEU A 931 52.60 -9.26 -10.99
CA LEU A 931 51.44 -8.36 -10.97
C LEU A 931 50.10 -9.10 -11.02
N GLU A 932 49.96 -10.10 -11.90
CA GLU A 932 48.74 -10.91 -12.02
C GLU A 932 48.54 -11.80 -10.80
N ALA A 933 49.62 -12.36 -10.24
CA ALA A 933 49.58 -13.11 -9.00
C ALA A 933 49.15 -12.24 -7.82
N THR A 934 49.68 -11.01 -7.72
CA THR A 934 49.26 -9.99 -6.73
C THR A 934 47.76 -9.72 -6.80
N ARG A 935 47.19 -9.51 -8.00
CA ARG A 935 45.74 -9.28 -8.16
C ARG A 935 44.90 -10.43 -7.62
N VAL A 936 45.30 -11.67 -7.92
CA VAL A 936 44.60 -12.87 -7.46
C VAL A 936 44.69 -13.00 -5.95
N LEU A 937 45.86 -12.77 -5.36
CA LEU A 937 46.06 -12.87 -3.90
C LEU A 937 45.39 -11.73 -3.12
N CYS A 938 45.42 -10.49 -3.63
CA CYS A 938 44.73 -9.34 -3.02
C CYS A 938 43.19 -9.51 -2.99
N ALA A 939 42.61 -10.27 -3.93
CA ALA A 939 41.18 -10.57 -3.93
C ALA A 939 40.76 -11.51 -2.77
N ARG A 940 41.70 -12.01 -1.96
CA ARG A 940 41.44 -12.93 -0.85
C ARG A 940 41.57 -12.22 0.50
N PRO A 941 40.46 -12.14 1.27
CA PRO A 941 40.46 -11.45 2.56
C PRO A 941 41.25 -12.19 3.64
N THR A 942 41.42 -13.51 3.50
CA THR A 942 42.17 -14.36 4.43
C THR A 942 43.12 -15.27 3.68
N LEU A 943 44.42 -15.08 3.91
CA LEU A 943 45.47 -15.99 3.50
C LEU A 943 45.89 -16.91 4.65
N LEU A 944 46.42 -18.07 4.30
CA LEU A 944 47.03 -18.99 5.26
C LEU A 944 48.23 -18.31 5.93
N GLU A 945 48.47 -18.61 7.21
CA GLU A 945 49.58 -18.05 8.00
C GLU A 945 50.94 -18.30 7.33
N SER A 946 51.12 -19.46 6.69
CA SER A 946 52.31 -19.79 5.90
C SER A 946 52.51 -18.85 4.70
N ALA A 947 51.44 -18.42 4.05
CA ALA A 947 51.50 -17.44 2.96
C ALA A 947 51.79 -16.02 3.49
N VAL A 948 51.24 -15.65 4.66
CA VAL A 948 51.50 -14.35 5.31
C VAL A 948 52.97 -14.21 5.73
N LEU A 949 53.56 -15.25 6.32
CA LEU A 949 54.97 -15.27 6.69
C LEU A 949 55.90 -15.19 5.47
N MET A 950 55.53 -15.86 4.38
CA MET A 950 56.23 -15.76 3.09
C MET A 950 56.14 -14.35 2.48
N LEU A 951 55.02 -13.64 2.68
CA LEU A 951 54.87 -12.26 2.21
C LEU A 951 55.68 -11.27 3.05
N ILE A 952 55.77 -11.45 4.38
CA ILE A 952 56.61 -10.62 5.26
C ILE A 952 58.10 -10.81 4.94
N THR A 953 58.52 -12.02 4.55
CA THR A 953 59.89 -12.27 4.10
C THR A 953 60.14 -11.73 2.69
N ALA A 954 59.16 -11.83 1.78
CA ALA A 954 59.23 -11.22 0.46
C ALA A 954 59.26 -9.67 0.50
N SER A 955 58.67 -9.04 1.52
CA SER A 955 58.72 -7.57 1.70
C SER A 955 60.10 -7.06 2.13
N GLN A 956 61.01 -7.94 2.56
CA GLN A 956 62.41 -7.62 2.88
C GLN A 956 63.37 -7.93 1.72
N HIS A 957 62.85 -8.36 0.57
CA HIS A 957 63.67 -8.73 -0.59
C HIS A 957 64.34 -7.49 -1.21
N SER A 958 65.51 -7.67 -1.83
CA SER A 958 66.21 -6.60 -2.55
C SER A 958 65.47 -6.10 -3.81
N ASN A 959 64.45 -6.85 -4.28
CA ASN A 959 63.68 -6.54 -5.47
C ASN A 959 62.52 -5.59 -5.11
N CYS A 960 62.56 -4.35 -5.61
CA CYS A 960 61.56 -3.32 -5.36
C CYS A 960 60.12 -3.74 -5.74
N ASP A 961 59.95 -4.47 -6.84
CA ASP A 961 58.62 -4.87 -7.34
C ASP A 961 58.01 -6.00 -6.49
N ALA A 962 58.86 -6.90 -6.00
CA ALA A 962 58.48 -7.96 -5.08
C ALA A 962 58.14 -7.38 -3.69
N ARG A 963 58.91 -6.39 -3.18
CA ARG A 963 58.58 -5.68 -1.94
C ARG A 963 57.24 -4.97 -2.04
N TYR A 964 57.04 -4.23 -3.12
CA TYR A 964 55.81 -3.51 -3.40
C TYR A 964 54.59 -4.44 -3.47
N SER A 965 54.71 -5.54 -4.22
CA SER A 965 53.67 -6.57 -4.36
C SER A 965 53.34 -7.23 -3.02
N ALA A 966 54.36 -7.54 -2.21
CA ALA A 966 54.17 -8.12 -0.89
C ALA A 966 53.42 -7.18 0.08
N ILE A 967 53.80 -5.90 0.11
CA ILE A 967 53.12 -4.87 0.92
C ILE A 967 51.67 -4.67 0.43
N GLN A 968 51.41 -4.73 -0.88
CA GLN A 968 50.05 -4.69 -1.45
C GLN A 968 49.18 -5.88 -1.03
N VAL A 969 49.72 -7.11 -1.03
CA VAL A 969 48.94 -8.29 -0.61
C VAL A 969 48.68 -8.28 0.89
N LEU A 970 49.68 -7.88 1.70
CA LEU A 970 49.54 -7.76 3.16
C LEU A 970 48.51 -6.69 3.55
N SER A 971 48.51 -5.54 2.87
CA SER A 971 47.54 -4.47 3.12
C SER A 971 46.10 -4.82 2.72
N ALA A 972 45.92 -5.75 1.77
CA ALA A 972 44.60 -6.25 1.35
C ALA A 972 43.96 -7.26 2.32
N GLN A 973 44.69 -7.75 3.33
CA GLN A 973 44.15 -8.73 4.30
C GLN A 973 43.10 -8.11 5.22
N ALA A 974 42.02 -8.85 5.48
CA ALA A 974 40.93 -8.41 6.36
C ALA A 974 41.38 -8.33 7.82
N THR A 975 42.15 -9.32 8.28
CA THR A 975 42.73 -9.39 9.62
C THR A 975 44.22 -9.14 9.56
N LEU A 976 44.68 -8.06 10.19
CA LEU A 976 46.11 -7.77 10.33
C LEU A 976 46.58 -8.39 11.66
N SER A 977 47.53 -9.32 11.60
CA SER A 977 48.20 -9.81 12.81
C SER A 977 49.03 -8.69 13.45
N GLU A 978 49.28 -8.77 14.75
CA GLU A 978 50.10 -7.79 15.48
C GLU A 978 51.48 -7.53 14.82
N PRO A 979 52.19 -8.54 14.28
CA PRO A 979 53.42 -8.33 13.50
C PRO A 979 53.21 -7.51 12.22
N THR A 980 52.06 -7.67 11.56
CA THR A 980 51.71 -6.94 10.34
C THR A 980 51.37 -5.47 10.65
N ILE A 981 50.72 -5.21 11.79
CA ILE A 981 50.39 -3.85 12.22
C ILE A 981 51.67 -3.06 12.55
N GLN A 982 52.58 -3.64 13.34
CA GLN A 982 53.82 -2.97 13.70
C GLN A 982 54.67 -2.65 12.46
N PHE A 983 54.78 -3.60 11.52
CA PHE A 983 55.48 -3.40 10.25
C PHE A 983 54.88 -2.25 9.41
N LEU A 984 53.54 -2.14 9.33
CA LEU A 984 52.89 -1.04 8.60
C LEU A 984 53.07 0.32 9.28
N VAL A 985 53.13 0.37 10.61
CA VAL A 985 53.42 1.60 11.37
C VAL A 985 54.85 2.06 11.13
N ASP A 986 55.82 1.16 11.18
CA ASP A 986 57.22 1.48 10.90
C ASP A 986 57.38 2.00 9.47
N SER A 987 56.62 1.43 8.52
CA SER A 987 56.58 1.86 7.11
C SER A 987 55.98 3.26 6.88
N LEU A 988 55.23 3.83 7.84
CA LEU A 988 54.74 5.23 7.75
C LEU A 988 55.85 6.26 7.98
N TYR A 989 56.94 5.86 8.63
CA TYR A 989 58.11 6.69 8.91
C TYR A 989 59.28 6.37 7.98
N ASP A 990 59.09 5.50 6.98
CA ASP A 990 60.12 5.14 6.01
C ASP A 990 60.55 6.36 5.17
N GLU A 991 61.83 6.39 4.82
CA GLU A 991 62.43 7.38 3.92
C GLU A 991 62.02 7.11 2.45
N GLU A 992 61.64 5.86 2.11
CA GLU A 992 61.22 5.49 0.76
C GLU A 992 59.77 5.90 0.46
N PHE A 993 59.60 6.77 -0.54
CA PHE A 993 58.30 7.28 -1.00
C PHE A 993 57.25 6.18 -1.27
N ASN A 994 57.61 5.12 -1.98
CA ASN A 994 56.67 4.04 -2.33
C ASN A 994 56.20 3.24 -1.11
N ALA A 995 57.08 3.02 -0.13
CA ALA A 995 56.74 2.33 1.10
C ALA A 995 55.80 3.19 1.95
N LYS A 996 56.14 4.48 2.13
CA LYS A 996 55.34 5.46 2.88
C LYS A 996 53.94 5.70 2.26
N THR A 997 53.87 5.83 0.94
CA THR A 997 52.63 6.00 0.18
C THR A 997 51.76 4.73 0.23
N THR A 998 52.37 3.55 0.14
CA THR A 998 51.60 2.29 0.20
C THR A 998 51.11 2.00 1.63
N ALA A 999 51.90 2.33 2.65
CA ALA A 999 51.48 2.24 4.06
C ALA A 999 50.33 3.21 4.38
N THR A 1000 50.42 4.48 3.97
CA THR A 1000 49.30 5.44 4.13
C THR A 1000 48.05 4.99 3.35
N ARG A 1001 48.22 4.44 2.14
CA ARG A 1001 47.12 3.87 1.35
C ARG A 1001 46.51 2.61 1.98
N ALA A 1002 47.27 1.80 2.70
CA ALA A 1002 46.75 0.61 3.38
C ALA A 1002 45.70 0.96 4.44
N PHE A 1003 45.91 2.06 5.16
CA PHE A 1003 45.00 2.52 6.21
C PHE A 1003 43.71 3.16 5.69
N TYR A 1004 43.69 3.62 4.44
CA TYR A 1004 42.47 4.15 3.80
C TYR A 1004 41.30 3.15 3.80
N THR A 1005 41.59 1.86 3.63
CA THR A 1005 40.54 0.83 3.54
C THR A 1005 39.99 0.38 4.90
N LYS A 1006 40.47 0.95 6.02
CA LYS A 1006 40.16 0.50 7.38
C LYS A 1006 39.20 1.48 8.06
N SER A 1007 38.04 0.97 8.46
CA SER A 1007 36.95 1.74 9.08
C SER A 1007 37.20 2.16 10.54
N ARG A 1008 38.18 1.56 11.22
CA ARG A 1008 38.56 1.93 12.58
C ARG A 1008 40.06 1.80 12.78
N LEU A 1009 40.72 2.94 12.93
CA LEU A 1009 42.15 3.02 13.23
C LEU A 1009 42.39 3.30 14.72
N PRO A 1010 43.43 2.68 15.34
CA PRO A 1010 43.90 3.07 16.66
C PRO A 1010 44.41 4.52 16.72
N ASP A 1011 44.20 5.21 17.85
CA ASP A 1011 44.63 6.60 18.07
C ASP A 1011 46.10 6.89 17.71
N PRO A 1012 47.09 6.01 17.99
CA PRO A 1012 48.47 6.23 17.56
C PRO A 1012 48.64 6.32 16.04
N ILE A 1013 47.88 5.52 15.28
CA ILE A 1013 47.90 5.54 13.81
C ILE A 1013 47.21 6.81 13.32
N ILE A 1014 46.11 7.23 13.94
CA ILE A 1014 45.44 8.49 13.60
C ILE A 1014 46.36 9.69 13.84
N GLN A 1015 47.10 9.71 14.95
CA GLN A 1015 48.09 10.76 15.22
C GLN A 1015 49.23 10.78 14.19
N ALA A 1016 49.75 9.62 13.79
CA ALA A 1016 50.77 9.51 12.74
C ALA A 1016 50.24 10.01 11.38
N LEU A 1017 49.00 9.70 11.02
CA LEU A 1017 48.36 10.21 9.80
C LEU A 1017 48.14 11.72 9.85
N ILE A 1018 47.76 12.29 11.01
CA ILE A 1018 47.64 13.75 11.19
C ILE A 1018 49.00 14.44 11.02
N ALA A 1019 50.10 13.83 11.48
CA ALA A 1019 51.45 14.34 11.23
C ALA A 1019 51.79 14.32 9.73
N ASN A 1020 51.39 13.25 9.02
CA ASN A 1020 51.59 13.11 7.57
C ASN A 1020 50.76 14.08 6.72
N LEU A 1021 49.72 14.73 7.26
CA LEU A 1021 49.05 15.86 6.59
C LEU A 1021 50.00 17.03 6.33
N ARG A 1022 51.09 17.16 7.12
CA ARG A 1022 52.15 18.17 6.94
C ARG A 1022 53.30 17.68 6.04
N SER A 1023 53.19 16.50 5.44
CA SER A 1023 54.24 15.96 4.56
C SER A 1023 54.50 16.90 3.37
N LYS A 1024 55.73 16.93 2.87
CA LYS A 1024 56.07 17.67 1.64
C LYS A 1024 55.51 16.98 0.39
N ASP A 1025 55.32 15.66 0.45
CA ASP A 1025 54.79 14.84 -0.64
C ASP A 1025 53.27 14.94 -0.75
N GLU A 1026 52.79 15.36 -1.93
CA GLU A 1026 51.36 15.58 -2.18
C GLU A 1026 50.53 14.30 -2.07
N GLU A 1027 51.05 13.17 -2.57
CA GLU A 1027 50.35 11.89 -2.55
C GLU A 1027 50.19 11.35 -1.12
N VAL A 1028 51.21 11.53 -0.27
CA VAL A 1028 51.17 11.16 1.16
C VAL A 1028 50.15 12.02 1.91
N ARG A 1029 50.09 13.34 1.65
CA ARG A 1029 49.06 14.22 2.25
C ARG A 1029 47.65 13.80 1.83
N LEU A 1030 47.47 13.44 0.56
CA LEU A 1030 46.19 13.05 -0.01
C LEU A 1030 45.68 11.75 0.63
N TRP A 1031 46.49 10.68 0.63
CA TRP A 1031 46.09 9.40 1.22
C TRP A 1031 45.89 9.49 2.73
N ALA A 1032 46.72 10.28 3.44
CA ALA A 1032 46.50 10.55 4.85
C ALA A 1032 45.15 11.25 5.09
N SER A 1033 44.76 12.21 4.23
CA SER A 1033 43.46 12.86 4.33
C SER A 1033 42.30 11.89 4.08
N TYR A 1034 42.39 11.01 3.07
CA TYR A 1034 41.35 10.02 2.79
C TYR A 1034 41.21 8.99 3.91
N ALA A 1035 42.32 8.52 4.48
CA ALA A 1035 42.28 7.59 5.61
C ALA A 1035 41.63 8.19 6.87
N LEU A 1036 41.70 9.51 7.04
CA LEU A 1036 41.11 10.23 8.17
C LEU A 1036 39.63 10.59 7.97
N ILE A 1037 39.18 10.86 6.74
CA ILE A 1037 37.81 11.30 6.45
C ILE A 1037 36.77 10.23 6.81
N ASP A 1038 37.05 8.95 6.62
CA ASP A 1038 36.08 7.86 6.87
C ASP A 1038 36.10 7.33 8.33
N GLN A 1039 36.81 8.00 9.25
CA GLN A 1039 36.86 7.58 10.66
C GLN A 1039 35.67 8.13 11.46
N ALA A 1040 34.68 7.27 11.73
CA ALA A 1040 33.42 7.65 12.40
C ALA A 1040 33.56 7.98 13.91
N GLN A 1041 34.65 7.58 14.56
CA GLN A 1041 34.91 7.88 15.98
C GLN A 1041 36.34 8.39 16.16
N MET A 1042 36.46 9.62 16.65
CA MET A 1042 37.73 10.24 17.03
C MET A 1042 37.70 10.60 18.52
N SER A 1043 38.80 10.37 19.23
CA SER A 1043 38.94 10.78 20.62
C SER A 1043 39.08 12.30 20.75
N GLU A 1044 38.75 12.87 21.91
CA GLU A 1044 38.94 14.31 22.20
C GLU A 1044 40.40 14.76 21.99
N SER A 1045 41.37 13.85 22.18
CA SER A 1045 42.78 14.12 21.91
C SER A 1045 43.05 14.40 20.41
N ILE A 1046 42.33 13.71 19.53
CA ILE A 1046 42.42 13.87 18.07
C ILE A 1046 41.70 15.15 17.63
N ILE A 1047 40.53 15.45 18.21
CA ILE A 1047 39.79 16.70 17.95
C ILE A 1047 40.64 17.91 18.38
N ALA A 1048 41.34 17.82 19.51
CA ALA A 1048 42.28 18.86 19.96
C ALA A 1048 43.49 19.01 19.00
N ALA A 1049 43.99 17.92 18.42
CA ALA A 1049 45.04 17.97 17.41
C ALA A 1049 44.57 18.68 16.13
N LEU A 1050 43.34 18.42 15.67
CA LEU A 1050 42.71 19.12 14.55
C LEU A 1050 42.42 20.61 14.89
N ALA A 1051 42.02 20.92 16.12
CA ALA A 1051 41.82 22.30 16.58
C ALA A 1051 43.11 23.14 16.46
N ASN A 1052 44.28 22.55 16.72
CA ASN A 1052 45.56 23.22 16.53
C ASN A 1052 45.87 23.53 15.05
N ILE A 1053 45.30 22.79 14.09
CA ILE A 1053 45.43 23.11 12.66
C ILE A 1053 44.69 24.41 12.33
N PHE A 1054 43.50 24.64 12.90
CA PHE A 1054 42.73 25.88 12.70
C PHE A 1054 43.43 27.13 13.26
N ARG A 1055 44.35 26.98 14.22
CA ARG A 1055 45.20 28.07 14.74
C ARG A 1055 46.37 28.44 13.82
N GLY A 1056 46.69 27.59 12.83
CA GLY A 1056 47.74 27.86 11.85
C GLY A 1056 47.31 28.85 10.76
N ASN A 1057 48.25 29.26 9.91
CA ASN A 1057 47.99 30.15 8.77
C ASN A 1057 47.78 29.42 7.42
N ASP A 1058 47.89 28.09 7.38
CA ASP A 1058 47.78 27.32 6.13
C ASP A 1058 46.32 26.99 5.79
N SER A 1059 45.74 27.74 4.85
CA SER A 1059 44.38 27.54 4.34
C SER A 1059 44.14 26.13 3.79
N SER A 1060 45.15 25.48 3.20
CA SER A 1060 45.01 24.13 2.63
C SER A 1060 44.83 23.09 3.74
N LEU A 1061 45.60 23.22 4.83
CA LEU A 1061 45.47 22.36 6.00
C LEU A 1061 44.15 22.61 6.75
N LYS A 1062 43.72 23.87 6.89
CA LYS A 1062 42.41 24.21 7.48
C LYS A 1062 41.26 23.61 6.70
N LYS A 1063 41.32 23.67 5.37
CA LYS A 1063 40.33 23.07 4.46
C LYS A 1063 40.23 21.56 4.64
N LEU A 1064 41.38 20.87 4.74
CA LEU A 1064 41.43 19.42 5.00
C LEU A 1064 40.89 19.09 6.39
N ALA A 1065 41.25 19.86 7.42
CA ALA A 1065 40.73 19.68 8.77
C ALA A 1065 39.20 19.85 8.83
N ALA A 1066 38.64 20.85 8.15
CA ALA A 1066 37.19 21.04 8.06
C ALA A 1066 36.47 19.88 7.37
N LYS A 1067 37.08 19.28 6.34
CA LYS A 1067 36.54 18.08 5.67
C LYS A 1067 36.59 16.84 6.56
N ILE A 1068 37.66 16.67 7.34
CA ILE A 1068 37.79 15.55 8.29
C ILE A 1068 36.76 15.69 9.42
N LEU A 1069 36.54 16.91 9.93
CA LEU A 1069 35.51 17.15 10.96
C LEU A 1069 34.08 16.93 10.46
N ALA A 1070 33.84 16.97 9.14
CA ALA A 1070 32.51 16.76 8.55
C ALA A 1070 31.93 15.35 8.81
N SER A 1071 32.79 14.35 9.00
CA SER A 1071 32.37 12.98 9.31
C SER A 1071 32.27 12.70 10.82
N VAL A 1072 32.67 13.67 11.66
CA VAL A 1072 32.70 13.57 13.12
C VAL A 1072 31.61 14.49 13.70
N PHE A 1073 30.41 13.96 13.89
CA PHE A 1073 29.27 14.69 14.46
C PHE A 1073 29.36 14.78 16.00
N SER A 1074 30.31 15.56 16.52
CA SER A 1074 30.42 15.88 17.96
C SER A 1074 30.22 17.38 18.22
N GLU A 1075 29.86 17.73 19.47
CA GLU A 1075 29.68 19.13 19.88
C GLU A 1075 30.99 19.94 19.69
N SER A 1076 32.13 19.36 20.09
CA SER A 1076 33.47 19.92 19.90
C SER A 1076 33.81 20.15 18.43
N ALA A 1077 33.45 19.21 17.54
CA ALA A 1077 33.66 19.35 16.09
C ALA A 1077 32.75 20.44 15.48
N THR A 1078 31.49 20.51 15.93
CA THR A 1078 30.53 21.52 15.49
C THR A 1078 30.99 22.94 15.84
N GLN A 1079 31.55 23.15 17.04
CA GLN A 1079 32.12 24.43 17.44
C GLN A 1079 33.31 24.84 16.55
N LEU A 1080 34.19 23.90 16.20
CA LEU A 1080 35.31 24.15 15.28
C LEU A 1080 34.84 24.49 13.86
N LEU A 1081 33.78 23.85 13.37
CA LEU A 1081 33.17 24.17 12.07
C LEU A 1081 32.51 25.55 12.09
N ILE A 1082 31.87 25.97 13.19
CA ILE A 1082 31.34 27.34 13.36
C ILE A 1082 32.47 28.38 13.30
N ILE A 1083 33.63 28.09 13.90
CA ILE A 1083 34.81 28.96 13.78
C ILE A 1083 35.30 29.02 12.33
N ALA A 1084 35.35 27.88 11.64
CA ALA A 1084 35.76 27.80 10.24
C ALA A 1084 34.82 28.54 9.26
N LEU A 1085 33.54 28.69 9.61
CA LEU A 1085 32.59 29.53 8.86
C LEU A 1085 32.95 31.02 8.89
N GLN A 1086 33.73 31.46 9.87
CA GLN A 1086 34.17 32.84 10.03
C GLN A 1086 35.61 33.08 9.54
N ASP A 1087 36.23 32.09 8.87
CA ASP A 1087 37.59 32.23 8.36
C ASP A 1087 37.67 33.24 7.20
N ASN A 1088 38.79 33.94 7.10
CA ASN A 1088 39.04 34.91 6.03
C ASN A 1088 39.11 34.21 4.65
N ASP A 1089 39.54 32.96 4.61
CA ASP A 1089 39.67 32.16 3.40
C ASP A 1089 38.31 31.59 2.95
N SER A 1090 37.93 31.89 1.71
CA SER A 1090 36.66 31.45 1.13
C SER A 1090 36.51 29.94 0.97
N ASP A 1091 37.61 29.23 0.69
CA ASP A 1091 37.60 27.78 0.51
C ASP A 1091 37.41 27.06 1.85
N VAL A 1092 37.95 27.63 2.93
CA VAL A 1092 37.74 27.16 4.30
C VAL A 1092 36.28 27.36 4.71
N ARG A 1093 35.71 28.55 4.49
CA ARG A 1093 34.28 28.83 4.74
C ARG A 1093 33.37 27.87 3.97
N LEU A 1094 33.58 27.72 2.66
CA LEU A 1094 32.77 26.83 1.81
C LEU A 1094 32.84 25.36 2.27
N SER A 1095 34.03 24.90 2.68
CA SER A 1095 34.21 23.53 3.18
C SER A 1095 33.47 23.32 4.50
N ALA A 1096 33.46 24.31 5.39
CA ALA A 1096 32.68 24.28 6.63
C ALA A 1096 31.15 24.29 6.37
N ILE A 1097 30.66 25.10 5.43
CA ILE A 1097 29.23 25.10 5.03
C ILE A 1097 28.81 23.73 4.51
N ARG A 1098 29.61 23.11 3.64
CA ARG A 1098 29.33 21.79 3.08
C ARG A 1098 29.38 20.70 4.15
N ALA A 1099 30.32 20.78 5.09
CA ALA A 1099 30.42 19.86 6.21
C ALA A 1099 29.14 19.89 7.06
N ILE A 1100 28.70 21.10 7.42
CA ILE A 1100 27.49 21.33 8.20
C ILE A 1100 26.23 20.86 7.45
N GLY A 1101 26.14 21.10 6.14
CA GLY A 1101 24.98 20.72 5.32
C GLY A 1101 24.75 19.22 5.16
N LEU A 1102 25.67 18.36 5.60
CA LEU A 1102 25.47 16.91 5.66
C LEU A 1102 24.61 16.47 6.85
N ASP A 1103 24.49 17.32 7.87
CA ASP A 1103 23.62 17.06 9.03
C ASP A 1103 22.15 17.34 8.67
N ARG A 1104 21.26 16.40 9.01
CA ARG A 1104 19.81 16.53 8.80
C ARG A 1104 19.12 17.33 9.90
N THR A 1105 19.77 17.52 11.05
CA THR A 1105 19.19 18.19 12.23
C THR A 1105 20.12 19.30 12.72
N LEU A 1106 19.94 20.50 12.16
CA LEU A 1106 20.77 21.66 12.50
C LEU A 1106 20.31 22.29 13.82
N CYS A 1107 21.23 22.52 14.76
CA CYS A 1107 20.95 23.26 15.99
C CYS A 1107 20.91 24.79 15.74
N GLU A 1108 20.31 25.54 16.66
CA GLU A 1108 20.09 26.99 16.52
C GLU A 1108 21.38 27.81 16.26
N PRO A 1109 22.52 27.54 16.94
CA PRO A 1109 23.79 28.21 16.64
C PRO A 1109 24.27 27.99 15.20
N VAL A 1110 24.03 26.80 14.65
CA VAL A 1110 24.40 26.43 13.29
C VAL A 1110 23.47 27.10 12.27
N ILE A 1111 22.16 27.16 12.53
CA ILE A 1111 21.21 27.90 11.70
C ILE A 1111 21.57 29.39 11.66
N HIS A 1112 21.97 29.96 12.80
CA HIS A 1112 22.41 31.35 12.87
C HIS A 1112 23.70 31.57 12.05
N ALA A 1113 24.68 30.66 12.17
CA ALA A 1113 25.93 30.76 11.41
C ALA A 1113 25.71 30.59 9.88
N LEU A 1114 24.84 29.68 9.46
CA LEU A 1114 24.45 29.53 8.04
C LEU A 1114 23.68 30.76 7.53
N SER A 1115 22.86 31.39 8.38
CA SER A 1115 22.14 32.62 8.02
C SER A 1115 23.09 33.79 7.77
N ILE A 1116 24.23 33.84 8.47
CA ILE A 1116 25.32 34.79 8.17
C ILE A 1116 26.01 34.42 6.85
N ALA A 1117 26.24 33.13 6.59
CA ALA A 1117 26.87 32.65 5.36
C ALA A 1117 26.04 32.92 4.08
N LEU A 1118 24.72 33.13 4.20
CA LEU A 1118 23.87 33.61 3.11
C LEU A 1118 24.20 35.04 2.65
N GLN A 1119 24.96 35.80 3.44
CA GLN A 1119 25.44 37.15 3.13
C GLN A 1119 26.89 37.15 2.62
N ASP A 1120 27.49 35.98 2.35
CA ASP A 1120 28.84 35.88 1.80
C ASP A 1120 28.88 36.44 0.36
N ASN A 1121 30.05 36.93 -0.07
CA ASN A 1121 30.24 37.51 -1.40
C ASN A 1121 30.35 36.46 -2.53
N ILE A 1122 30.32 35.18 -2.18
CA ILE A 1122 30.57 34.07 -3.09
C ILE A 1122 29.27 33.29 -3.33
N PRO A 1123 28.77 33.24 -4.59
CA PRO A 1123 27.54 32.53 -4.92
C PRO A 1123 27.55 31.05 -4.51
N ALA A 1124 28.69 30.37 -4.59
CA ALA A 1124 28.84 28.97 -4.17
C ALA A 1124 28.64 28.77 -2.65
N SER A 1125 29.07 29.73 -1.82
CA SER A 1125 28.84 29.72 -0.37
C SER A 1125 27.35 29.92 -0.06
N ILE A 1126 26.73 30.92 -0.70
CA ILE A 1126 25.29 31.22 -0.54
C ILE A 1126 24.44 30.02 -0.96
N LEU A 1127 24.72 29.43 -2.12
CA LEU A 1127 24.02 28.25 -2.64
C LEU A 1127 24.12 27.06 -1.68
N SER A 1128 25.33 26.79 -1.16
CA SER A 1128 25.56 25.69 -0.23
C SER A 1128 24.84 25.92 1.11
N ALA A 1129 24.82 27.17 1.60
CA ALA A 1129 24.11 27.54 2.81
C ALA A 1129 22.58 27.43 2.65
N ALA A 1130 22.02 27.89 1.52
CA ALA A 1130 20.59 27.75 1.21
C ALA A 1130 20.18 26.27 1.11
N THR A 1131 21.01 25.44 0.46
CA THR A 1131 20.77 24.00 0.34
C THR A 1131 20.83 23.29 1.69
N ALA A 1132 21.76 23.67 2.57
CA ALA A 1132 21.84 23.14 3.93
C ALA A 1132 20.57 23.49 4.73
N LEU A 1133 20.03 24.70 4.57
CA LEU A 1133 18.80 25.14 5.24
C LEU A 1133 17.52 24.47 4.68
N ASP A 1134 17.51 23.98 3.43
CA ASP A 1134 16.36 23.25 2.84
C ASP A 1134 16.03 21.96 3.59
N SER A 1135 17.02 21.38 4.29
CA SER A 1135 16.82 20.20 5.14
C SER A 1135 15.84 20.46 6.30
N GLN A 1136 15.61 21.73 6.66
CA GLN A 1136 14.75 22.13 7.77
C GLN A 1136 13.34 22.49 7.30
N LYS A 1137 12.34 21.75 7.78
CA LYS A 1137 10.92 21.99 7.44
C LYS A 1137 10.34 23.29 8.03
N VAL A 1138 11.00 23.84 9.05
CA VAL A 1138 10.61 25.07 9.74
C VAL A 1138 11.85 25.90 10.02
N LEU A 1139 11.96 27.05 9.36
CA LEU A 1139 13.02 28.03 9.59
C LEU A 1139 12.57 29.16 10.51
N CYS A 1140 13.51 29.73 11.28
CA CYS A 1140 13.26 30.91 12.10
C CYS A 1140 13.17 32.18 11.24
N GLY A 1141 12.55 33.24 11.79
CA GLY A 1141 12.36 34.50 11.07
C GLY A 1141 13.66 35.14 10.57
N PHE A 1142 14.75 35.01 11.34
CA PHE A 1142 16.08 35.50 10.94
C PHE A 1142 16.62 34.79 9.69
N ALA A 1143 16.53 33.46 9.63
CA ALA A 1143 16.95 32.67 8.47
C ALA A 1143 16.10 33.00 7.23
N ILE A 1144 14.79 33.20 7.41
CA ILE A 1144 13.90 33.62 6.31
C ILE A 1144 14.30 35.00 5.77
N GLN A 1145 14.62 35.96 6.63
CA GLN A 1145 15.08 37.28 6.20
C GLN A 1145 16.43 37.22 5.46
N ALA A 1146 17.36 36.40 5.94
CA ALA A 1146 18.63 36.17 5.26
C ALA A 1146 18.45 35.55 3.87
N LEU A 1147 17.53 34.58 3.74
CA LEU A 1147 17.15 33.99 2.44
C LEU A 1147 16.51 35.03 1.51
N ILE A 1148 15.62 35.89 2.02
CA ILE A 1148 15.01 36.97 1.24
C ILE A 1148 16.10 37.95 0.75
N GLY A 1149 17.10 38.26 1.58
CA GLY A 1149 18.27 39.03 1.18
C GLY A 1149 19.05 38.38 0.04
N ALA A 1150 19.21 37.06 0.07
CA ALA A 1150 19.90 36.29 -0.97
C ALA A 1150 19.19 36.30 -2.33
N LEU A 1151 17.89 36.61 -2.40
CA LEU A 1151 17.19 36.82 -3.69
C LEU A 1151 17.74 38.02 -4.49
N GLN A 1152 18.38 38.98 -3.82
CA GLN A 1152 18.98 40.17 -4.45
C GLN A 1152 20.33 39.87 -5.13
N VAL A 1153 20.91 38.69 -4.90
CA VAL A 1153 22.17 38.28 -5.52
C VAL A 1153 21.92 38.01 -7.00
N LYS A 1154 22.75 38.61 -7.88
CA LYS A 1154 22.68 38.44 -9.34
C LYS A 1154 23.22 37.07 -9.80
N ASP A 1155 22.71 35.99 -9.24
CA ASP A 1155 22.98 34.61 -9.65
C ASP A 1155 21.65 33.85 -9.77
N LEU A 1156 21.33 33.40 -10.99
CA LEU A 1156 20.05 32.74 -11.31
C LEU A 1156 19.86 31.42 -10.54
N THR A 1157 20.96 30.72 -10.23
CA THR A 1157 20.94 29.45 -9.49
C THR A 1157 20.62 29.71 -8.03
N VAL A 1158 21.26 30.72 -7.44
CA VAL A 1158 20.98 31.16 -6.06
C VAL A 1158 19.51 31.56 -5.93
N GLN A 1159 19.02 32.41 -6.84
CA GLN A 1159 17.62 32.86 -6.83
C GLN A 1159 16.63 31.68 -6.92
N TYR A 1160 16.88 30.72 -7.81
CA TYR A 1160 16.03 29.54 -7.96
C TYR A 1160 16.01 28.66 -6.71
N VAL A 1161 17.19 28.36 -6.13
CA VAL A 1161 17.27 27.53 -4.91
C VAL A 1161 16.62 28.23 -3.73
N VAL A 1162 16.82 29.53 -3.55
CA VAL A 1162 16.16 30.28 -2.48
C VAL A 1162 14.63 30.23 -2.61
N VAL A 1163 14.07 30.37 -3.82
CA VAL A 1163 12.63 30.17 -4.06
C VAL A 1163 12.20 28.74 -3.73
N CYS A 1164 13.03 27.73 -4.02
CA CYS A 1164 12.75 26.35 -3.65
C CYS A 1164 12.70 26.16 -2.12
N VAL A 1165 13.68 26.69 -1.39
CA VAL A 1165 13.75 26.61 0.09
C VAL A 1165 12.57 27.32 0.74
N LEU A 1166 12.18 28.50 0.23
CA LEU A 1166 10.99 29.20 0.71
C LEU A 1166 9.71 28.41 0.39
N SER A 1167 9.64 27.76 -0.78
CA SER A 1167 8.48 26.96 -1.20
C SER A 1167 8.30 25.65 -0.40
N SER A 1168 9.39 25.09 0.13
CA SER A 1168 9.39 23.81 0.87
C SER A 1168 8.98 23.97 2.34
N GLN A 1169 8.87 25.20 2.86
CA GLN A 1169 8.49 25.46 4.25
C GLN A 1169 7.05 25.01 4.56
N LEU A 1170 6.85 24.35 5.70
CA LEU A 1170 5.52 23.96 6.17
C LEU A 1170 4.65 25.16 6.51
N ARG A 1171 5.24 26.21 7.09
CA ARG A 1171 4.56 27.45 7.48
C ARG A 1171 5.23 28.63 6.80
N PHE A 1172 4.45 29.42 6.06
CA PHE A 1172 4.94 30.67 5.51
C PHE A 1172 4.76 31.78 6.54
N SER A 1173 5.86 32.48 6.86
CA SER A 1173 5.75 33.79 7.47
C SER A 1173 5.18 34.77 6.45
N GLU A 1174 4.65 35.90 6.91
CA GLU A 1174 4.18 36.96 6.02
C GLU A 1174 5.28 37.41 5.04
N ALA A 1175 6.52 37.52 5.52
CA ALA A 1175 7.68 37.85 4.71
C ALA A 1175 7.97 36.79 3.62
N ALA A 1176 7.87 35.51 3.94
CA ALA A 1176 8.04 34.43 2.95
C ALA A 1176 6.92 34.44 1.90
N SER A 1177 5.67 34.67 2.32
CA SER A 1177 4.53 34.80 1.41
C SER A 1177 4.70 35.98 0.45
N GLN A 1178 5.14 37.14 0.95
CA GLN A 1178 5.41 38.33 0.11
C GLN A 1178 6.56 38.09 -0.88
N ALA A 1179 7.64 37.42 -0.46
CA ALA A 1179 8.75 37.07 -1.33
C ALA A 1179 8.31 36.12 -2.46
N LEU A 1180 7.48 35.11 -2.15
CA LEU A 1180 6.91 34.21 -3.15
C LEU A 1180 5.94 34.94 -4.09
N VAL A 1181 5.11 35.86 -3.58
CA VAL A 1181 4.25 36.72 -4.42
C VAL A 1181 5.09 37.56 -5.39
N GLY A 1182 6.22 38.11 -4.95
CA GLY A 1182 7.17 38.77 -5.85
C GLY A 1182 7.72 37.83 -6.93
N ALA A 1183 8.04 36.59 -6.58
CA ALA A 1183 8.53 35.57 -7.52
C ALA A 1183 7.47 35.09 -8.54
N LEU A 1184 6.17 35.34 -8.32
CA LEU A 1184 5.13 35.10 -9.34
C LEU A 1184 5.28 36.03 -10.55
N GLN A 1185 5.90 37.19 -10.37
CA GLN A 1185 6.13 38.20 -11.41
C GLN A 1185 7.55 38.13 -11.97
N ASP A 1186 8.32 37.07 -11.67
CA ASP A 1186 9.67 36.89 -12.19
C ASP A 1186 9.65 36.57 -13.69
N ASN A 1187 10.69 36.97 -14.41
CA ASN A 1187 10.86 36.66 -15.84
C ASN A 1187 11.12 35.16 -16.10
N ASP A 1188 11.65 34.43 -15.12
CA ASP A 1188 11.96 32.99 -15.23
C ASP A 1188 10.72 32.12 -14.97
N PRO A 1189 10.25 31.34 -15.97
CA PRO A 1189 9.09 30.46 -15.83
C PRO A 1189 9.22 29.44 -14.69
N SER A 1190 10.43 28.97 -14.39
CA SER A 1190 10.68 27.95 -13.36
C SER A 1190 10.45 28.50 -11.95
N ARG A 1191 10.86 29.76 -11.72
CA ARG A 1191 10.63 30.46 -10.43
C ARG A 1191 9.16 30.83 -10.26
N ARG A 1192 8.50 31.33 -11.32
CA ARG A 1192 7.04 31.57 -11.33
C ARG A 1192 6.26 30.31 -10.99
N MET A 1193 6.57 29.21 -11.69
CA MET A 1193 5.92 27.91 -11.50
C MET A 1193 6.07 27.40 -10.07
N LYS A 1194 7.29 27.44 -9.51
CA LYS A 1194 7.55 26.93 -8.16
C LYS A 1194 6.80 27.75 -7.11
N SER A 1195 6.77 29.07 -7.28
CA SER A 1195 6.00 29.97 -6.40
C SER A 1195 4.50 29.71 -6.49
N ALA A 1196 3.94 29.60 -7.70
CA ALA A 1196 2.52 29.33 -7.92
C ALA A 1196 2.09 27.98 -7.30
N ALA A 1197 2.92 26.94 -7.42
CA ALA A 1197 2.66 25.65 -6.79
C ALA A 1197 2.71 25.70 -5.26
N ALA A 1198 3.64 26.45 -4.69
CA ALA A 1198 3.81 26.59 -3.25
C ALA A 1198 2.64 27.35 -2.60
N LEU A 1199 2.17 28.40 -3.27
CA LEU A 1199 1.05 29.23 -2.83
C LEU A 1199 -0.29 28.55 -3.11
N GLY A 1200 -0.47 27.92 -4.28
CA GLY A 1200 -1.72 27.26 -4.68
C GLY A 1200 -2.05 25.97 -3.93
N SER A 1201 -1.06 25.27 -3.37
CA SER A 1201 -1.25 24.04 -2.57
C SER A 1201 -1.73 24.27 -1.14
N ARG A 1202 -2.20 25.48 -0.81
CA ARG A 1202 -2.57 25.86 0.55
C ARG A 1202 -4.09 25.89 0.72
N TYR A 1203 -4.55 25.31 1.84
CA TYR A 1203 -5.96 25.28 2.23
C TYR A 1203 -6.50 26.65 2.70
N VAL A 1204 -5.61 27.59 3.05
CA VAL A 1204 -5.96 28.95 3.50
C VAL A 1204 -5.04 29.94 2.79
N LEU A 1205 -5.63 30.81 1.97
CA LEU A 1205 -4.93 31.91 1.29
C LEU A 1205 -5.30 33.25 1.96
N SER A 1206 -4.33 34.13 2.13
CA SER A 1206 -4.61 35.54 2.44
C SER A 1206 -5.18 36.24 1.20
N ASP A 1207 -5.98 37.28 1.39
CA ASP A 1207 -6.57 38.04 0.28
C ASP A 1207 -5.48 38.61 -0.66
N SER A 1208 -4.32 38.98 -0.12
CA SER A 1208 -3.17 39.44 -0.91
C SER A 1208 -2.56 38.37 -1.82
N VAL A 1209 -2.40 37.14 -1.33
CA VAL A 1209 -1.90 36.01 -2.11
C VAL A 1209 -2.94 35.58 -3.14
N PHE A 1210 -4.22 35.62 -2.78
CA PHE A 1210 -5.34 35.33 -3.67
C PHE A 1210 -5.38 36.28 -4.88
N GLN A 1211 -5.25 37.60 -4.64
CA GLN A 1211 -5.18 38.60 -5.72
C GLN A 1211 -3.94 38.42 -6.61
N ALA A 1212 -2.80 38.07 -6.04
CA ALA A 1212 -1.59 37.80 -6.81
C ALA A 1212 -1.73 36.56 -7.72
N LEU A 1213 -2.36 35.49 -7.24
CA LEU A 1213 -2.66 34.30 -8.06
C LEU A 1213 -3.66 34.61 -9.17
N ILE A 1214 -4.66 35.47 -8.92
CA ILE A 1214 -5.57 35.97 -9.97
C ILE A 1214 -4.80 36.72 -11.06
N GLY A 1215 -3.89 37.60 -10.68
CA GLY A 1215 -3.05 38.33 -11.65
C GLY A 1215 -2.24 37.41 -12.57
N THR A 1216 -1.84 36.21 -12.11
CA THR A 1216 -1.18 35.21 -12.98
C THR A 1216 -2.12 34.57 -14.01
N LEU A 1217 -3.44 34.51 -13.73
CA LEU A 1217 -4.45 34.02 -14.68
C LEU A 1217 -4.78 35.02 -15.79
N GLU A 1218 -4.49 36.31 -15.57
CA GLU A 1218 -4.72 37.38 -16.56
C GLU A 1218 -3.59 37.51 -17.58
N THR A 1219 -2.49 36.76 -17.41
CA THR A 1219 -1.38 36.72 -18.37
C THR A 1219 -1.65 35.70 -19.48
N ASP A 1220 -1.30 36.02 -20.73
CA ASP A 1220 -1.47 35.13 -21.92
C ASP A 1220 -0.63 33.83 -21.88
N ASP A 1221 0.14 33.59 -20.81
CA ASP A 1221 1.04 32.46 -20.65
C ASP A 1221 0.29 31.22 -20.13
N ARG A 1222 -0.09 30.31 -21.04
CA ARG A 1222 -0.74 29.00 -20.75
C ARG A 1222 0.20 27.97 -20.12
N SER A 1223 1.03 28.40 -19.17
CA SER A 1223 2.02 27.55 -18.48
C SER A 1223 1.40 26.73 -17.34
N TYR A 1224 2.15 25.76 -16.79
CA TYR A 1224 1.75 24.99 -15.61
C TYR A 1224 1.42 25.87 -14.39
N ALA A 1225 2.01 27.09 -14.32
CA ALA A 1225 1.70 28.07 -13.29
C ALA A 1225 0.23 28.54 -13.35
N TYR A 1226 -0.32 28.76 -14.55
CA TYR A 1226 -1.74 29.10 -14.77
C TYR A 1226 -2.66 28.04 -14.16
N HIS A 1227 -2.41 26.76 -14.49
CA HIS A 1227 -3.22 25.65 -14.00
C HIS A 1227 -3.10 25.44 -12.49
N THR A 1228 -1.91 25.67 -11.92
CA THR A 1228 -1.70 25.51 -10.48
C THR A 1228 -2.29 26.67 -9.67
N SER A 1229 -2.26 27.89 -10.22
CA SER A 1229 -2.99 29.05 -9.68
C SER A 1229 -4.50 28.81 -9.70
N LEU A 1230 -5.04 28.27 -10.81
CA LEU A 1230 -6.45 27.90 -10.92
C LEU A 1230 -6.83 26.84 -9.89
N TRP A 1231 -6.02 25.79 -9.72
CA TRP A 1231 -6.26 24.74 -8.73
C TRP A 1231 -6.27 25.28 -7.29
N GLY A 1232 -5.33 26.17 -6.93
CA GLY A 1232 -5.31 26.79 -5.60
C GLY A 1232 -6.50 27.71 -5.35
N ILE A 1233 -6.93 28.45 -6.38
CA ILE A 1233 -8.14 29.28 -6.33
C ILE A 1233 -9.38 28.39 -6.13
N CYS A 1234 -9.54 27.32 -6.92
CA CYS A 1234 -10.63 26.36 -6.78
C CYS A 1234 -10.65 25.70 -5.38
N THR A 1235 -9.48 25.33 -4.85
CA THR A 1235 -9.35 24.71 -3.52
C THR A 1235 -9.73 25.69 -2.40
N TYR A 1236 -9.30 26.95 -2.49
CA TYR A 1236 -9.70 28.02 -1.57
C TYR A 1236 -11.21 28.30 -1.62
N MET A 1237 -11.82 28.20 -2.81
CA MET A 1237 -13.26 28.43 -3.02
C MET A 1237 -14.13 27.35 -2.36
N VAL A 1238 -13.67 26.09 -2.32
CA VAL A 1238 -14.36 24.99 -1.61
C VAL A 1238 -14.49 25.29 -0.11
N VAL A 1239 -13.56 26.05 0.47
CA VAL A 1239 -13.51 26.33 1.91
C VAL A 1239 -14.42 27.49 2.33
N ARG A 1240 -14.76 28.46 1.46
CA ARG A 1240 -15.34 29.75 1.90
C ARG A 1240 -16.79 30.08 1.47
N LYS A 1241 -17.61 29.12 1.02
CA LYS A 1241 -19.08 29.27 0.74
C LYS A 1241 -19.51 30.60 0.09
N SER A 1242 -18.70 31.19 -0.80
CA SER A 1242 -18.95 32.54 -1.34
C SER A 1242 -19.42 32.50 -2.80
N PHE A 1243 -20.63 31.95 -3.00
CA PHE A 1243 -21.26 31.64 -4.30
C PHE A 1243 -21.50 32.87 -5.21
N ARG A 1244 -21.73 34.07 -4.65
CA ARG A 1244 -22.15 35.26 -5.42
C ARG A 1244 -21.06 35.96 -6.21
N TYR A 1245 -19.81 35.92 -5.74
CA TYR A 1245 -18.68 36.50 -6.47
C TYR A 1245 -18.21 35.56 -7.60
N THR A 1246 -18.36 34.26 -7.38
CA THR A 1246 -17.96 33.21 -8.32
C THR A 1246 -18.75 33.22 -9.62
N LEU A 1247 -20.08 33.32 -9.56
CA LEU A 1247 -20.91 33.40 -10.77
C LEU A 1247 -20.55 34.62 -11.62
N LYS A 1248 -20.39 35.81 -11.01
CA LYS A 1248 -19.99 37.02 -11.76
C LYS A 1248 -18.57 36.94 -12.34
N MET A 1249 -17.66 36.22 -11.68
CA MET A 1249 -16.26 36.11 -12.12
C MET A 1249 -16.08 35.05 -13.21
N ILE A 1250 -16.69 33.87 -13.06
CA ILE A 1250 -16.73 32.84 -14.12
C ILE A 1250 -17.43 33.43 -15.34
N ASP A 1251 -18.57 34.08 -15.13
CA ASP A 1251 -19.32 34.72 -16.22
C ASP A 1251 -18.49 35.85 -16.86
N SER A 1252 -17.75 36.66 -16.11
CA SER A 1252 -16.84 37.70 -16.65
C SER A 1252 -15.64 37.16 -17.44
N VAL A 1253 -15.00 36.09 -16.96
CA VAL A 1253 -13.81 35.48 -17.60
C VAL A 1253 -14.23 34.68 -18.83
N PHE A 1254 -15.37 33.99 -18.77
CA PHE A 1254 -15.94 33.27 -19.92
C PHE A 1254 -16.60 34.21 -20.93
N THR A 1255 -17.29 35.29 -20.53
CA THR A 1255 -17.89 36.25 -21.49
C THR A 1255 -16.85 37.05 -22.27
N ARG A 1256 -15.68 37.38 -21.67
CA ARG A 1256 -14.59 38.01 -22.43
C ARG A 1256 -13.91 37.06 -23.40
N ASN A 1257 -13.82 35.78 -23.08
CA ASN A 1257 -13.26 34.76 -23.97
C ASN A 1257 -14.26 34.23 -25.01
N ALA A 1258 -15.57 34.24 -24.71
CA ALA A 1258 -16.64 33.85 -25.62
C ALA A 1258 -16.89 34.87 -26.73
N ALA A 1259 -16.48 36.13 -26.55
CA ALA A 1259 -16.54 37.15 -27.60
C ALA A 1259 -15.62 36.86 -28.81
N GLN A 1260 -14.77 35.82 -28.75
CA GLN A 1260 -13.90 35.40 -29.86
C GLN A 1260 -14.12 33.96 -30.36
N ASP A 1261 -15.06 33.18 -29.80
CA ASP A 1261 -15.28 31.80 -30.25
C ASP A 1261 -16.77 31.39 -30.14
N GLU A 1262 -17.48 31.33 -31.27
CA GLU A 1262 -18.92 30.99 -31.40
C GLU A 1262 -19.25 29.50 -31.07
N ARG A 1263 -18.40 28.78 -30.32
CA ARG A 1263 -18.46 27.31 -30.22
C ARG A 1263 -18.81 26.75 -28.84
N ILE A 1264 -19.25 27.55 -27.89
CA ILE A 1264 -19.56 27.04 -26.54
C ILE A 1264 -20.87 27.66 -26.03
N PRO A 1265 -22.00 26.92 -26.05
CA PRO A 1265 -23.14 27.21 -25.19
C PRO A 1265 -22.91 26.67 -23.77
#